data_AF-A0A7M2X425-F1
#
_entry.id   AF-A0A7M2X425-F1
#
_cell.length_a   1.000
_cell.length_b   1.000
_cell.length_c   1.000
_cell.angle_alpha   90.00
_cell.angle_beta   90.00
_cell.angle_gamma   90.00
#
_symmetry.space_group_name_H-M   'P 1'
#
loop_
_entity.id
_entity.type
_entity.pdbx_description
1 polymer ?
#
loop_
_entity_poly.entity_id
_entity_poly.type
_entity_poly.pdbx_seq_one_letter_code
_entity_poly.pdbx_strand_id
1 'polypeptide(L)'
;MKIDRRTATMKQAVVSALEGLERRILFAAAYQQGTGGNALMSMEAEAYDAAVAQGGKTWTAYTGAGFSGTGARQATPNTGANIDAGYLTGSPRLDFRVNFARTGTHYVWVRGLGATDQDNSLHVGLDGVAPTTSDKLTFPNTSYGWSRATMDGPIATINVPTTGLHTISIWMREDGVVADKIVLTASSTYTPTGTGPAVSSRVDVPVPLSTVTIAATDASASEAAGNPGAFTVSRSGGDTTQALVVGYVVSGTATNGTDYSTLGSTVTIPAGATTAVINVVPVDDTAVEASETVTLTLASSVAYTLGAATFGTVTIADNDTAVPPPPPPPPPAGQTPFGGVAWAVPGKIEAENFDDGGEGVAFHDADTVNGGGAYRTTAVDIEATTDTGGGFNIGRIVAGEWLEYTVNIATAGSYDLGIRFATASGGGTAHLEVDGVATGGSITLPGTGGWQTWQTVSKPGLNLTAGQHVLRLAFDASAGGDIGNLNWLTLTASPTVPPPPPPPPPAGQLPFGGAAWALPGKIEVENFDEGGEGIAYHDTDTTNVSGAYRASGVDVEAITDAGPGYAVGHASVGEWLEYTVNVATSGTYDVSVRASADAGYGGTFHIEVDGANVTGAMALSPTGGWQTYATIIKTGVALTAGSHVVRIAFDATNSGGDIGNFDWVQFTSTANPAPTSPFAWNAIAPSPISRGEGQAAVVNGKLYAFGGFYNDLFLATTRCDVYDPSNNTWTRIADMPEPVTHAGTVVVGTTVWFVGGFLGDNPGPEIASVWKYDTLTNTWSAGPSLPASRAGGGAALVGSEIHFFGGRSRTLALGDMDYGDHWVLPVNGGTTWESRAAMPNPRNHLAGAAVNGLVYAIGGQHLADEFGGNQVELDAYNPTTNTWTRLADLSVARGHISSSVLVRNGRILVIGGTVNGDLPSSDIAEYDPATNAWSKLQSLPQGRKTPVAGLIGDKLFVVGGDSPNPVAGGWVGQISKTWSTGTPLPVALGEVAGGVIAGKMYIVGEGSSATLAYNISTGAWQSNLAVRPFVGNHHVAEVVSGRLYLIGGLGGSSEGKVQIYNPLTNTWSTGANMPFAAGSSSSAVINGEIFVAGGIIGSSTTNQVAKYNPQTNAWTLLAAMPQGVNHAASATDGTRLYVFGGRDGGNIPSNGFNYTQVYDPATNTWTSSGSGAPLAPLPQARGGTGKAVFANGEFYVMGGETSTGAGATANKVYSRVDIYNPLTNTWRVGSPMPTARHGIFPLYFAGRAYLAGGGTQAGASTSNLLEIYDLN
;
A
#
# COMPACT_ATOMS: atom_id res chain seq x y z
N MET A 1 -26.91 -0.20 27.11
CA MET A 1 -27.71 0.31 28.25
C MET A 1 -27.64 1.84 28.20
N LYS A 2 -28.74 2.55 27.95
CA LYS A 2 -28.77 4.04 27.91
C LYS A 2 -28.87 4.58 29.33
N ILE A 3 -27.95 5.46 29.75
CA ILE A 3 -28.02 6.19 31.03
C ILE A 3 -27.91 7.70 30.77
N ASP A 4 -28.82 8.42 31.43
CA ASP A 4 -29.08 9.86 31.37
C ASP A 4 -27.91 10.72 31.91
N ARG A 5 -27.64 11.86 31.25
CA ARG A 5 -26.49 12.76 31.46
C ARG A 5 -26.73 13.77 32.59
N ARG A 6 -26.98 13.33 33.82
CA ARG A 6 -27.11 14.27 34.96
C ARG A 6 -26.44 13.77 36.24
N THR A 7 -25.13 14.03 36.36
CA THR A 7 -24.36 14.47 37.55
C THR A 7 -22.91 13.96 37.51
N ALA A 8 -21.93 14.85 37.70
CA ALA A 8 -20.49 14.55 37.70
C ALA A 8 -20.08 13.53 38.78
N THR A 9 -20.85 13.42 39.86
CA THR A 9 -20.59 12.53 40.99
C THR A 9 -20.81 11.05 40.65
N MET A 10 -21.76 10.72 39.76
CA MET A 10 -21.95 9.33 39.30
C MET A 10 -20.88 8.91 38.29
N LYS A 11 -20.38 9.83 37.44
CA LYS A 11 -19.24 9.55 36.56
C LYS A 11 -18.00 9.17 37.35
N GLN A 12 -17.69 9.88 38.43
CA GLN A 12 -16.51 9.61 39.25
C GLN A 12 -16.63 8.29 40.03
N ALA A 13 -17.83 7.92 40.49
CA ALA A 13 -18.08 6.65 41.17
C ALA A 13 -18.05 5.44 40.22
N VAL A 14 -18.57 5.58 39.00
CA VAL A 14 -18.53 4.53 37.96
C VAL A 14 -17.12 4.40 37.39
N VAL A 15 -16.40 5.49 37.17
CA VAL A 15 -14.99 5.48 36.77
C VAL A 15 -14.12 4.87 37.87
N SER A 16 -14.29 5.25 39.15
CA SER A 16 -13.54 4.61 40.25
C SER A 16 -13.90 3.13 40.45
N ALA A 17 -15.14 2.73 40.14
CA ALA A 17 -15.56 1.32 40.20
C ALA A 17 -15.02 0.51 39.01
N LEU A 18 -14.95 1.11 37.81
CA LEU A 18 -14.34 0.53 36.61
C LEU A 18 -12.82 0.46 36.74
N GLU A 19 -12.16 1.53 37.17
CA GLU A 19 -10.73 1.56 37.53
C GLU A 19 -10.44 0.55 38.64
N GLY A 20 -11.33 0.41 39.63
CA GLY A 20 -11.22 -0.59 40.69
C GLY A 20 -11.40 -2.04 40.19
N LEU A 21 -12.20 -2.27 39.14
CA LEU A 21 -12.36 -3.57 38.49
C LEU A 21 -11.18 -3.89 37.57
N GLU A 22 -10.78 -2.95 36.71
CA GLU A 22 -9.65 -3.07 35.79
C GLU A 22 -8.33 -3.24 36.54
N ARG A 23 -8.12 -2.48 37.63
CA ARG A 23 -6.94 -2.64 38.50
C ARG A 23 -6.88 -4.01 39.18
N ARG A 24 -8.02 -4.64 39.48
CA ARG A 24 -8.07 -6.01 40.03
C ARG A 24 -7.86 -7.10 38.98
N ILE A 25 -8.07 -6.78 37.70
CA ILE A 25 -7.84 -7.69 36.57
C ILE A 25 -6.39 -7.59 36.09
N LEU A 26 -5.83 -6.38 36.07
CA LEU A 26 -4.51 -6.08 35.52
C LEU A 26 -3.39 -6.12 36.55
N PHE A 27 -3.70 -6.01 37.85
CA PHE A 27 -2.69 -5.99 38.92
C PHE A 27 -3.07 -6.91 40.07
N ALA A 28 -2.05 -7.58 40.62
CA ALA A 28 -2.15 -8.34 41.85
C ALA A 28 -1.29 -7.69 42.93
N ALA A 29 -1.89 -7.42 44.10
CA ALA A 29 -1.12 -7.06 45.28
C ALA A 29 -0.28 -8.27 45.71
N ALA A 30 1.04 -8.11 45.72
CA ALA A 30 2.00 -9.18 45.98
C ALA A 30 3.11 -8.70 46.92
N TYR A 31 3.64 -9.61 47.76
CA TYR A 31 4.76 -9.30 48.64
C TYR A 31 6.00 -8.94 47.82
N GLN A 32 6.59 -7.76 48.08
CA GLN A 32 7.73 -7.27 47.33
C GLN A 32 9.06 -7.80 47.90
N GLN A 33 9.90 -8.35 47.03
CA GLN A 33 11.27 -8.72 47.41
C GLN A 33 12.11 -7.46 47.66
N GLY A 34 12.82 -7.42 48.79
CA GLY A 34 13.78 -6.37 49.07
C GLY A 34 14.93 -6.36 48.06
N THR A 35 15.42 -5.17 47.71
CA THR A 35 16.54 -4.99 46.76
C THR A 35 17.91 -5.03 47.43
N GLY A 36 17.99 -5.02 48.76
CA GLY A 36 19.24 -5.06 49.53
C GLY A 36 20.03 -6.37 49.36
N GLY A 37 21.23 -6.41 49.95
CA GLY A 37 22.18 -7.53 49.79
C GLY A 37 21.62 -8.92 50.12
N ASN A 38 20.71 -9.02 51.11
CA ASN A 38 20.08 -10.29 51.49
C ASN A 38 18.80 -10.64 50.70
N ALA A 39 18.27 -9.72 49.89
CA ALA A 39 17.08 -9.95 49.05
C ALA A 39 15.87 -10.54 49.79
N LEU A 40 15.58 -10.04 51.00
CA LEU A 40 14.59 -10.65 51.89
C LEU A 40 13.17 -10.48 51.35
N MET A 41 12.39 -11.55 51.47
CA MET A 41 10.94 -11.57 51.33
C MET A 41 10.37 -12.19 52.62
N SER A 42 9.45 -11.52 53.30
CA SER A 42 8.88 -12.03 54.56
C SER A 42 7.36 -11.99 54.52
N MET A 43 6.71 -13.11 54.85
CA MET A 43 5.27 -13.32 54.72
C MET A 43 4.73 -14.01 55.98
N GLU A 44 3.68 -13.46 56.60
CA GLU A 44 2.98 -14.13 57.72
C GLU A 44 2.03 -15.19 57.16
N ALA A 45 1.98 -16.37 57.77
CA ALA A 45 1.22 -17.51 57.28
C ALA A 45 -0.29 -17.25 57.29
N GLU A 46 -0.79 -16.39 58.19
CA GLU A 46 -2.18 -15.95 58.23
C GLU A 46 -2.53 -14.90 57.17
N ALA A 47 -1.53 -14.29 56.53
CA ALA A 47 -1.71 -13.26 55.51
C ALA A 47 -1.51 -13.83 54.09
N TYR A 48 -2.19 -14.96 53.81
CA TYR A 48 -2.20 -15.65 52.52
C TYR A 48 -3.16 -15.01 51.52
N ASP A 49 -2.93 -15.25 50.22
CA ASP A 49 -3.78 -14.82 49.12
C ASP A 49 -4.92 -15.79 48.82
N ALA A 50 -4.66 -17.10 48.95
CA ALA A 50 -5.66 -18.15 48.79
C ALA A 50 -5.38 -19.33 49.71
N ALA A 51 -6.44 -20.00 50.15
CA ALA A 51 -6.36 -21.26 50.89
C ALA A 51 -7.22 -22.30 50.16
N VAL A 52 -6.64 -23.48 49.91
CA VAL A 52 -7.32 -24.58 49.25
C VAL A 52 -7.44 -25.75 50.21
N ALA A 53 -8.68 -26.14 50.52
CA ALA A 53 -8.97 -27.36 51.25
C ALA A 53 -8.90 -28.56 50.30
N GLN A 54 -8.14 -29.59 50.67
CA GLN A 54 -7.91 -30.78 49.85
C GLN A 54 -7.69 -32.00 50.75
N GLY A 55 -7.97 -33.21 50.23
CA GLY A 55 -7.80 -34.46 50.99
C GLY A 55 -8.58 -34.53 52.32
N GLY A 56 -9.66 -33.75 52.46
CA GLY A 56 -10.43 -33.66 53.72
C GLY A 56 -9.75 -32.84 54.82
N LYS A 57 -8.70 -32.07 54.49
CA LYS A 57 -7.90 -31.24 55.39
C LYS A 57 -7.99 -29.76 54.99
N THR A 58 -7.70 -28.86 55.94
CA THR A 58 -7.67 -27.41 55.71
C THR A 58 -6.73 -26.71 56.70
N TRP A 59 -6.31 -25.49 56.39
CA TRP A 59 -5.55 -24.63 57.29
C TRP A 59 -6.50 -23.74 58.09
N THR A 60 -6.57 -23.91 59.41
CA THR A 60 -7.39 -23.09 60.33
C THR A 60 -6.53 -22.13 61.15
N ALA A 61 -7.16 -21.13 61.78
CA ALA A 61 -6.44 -20.21 62.67
C ALA A 61 -5.99 -20.93 63.95
N TYR A 62 -4.72 -20.79 64.31
CA TYR A 62 -4.16 -21.35 65.54
C TYR A 62 -4.42 -20.42 66.74
N THR A 63 -4.81 -20.98 67.88
CA THR A 63 -5.22 -20.22 69.08
C THR A 63 -4.17 -20.18 70.20
N GLY A 64 -3.04 -20.87 70.05
CA GLY A 64 -1.93 -20.82 71.02
C GLY A 64 -1.08 -19.56 70.90
N ALA A 65 -0.29 -19.23 71.93
CA ALA A 65 0.56 -18.03 71.95
C ALA A 65 1.96 -18.27 71.32
N GLY A 66 2.68 -17.18 70.98
CA GLY A 66 4.10 -17.22 70.58
C GLY A 66 4.39 -17.10 69.07
N PHE A 67 3.35 -16.93 68.25
CA PHE A 67 3.45 -16.56 66.83
C PHE A 67 3.90 -15.10 66.63
N SER A 68 4.36 -14.75 65.43
CA SER A 68 4.60 -13.37 65.02
C SER A 68 3.34 -12.75 64.39
N GLY A 69 3.30 -11.43 64.28
CA GLY A 69 2.16 -10.77 63.65
C GLY A 69 0.85 -10.94 64.44
N THR A 70 -0.19 -11.40 63.76
CA THR A 70 -1.57 -11.42 64.29
C THR A 70 -2.13 -12.82 64.48
N GLY A 71 -1.46 -13.86 63.98
CA GLY A 71 -1.89 -15.24 64.12
C GLY A 71 -0.86 -16.23 63.59
N ALA A 72 -1.28 -17.49 63.52
CA ALA A 72 -0.60 -18.56 62.79
C ALA A 72 -1.66 -19.50 62.20
N ARG A 73 -1.26 -20.41 61.31
CA ARG A 73 -2.16 -21.36 60.64
C ARG A 73 -1.82 -22.80 61.01
N GLN A 74 -2.83 -23.57 61.42
CA GLN A 74 -2.70 -24.99 61.77
C GLN A 74 -3.39 -25.87 60.72
N ALA A 75 -2.72 -26.92 60.26
CA ALA A 75 -3.34 -27.93 59.41
C ALA A 75 -4.29 -28.81 60.24
N THR A 76 -5.55 -28.93 59.83
CA THR A 76 -6.63 -29.58 60.59
C THR A 76 -7.56 -30.41 59.70
N PRO A 77 -8.30 -31.40 60.26
CA PRO A 77 -8.17 -31.93 61.63
C PRO A 77 -6.82 -32.63 61.85
N ASN A 78 -6.28 -32.53 63.06
CA ASN A 78 -5.11 -33.32 63.47
C ASN A 78 -5.56 -34.76 63.78
N THR A 79 -5.15 -35.69 62.93
CA THR A 79 -5.51 -37.12 63.00
C THR A 79 -4.27 -38.02 62.93
N GLY A 80 -3.06 -37.45 62.92
CA GLY A 80 -1.81 -38.18 62.66
C GLY A 80 -1.59 -38.52 61.18
N ALA A 81 -2.19 -37.78 60.27
CA ALA A 81 -2.05 -38.01 58.82
C ALA A 81 -0.73 -37.42 58.30
N ASN A 82 0.02 -38.24 57.56
CA ASN A 82 1.27 -37.86 56.90
C ASN A 82 1.17 -38.08 55.38
N ILE A 83 1.47 -37.04 54.60
CA ILE A 83 1.42 -37.03 53.13
C ILE A 83 2.80 -36.68 52.57
N ASP A 84 3.60 -37.71 52.34
CA ASP A 84 4.95 -37.62 51.77
C ASP A 84 4.96 -37.37 50.25
N ALA A 85 3.99 -37.91 49.52
CA ALA A 85 3.86 -37.81 48.06
C ALA A 85 2.40 -37.59 47.67
N GLY A 86 2.16 -36.96 46.51
CA GLY A 86 0.81 -36.61 46.06
C GLY A 86 0.17 -35.44 46.82
N TYR A 87 0.94 -34.69 47.61
CA TYR A 87 0.45 -33.56 48.42
C TYR A 87 -0.11 -32.39 47.58
N LEU A 88 0.22 -32.29 46.29
CA LEU A 88 -0.36 -31.28 45.38
C LEU A 88 -1.89 -31.39 45.25
N THR A 89 -2.45 -32.58 45.49
CA THR A 89 -3.90 -32.84 45.44
C THR A 89 -4.45 -33.42 46.75
N GLY A 90 -3.58 -33.96 47.60
CA GLY A 90 -3.95 -34.59 48.88
C GLY A 90 -3.80 -33.71 50.12
N SER A 91 -3.02 -32.62 50.07
CA SER A 91 -2.75 -31.76 51.24
C SER A 91 -3.40 -30.38 51.11
N PRO A 92 -3.86 -29.76 52.21
CA PRO A 92 -4.36 -28.39 52.16
C PRO A 92 -3.21 -27.43 51.84
N ARG A 93 -3.51 -26.37 51.09
CA ARG A 93 -2.52 -25.42 50.56
C ARG A 93 -2.81 -23.99 51.01
N LEU A 94 -1.77 -23.23 51.33
CA LEU A 94 -1.81 -21.76 51.40
C LEU A 94 -0.94 -21.18 50.29
N ASP A 95 -1.46 -20.20 49.57
CA ASP A 95 -0.79 -19.52 48.46
C ASP A 95 -0.50 -18.06 48.82
N PHE A 96 0.69 -17.60 48.43
CA PHE A 96 1.17 -16.24 48.63
C PHE A 96 1.66 -15.69 47.29
N ARG A 97 1.08 -14.59 46.84
CA ARG A 97 1.56 -13.84 45.66
C ARG A 97 2.79 -13.03 46.06
N VAL A 98 3.87 -13.21 45.31
CA VAL A 98 5.16 -12.57 45.57
C VAL A 98 5.71 -11.94 44.30
N ASN A 99 6.43 -10.83 44.46
CA ASN A 99 7.15 -10.16 43.37
C ASN A 99 8.65 -10.35 43.54
N PHE A 100 9.25 -11.23 42.75
CA PHE A 100 10.70 -11.43 42.78
C PHE A 100 11.41 -10.32 42.01
N ALA A 101 12.37 -9.68 42.67
CA ALA A 101 13.24 -8.66 42.07
C ALA A 101 14.51 -9.26 41.44
N ARG A 102 14.75 -10.57 41.61
CA ARG A 102 15.90 -11.28 41.03
C ARG A 102 15.61 -12.77 40.81
N THR A 103 16.29 -13.36 39.85
CA THR A 103 16.26 -14.81 39.55
C THR A 103 17.28 -15.58 40.39
N GLY A 104 17.23 -16.91 40.32
CA GLY A 104 18.19 -17.83 40.92
C GLY A 104 17.71 -18.48 42.22
N THR A 105 18.65 -19.13 42.91
CA THR A 105 18.37 -19.88 44.15
C THR A 105 17.97 -18.96 45.30
N HIS A 106 16.84 -19.27 45.93
CA HIS A 106 16.37 -18.63 47.15
C HIS A 106 16.28 -19.68 48.26
N TYR A 107 16.86 -19.35 49.40
CA TYR A 107 16.81 -20.17 50.61
C TYR A 107 15.48 -19.92 51.32
N VAL A 108 14.81 -21.02 51.67
CA VAL A 108 13.49 -21.03 52.30
C VAL A 108 13.66 -21.22 53.79
N TRP A 109 13.12 -20.29 54.56
CA TRP A 109 13.01 -20.39 56.01
C TRP A 109 11.54 -20.34 56.39
N VAL A 110 11.10 -21.28 57.22
CA VAL A 110 9.76 -21.24 57.81
C VAL A 110 9.88 -21.23 59.32
N ARG A 111 9.10 -20.38 59.98
CA ARG A 111 8.86 -20.44 61.42
C ARG A 111 7.61 -21.28 61.64
N GLY A 112 7.77 -22.37 62.36
CA GLY A 112 6.69 -23.30 62.63
C GLY A 112 6.82 -23.93 64.01
N LEU A 113 5.76 -24.63 64.41
CA LEU A 113 5.66 -25.36 65.67
C LEU A 113 5.02 -26.72 65.41
N GLY A 114 5.69 -27.78 65.86
CA GLY A 114 5.11 -29.11 65.99
C GLY A 114 4.82 -29.45 67.46
N ALA A 115 3.61 -29.91 67.76
CA ALA A 115 3.28 -30.37 69.11
C ALA A 115 3.98 -31.70 69.43
N THR A 116 4.10 -32.57 68.43
CA THR A 116 4.76 -33.89 68.49
C THR A 116 5.56 -34.14 67.21
N ASP A 117 6.33 -35.24 67.17
CA ASP A 117 7.00 -35.73 65.95
C ASP A 117 6.03 -36.11 64.82
N GLN A 118 4.72 -36.13 65.08
CA GLN A 118 3.68 -36.42 64.08
C GLN A 118 3.00 -35.15 63.54
N ASP A 119 3.43 -33.96 64.00
CA ASP A 119 2.79 -32.68 63.68
C ASP A 119 3.81 -31.61 63.25
N ASN A 120 5.01 -31.99 62.80
CA ASN A 120 6.14 -31.06 62.75
C ASN A 120 6.71 -30.80 61.36
N SER A 121 5.96 -31.09 60.30
CA SER A 121 6.49 -30.92 58.94
C SER A 121 5.51 -30.44 57.87
N LEU A 122 6.07 -29.73 56.88
CA LEU A 122 5.37 -29.18 55.72
C LEU A 122 6.24 -29.19 54.45
N HIS A 123 5.65 -28.89 53.31
CA HIS A 123 6.30 -28.72 52.01
C HIS A 123 6.16 -27.28 51.52
N VAL A 124 7.15 -26.76 50.79
CA VAL A 124 7.11 -25.44 50.16
C VAL A 124 7.37 -25.56 48.65
N GLY A 125 6.66 -24.80 47.83
CA GLY A 125 6.85 -24.78 46.39
C GLY A 125 6.59 -23.43 45.73
N LEU A 126 6.79 -23.41 44.41
CA LEU A 126 6.81 -22.22 43.56
C LEU A 126 5.93 -22.47 42.32
N ASP A 127 5.01 -21.56 42.03
CA ASP A 127 4.11 -21.57 40.87
C ASP A 127 3.35 -22.89 40.71
N GLY A 128 2.90 -23.46 41.82
CA GLY A 128 2.18 -24.74 41.85
C GLY A 128 3.09 -25.97 41.66
N VAL A 129 4.39 -25.78 41.47
CA VAL A 129 5.39 -26.85 41.38
C VAL A 129 5.89 -27.21 42.78
N ALA A 130 6.07 -28.51 42.99
CA ALA A 130 6.57 -29.14 44.21
C ALA A 130 8.06 -29.52 44.04
N PRO A 131 9.01 -28.62 44.31
CA PRO A 131 10.43 -28.93 44.19
C PRO A 131 10.87 -29.87 45.32
N THR A 132 11.65 -30.90 44.97
CA THR A 132 12.28 -31.83 45.93
C THR A 132 13.41 -31.17 46.74
N THR A 133 13.64 -29.87 46.57
CA THR A 133 14.66 -29.11 47.30
C THR A 133 14.05 -28.34 48.47
N SER A 134 12.72 -28.33 48.62
CA SER A 134 12.02 -27.71 49.75
C SER A 134 10.77 -28.50 50.17
N ASP A 135 10.76 -29.80 49.91
CA ASP A 135 9.82 -30.74 50.52
C ASP A 135 10.31 -31.19 51.90
N LYS A 136 9.39 -31.70 52.73
CA LYS A 136 9.68 -32.32 54.04
C LYS A 136 10.47 -31.43 55.00
N LEU A 137 10.13 -30.15 55.03
CA LEU A 137 10.69 -29.18 55.95
C LEU A 137 10.18 -29.48 57.37
N THR A 138 11.09 -29.67 58.32
CA THR A 138 10.77 -30.15 59.69
C THR A 138 11.07 -29.11 60.77
N PHE A 139 10.29 -29.10 61.85
CA PHE A 139 10.38 -28.15 62.95
C PHE A 139 10.70 -28.81 64.30
N PRO A 140 11.30 -28.09 65.25
CA PRO A 140 11.46 -28.57 66.61
C PRO A 140 10.11 -28.79 67.31
N ASN A 141 10.03 -29.84 68.13
CA ASN A 141 8.84 -30.08 68.94
C ASN A 141 8.79 -29.10 70.13
N THR A 142 7.59 -28.72 70.55
CA THR A 142 7.28 -27.99 71.81
C THR A 142 7.59 -26.48 71.84
N SER A 143 8.22 -25.89 70.82
CA SER A 143 8.35 -24.42 70.72
C SER A 143 8.50 -23.95 69.27
N TYR A 144 8.12 -22.71 68.98
CA TYR A 144 8.31 -22.12 67.65
C TYR A 144 9.79 -22.02 67.29
N GLY A 145 10.17 -22.57 66.13
CA GLY A 145 11.54 -22.54 65.62
C GLY A 145 11.59 -22.14 64.15
N TRP A 146 12.66 -21.42 63.78
CA TRP A 146 13.03 -21.23 62.39
C TRP A 146 13.70 -22.50 61.86
N SER A 147 13.18 -23.03 60.76
CA SER A 147 13.79 -24.16 60.07
C SER A 147 13.96 -23.89 58.59
N ARG A 148 15.06 -24.42 58.07
CA ARG A 148 15.33 -24.65 56.65
C ARG A 148 15.80 -26.09 56.41
N ALA A 149 15.70 -26.95 57.44
CA ALA A 149 16.16 -28.32 57.35
C ALA A 149 15.07 -29.19 56.74
N THR A 150 15.45 -29.96 55.73
CA THR A 150 14.59 -30.99 55.15
C THR A 150 14.99 -32.36 55.70
N MET A 151 14.03 -33.28 55.80
CA MET A 151 14.29 -34.63 56.33
C MET A 151 15.21 -35.48 55.44
N ASP A 152 15.40 -35.09 54.18
CA ASP A 152 16.26 -35.77 53.21
C ASP A 152 17.70 -35.21 53.15
N GLY A 153 18.02 -34.17 53.94
CA GLY A 153 19.39 -33.73 54.23
C GLY A 153 19.82 -32.37 53.66
N PRO A 154 19.45 -31.98 52.43
CA PRO A 154 19.70 -30.63 51.92
C PRO A 154 19.04 -29.52 52.76
N ILE A 155 19.45 -28.28 52.52
CA ILE A 155 18.72 -27.12 53.06
C ILE A 155 17.65 -26.68 52.06
N ALA A 156 16.50 -26.26 52.58
CA ALA A 156 15.34 -25.90 51.80
C ALA A 156 15.64 -24.73 50.86
N THR A 157 15.48 -24.97 49.55
CA THR A 157 15.69 -23.98 48.50
C THR A 157 14.64 -24.10 47.40
N ILE A 158 14.37 -22.96 46.74
CA ILE A 158 13.61 -22.89 45.49
C ILE A 158 14.44 -22.16 44.45
N ASN A 159 14.29 -22.52 43.17
CA ASN A 159 14.93 -21.82 42.08
C ASN A 159 13.92 -20.93 41.36
N VAL A 160 14.16 -19.62 41.36
CA VAL A 160 13.28 -18.62 40.75
C VAL A 160 13.74 -18.35 39.31
N PRO A 161 12.98 -18.74 38.28
CA PRO A 161 13.43 -18.67 36.89
C PRO A 161 13.34 -17.28 36.28
N THR A 162 12.37 -16.47 36.73
CA THR A 162 12.08 -15.13 36.20
C THR A 162 11.88 -14.13 37.34
N THR A 163 12.13 -12.86 37.08
CA THR A 163 11.68 -11.78 37.97
C THR A 163 10.21 -11.47 37.69
N GLY A 164 9.49 -10.92 38.65
CA GLY A 164 8.09 -10.54 38.50
C GLY A 164 7.16 -11.29 39.44
N LEU A 165 5.87 -11.35 39.08
CA LEU A 165 4.82 -11.97 39.88
C LEU A 165 4.94 -13.51 39.84
N HIS A 166 4.97 -14.12 41.02
CA HIS A 166 5.02 -15.57 41.25
C HIS A 166 4.10 -15.96 42.41
N THR A 167 3.85 -17.26 42.57
CA THR A 167 3.10 -17.81 43.73
C THR A 167 3.98 -18.73 44.56
N ILE A 168 4.07 -18.48 45.86
CA ILE A 168 4.66 -19.40 46.83
C ILE A 168 3.55 -20.17 47.50
N SER A 169 3.69 -21.49 47.55
CA SER A 169 2.70 -22.37 48.15
C SER A 169 3.30 -23.16 49.30
N ILE A 170 2.56 -23.32 50.39
CA ILE A 170 2.89 -24.27 51.45
C ILE A 170 1.81 -25.35 51.57
N TRP A 171 2.25 -26.61 51.66
CA TRP A 171 1.38 -27.77 51.85
C TRP A 171 1.72 -28.46 53.15
N MET A 172 0.70 -28.97 53.83
CA MET A 172 0.90 -29.88 54.95
C MET A 172 1.64 -31.14 54.50
N ARG A 173 2.65 -31.56 55.27
CA ARG A 173 3.13 -32.94 55.24
C ARG A 173 2.44 -33.72 56.35
N GLU A 174 2.48 -33.20 57.57
CA GLU A 174 1.83 -33.77 58.75
C GLU A 174 0.73 -32.85 59.25
N ASP A 175 -0.45 -33.41 59.57
CA ASP A 175 -1.53 -32.62 60.15
C ASP A 175 -1.17 -32.17 61.56
N GLY A 176 -1.86 -31.14 62.07
CA GLY A 176 -1.49 -30.53 63.33
C GLY A 176 -0.31 -29.55 63.26
N VAL A 177 0.49 -29.54 62.18
CA VAL A 177 1.59 -28.57 62.00
C VAL A 177 1.07 -27.14 62.01
N VAL A 178 1.78 -26.27 62.75
CA VAL A 178 1.50 -24.84 62.84
C VAL A 178 2.56 -24.07 62.06
N ALA A 179 2.14 -23.35 61.03
CA ALA A 179 2.98 -22.43 60.26
C ALA A 179 2.70 -20.98 60.69
N ASP A 180 3.76 -20.22 60.92
CA ASP A 180 3.69 -18.84 61.42
C ASP A 180 4.25 -17.84 60.41
N LYS A 181 5.51 -17.98 59.98
CA LYS A 181 6.12 -17.04 59.04
C LYS A 181 7.01 -17.72 58.01
N ILE A 182 7.00 -17.22 56.79
CA ILE A 182 7.85 -17.68 55.69
C ILE A 182 8.80 -16.55 55.30
N VAL A 183 10.09 -16.88 55.19
CA VAL A 183 11.13 -15.96 54.72
C VAL A 183 11.88 -16.59 53.57
N LEU A 184 11.99 -15.84 52.47
CA LEU A 184 12.84 -16.19 51.33
C LEU A 184 14.02 -15.22 51.26
N THR A 185 15.20 -15.72 50.91
CA THR A 185 16.41 -14.92 50.81
C THR A 185 17.33 -15.45 49.71
N ALA A 186 17.98 -14.57 48.97
CA ALA A 186 19.04 -14.98 48.04
C ALA A 186 20.39 -15.21 48.74
N SER A 187 20.48 -14.94 50.05
CA SER A 187 21.72 -15.04 50.83
C SER A 187 21.80 -16.41 51.50
N SER A 188 22.81 -17.20 51.14
CA SER A 188 23.07 -18.52 51.73
C SER A 188 23.44 -18.47 53.21
N THR A 189 23.95 -17.32 53.66
CA THR A 189 24.44 -17.07 55.00
C THR A 189 23.42 -16.37 55.91
N TYR A 190 22.25 -15.99 55.39
CA TYR A 190 21.23 -15.33 56.20
C TYR A 190 20.49 -16.34 57.09
N THR A 191 20.42 -16.02 58.39
CA THR A 191 19.71 -16.80 59.41
C THR A 191 18.74 -15.89 60.15
N PRO A 192 17.41 -16.11 60.06
CA PRO A 192 16.44 -15.36 60.85
C PRO A 192 16.61 -15.62 62.36
N THR A 193 16.35 -14.59 63.18
CA THR A 193 16.38 -14.68 64.64
C THR A 193 15.07 -14.18 65.25
N GLY A 194 14.71 -14.66 66.43
CA GLY A 194 13.48 -14.24 67.12
C GLY A 194 12.23 -14.48 66.27
N THR A 195 11.40 -13.45 66.09
CA THR A 195 10.19 -13.46 65.24
C THR A 195 10.47 -13.19 63.76
N GLY A 196 11.74 -13.07 63.36
CA GLY A 196 12.16 -12.81 61.98
C GLY A 196 12.06 -11.34 61.57
N PRO A 197 12.35 -11.04 60.29
CA PRO A 197 12.26 -9.70 59.74
C PRO A 197 10.82 -9.18 59.69
N ALA A 198 10.68 -7.87 59.49
CA ALA A 198 9.39 -7.24 59.20
C ALA A 198 8.78 -7.83 57.93
N VAL A 199 7.46 -7.92 57.91
CA VAL A 199 6.68 -8.40 56.75
C VAL A 199 6.99 -7.50 55.55
N SER A 200 7.21 -8.11 54.39
CA SER A 200 7.44 -7.39 53.15
C SER A 200 6.22 -6.54 52.80
N SER A 201 6.44 -5.32 52.31
CA SER A 201 5.37 -4.49 51.77
C SER A 201 4.70 -5.21 50.59
N ARG A 202 3.37 -5.13 50.50
CA ARG A 202 2.66 -5.59 49.31
C ARG A 202 2.56 -4.44 48.31
N VAL A 203 2.90 -4.70 47.06
CA VAL A 203 2.80 -3.74 45.95
C VAL A 203 1.92 -4.31 44.87
N ASP A 204 1.25 -3.44 44.11
CA ASP A 204 0.49 -3.85 42.94
C ASP A 204 1.46 -4.19 41.81
N VAL A 205 1.46 -5.45 41.40
CA VAL A 205 2.29 -5.97 40.32
C VAL A 205 1.41 -6.30 39.13
N PRO A 206 1.77 -5.88 37.91
CA PRO A 206 1.04 -6.29 36.72
C PRO A 206 0.90 -7.81 36.65
N VAL A 207 -0.31 -8.30 36.44
CA VAL A 207 -0.54 -9.71 36.12
C VAL A 207 -0.08 -9.93 34.68
N PRO A 208 0.82 -10.90 34.41
CA PRO A 208 1.20 -11.22 33.04
C PRO A 208 -0.04 -11.64 32.25
N LEU A 209 -0.36 -10.91 31.18
CA LEU A 209 -1.48 -11.23 30.30
C LEU A 209 -1.09 -12.35 29.32
N SER A 210 -2.04 -13.24 29.01
CA SER A 210 -1.87 -14.15 27.87
C SER A 210 -1.90 -13.37 26.57
N THR A 211 -1.09 -13.78 25.60
CA THR A 211 -1.20 -13.34 24.21
C THR A 211 -2.06 -14.32 23.44
N VAL A 212 -3.09 -13.85 22.75
CA VAL A 212 -4.10 -14.65 22.06
C VAL A 212 -3.99 -14.47 20.55
N THR A 213 -3.96 -15.57 19.81
CA THR A 213 -3.98 -15.61 18.34
C THR A 213 -5.09 -16.51 17.83
N ILE A 214 -5.51 -16.31 16.59
CA ILE A 214 -6.45 -17.19 15.88
C ILE A 214 -5.83 -17.66 14.57
N ALA A 215 -6.14 -18.90 14.17
CA ALA A 215 -5.82 -19.42 12.85
C ALA A 215 -7.01 -20.24 12.32
N ALA A 216 -7.29 -20.16 11.02
CA ALA A 216 -8.15 -21.12 10.34
C ALA A 216 -7.36 -22.43 10.17
N THR A 217 -7.44 -23.31 11.17
CA THR A 217 -6.74 -24.60 11.18
C THR A 217 -7.34 -25.61 10.22
N ASP A 218 -8.60 -25.41 9.86
CA ASP A 218 -9.20 -25.98 8.67
C ASP A 218 -9.94 -24.85 7.94
N ALA A 219 -9.35 -24.36 6.85
CA ALA A 219 -9.84 -23.21 6.11
C ALA A 219 -10.87 -23.57 5.04
N SER A 220 -11.21 -24.84 4.87
CA SER A 220 -12.05 -25.33 3.76
C SER A 220 -13.22 -26.15 4.28
N ALA A 221 -14.36 -25.49 4.46
CA ALA A 221 -15.63 -26.12 4.77
C ALA A 221 -16.39 -26.43 3.48
N SER A 222 -17.32 -27.39 3.52
CA SER A 222 -18.30 -27.60 2.45
C SER A 222 -19.63 -28.07 3.02
N GLU A 223 -20.71 -27.72 2.34
CA GLU A 223 -22.06 -28.24 2.59
C GLU A 223 -22.16 -29.75 2.37
N ALA A 224 -21.19 -30.34 1.66
CA ALA A 224 -21.04 -31.78 1.61
C ALA A 224 -20.96 -32.39 3.02
N ALA A 225 -21.86 -33.33 3.30
CA ALA A 225 -21.99 -33.96 4.60
C ALA A 225 -20.64 -34.39 5.21
N GLY A 226 -20.32 -33.81 6.38
CA GLY A 226 -19.16 -34.16 7.18
C GLY A 226 -17.88 -33.35 6.95
N ASN A 227 -17.95 -32.20 6.27
CA ASN A 227 -16.79 -31.33 6.04
C ASN A 227 -16.88 -29.93 6.71
N PRO A 228 -16.80 -29.83 8.04
CA PRO A 228 -16.77 -28.53 8.73
C PRO A 228 -15.40 -27.85 8.61
N GLY A 229 -15.39 -26.52 8.56
CA GLY A 229 -14.18 -25.72 8.77
C GLY A 229 -13.91 -25.51 10.26
N ALA A 230 -12.70 -25.06 10.61
CA ALA A 230 -12.31 -24.88 12.00
C ALA A 230 -11.32 -23.74 12.21
N PHE A 231 -11.59 -22.91 13.21
CA PHE A 231 -10.64 -21.98 13.79
C PHE A 231 -10.06 -22.51 15.08
N THR A 232 -8.75 -22.39 15.26
CA THR A 232 -8.10 -22.62 16.56
C THR A 232 -7.66 -21.29 17.15
N VAL A 233 -8.23 -20.94 18.30
CA VAL A 233 -7.79 -19.83 19.14
C VAL A 233 -6.76 -20.35 20.12
N SER A 234 -5.59 -19.72 20.15
CA SER A 234 -4.44 -20.13 20.97
C SER A 234 -4.04 -19.03 21.94
N ARG A 235 -3.58 -19.41 23.14
CA ARG A 235 -2.94 -18.51 24.10
C ARG A 235 -1.48 -18.91 24.37
N SER A 236 -0.61 -17.91 24.49
CA SER A 236 0.78 -18.05 24.92
C SER A 236 1.13 -17.05 26.01
N GLY A 237 1.88 -17.48 27.04
CA GLY A 237 2.17 -16.63 28.20
C GLY A 237 0.95 -16.40 29.09
N GLY A 238 1.11 -15.57 30.12
CA GLY A 238 0.08 -15.31 31.13
C GLY A 238 -0.25 -16.50 32.05
N ASP A 239 -1.29 -16.35 32.87
CA ASP A 239 -1.75 -17.40 33.80
C ASP A 239 -2.59 -18.47 33.08
N THR A 240 -1.99 -19.64 32.82
CA THR A 240 -2.69 -20.78 32.21
C THR A 240 -3.49 -21.61 33.21
N THR A 241 -3.37 -21.37 34.51
CA THR A 241 -4.09 -22.14 35.54
C THR A 241 -5.57 -21.79 35.62
N GLN A 242 -5.98 -20.67 35.01
CA GLN A 242 -7.37 -20.24 34.88
C GLN A 242 -7.88 -20.39 33.45
N ALA A 243 -9.19 -20.50 33.30
CA ALA A 243 -9.85 -20.44 32.00
C ALA A 243 -9.82 -19.01 31.45
N LEU A 244 -9.64 -18.85 30.14
CA LEU A 244 -9.59 -17.56 29.46
C LEU A 244 -10.75 -17.46 28.46
N VAL A 245 -11.64 -16.48 28.67
CA VAL A 245 -12.73 -16.17 27.73
C VAL A 245 -12.20 -15.17 26.70
N VAL A 246 -12.20 -15.56 25.43
CA VAL A 246 -11.74 -14.78 24.29
C VAL A 246 -12.95 -14.33 23.48
N GLY A 247 -13.04 -13.04 23.16
CA GLY A 247 -14.10 -12.48 22.32
C GLY A 247 -13.70 -12.48 20.85
N TYR A 248 -14.68 -12.56 19.96
CA TYR A 248 -14.49 -12.41 18.53
C TYR A 248 -15.74 -11.83 17.85
N VAL A 249 -15.54 -11.23 16.68
CA VAL A 249 -16.58 -10.74 15.78
C VAL A 249 -16.64 -11.66 14.56
N VAL A 250 -17.85 -12.01 14.16
CA VAL A 250 -18.14 -12.82 12.97
C VAL A 250 -18.46 -11.88 11.81
N SER A 251 -17.83 -12.10 10.66
CA SER A 251 -17.99 -11.32 9.42
C SER A 251 -17.70 -12.23 8.23
N GLY A 252 -17.82 -11.73 7.00
CA GLY A 252 -17.62 -12.52 5.78
C GLY A 252 -18.80 -12.34 4.83
N THR A 253 -18.81 -13.11 3.75
CA THR A 253 -19.94 -13.12 2.81
C THR A 253 -21.06 -14.05 3.26
N ALA A 254 -20.75 -15.10 4.02
CA ALA A 254 -21.73 -16.02 4.59
C ALA A 254 -22.44 -15.41 5.80
N THR A 255 -23.74 -15.63 5.89
CA THR A 255 -24.69 -15.20 6.92
C THR A 255 -24.71 -16.16 8.12
N ASN A 256 -24.32 -15.66 9.29
CA ASN A 256 -24.28 -16.43 10.54
C ASN A 256 -25.64 -16.96 10.98
N GLY A 257 -25.81 -18.29 11.00
CA GLY A 257 -27.05 -18.97 11.36
C GLY A 257 -27.97 -19.28 10.20
N THR A 258 -27.63 -18.85 8.97
CA THR A 258 -28.29 -19.28 7.73
C THR A 258 -27.41 -20.31 7.03
N ASP A 259 -26.20 -19.91 6.60
CA ASP A 259 -25.35 -20.74 5.71
C ASP A 259 -24.42 -21.67 6.52
N TYR A 260 -24.34 -21.44 7.83
CA TYR A 260 -23.64 -22.31 8.78
C TYR A 260 -24.26 -22.20 10.18
N SER A 261 -24.02 -23.20 11.03
CA SER A 261 -24.53 -23.24 12.40
C SER A 261 -24.15 -21.98 13.17
N THR A 262 -25.10 -21.37 13.90
CA THR A 262 -24.90 -20.09 14.58
C THR A 262 -23.66 -20.08 15.47
N LEU A 263 -22.71 -19.21 15.15
CA LEU A 263 -21.56 -18.89 15.99
C LEU A 263 -21.90 -17.77 16.98
N GLY A 264 -21.38 -17.91 18.20
CA GLY A 264 -21.49 -16.88 19.24
C GLY A 264 -20.51 -15.72 19.03
N SER A 265 -20.17 -15.02 20.11
CA SER A 265 -19.21 -13.91 20.13
C SER A 265 -18.00 -14.17 21.03
N THR A 266 -17.91 -15.35 21.64
CA THR A 266 -16.80 -15.72 22.54
C THR A 266 -16.46 -17.20 22.43
N VAL A 267 -15.20 -17.54 22.71
CA VAL A 267 -14.72 -18.91 22.94
C VAL A 267 -13.94 -18.96 24.26
N THR A 268 -14.09 -20.03 25.02
CA THR A 268 -13.36 -20.21 26.29
C THR A 268 -12.22 -21.21 26.10
N ILE A 269 -10.98 -20.78 26.35
CA ILE A 269 -9.84 -21.68 26.52
C ILE A 269 -9.87 -22.21 27.96
N PRO A 270 -10.05 -23.53 28.20
CA PRO A 270 -10.17 -24.07 29.57
C PRO A 270 -8.92 -23.85 30.43
N ALA A 271 -9.10 -23.91 31.76
CA ALA A 271 -7.99 -23.93 32.71
C ALA A 271 -7.02 -25.08 32.39
N GLY A 272 -5.72 -24.79 32.35
CA GLY A 272 -4.66 -25.72 31.96
C GLY A 272 -4.50 -25.94 30.45
N ALA A 273 -5.45 -25.54 29.60
CA ALA A 273 -5.36 -25.67 28.15
C ALA A 273 -4.70 -24.43 27.50
N THR A 274 -4.07 -24.60 26.34
CA THR A 274 -3.49 -23.48 25.57
C THR A 274 -4.29 -23.12 24.33
N THR A 275 -5.32 -23.90 23.98
CA THR A 275 -6.11 -23.69 22.76
C THR A 275 -7.60 -24.00 22.97
N ALA A 276 -8.45 -23.44 22.11
CA ALA A 276 -9.84 -23.81 21.93
C ALA A 276 -10.21 -23.75 20.44
N VAL A 277 -11.11 -24.63 20.01
CA VAL A 277 -11.53 -24.75 18.59
C VAL A 277 -12.96 -24.21 18.43
N ILE A 278 -13.18 -23.46 17.34
CA ILE A 278 -14.49 -22.98 16.89
C ILE A 278 -14.76 -23.64 15.53
N ASN A 279 -15.80 -24.46 15.43
CA ASN A 279 -16.15 -25.13 14.19
C ASN A 279 -17.14 -24.29 13.38
N VAL A 280 -16.89 -24.17 12.08
CA VAL A 280 -17.84 -23.67 11.08
C VAL A 280 -18.50 -24.89 10.47
N VAL A 281 -19.76 -25.16 10.81
CA VAL A 281 -20.50 -26.30 10.25
C VAL A 281 -21.49 -25.75 9.23
N PRO A 282 -21.23 -25.88 7.91
CA PRO A 282 -22.15 -25.41 6.88
C PRO A 282 -23.53 -26.05 7.01
N VAL A 283 -24.56 -25.33 6.57
CA VAL A 283 -25.93 -25.83 6.44
C VAL A 283 -26.10 -26.31 5.00
N ASP A 284 -26.20 -27.62 4.81
CA ASP A 284 -26.48 -28.26 3.51
C ASP A 284 -27.92 -27.96 3.10
N ASP A 285 -28.12 -27.20 2.01
CA ASP A 285 -29.46 -26.90 1.50
C ASP A 285 -29.70 -27.34 0.03
N THR A 286 -30.39 -26.53 -0.78
CA THR A 286 -30.68 -26.84 -2.20
C THR A 286 -30.47 -25.62 -3.10
N ALA A 287 -30.06 -24.49 -2.54
CA ALA A 287 -29.80 -23.25 -3.24
C ALA A 287 -28.41 -23.31 -3.84
N VAL A 288 -28.28 -22.86 -5.09
CA VAL A 288 -26.96 -22.80 -5.73
C VAL A 288 -26.35 -21.44 -5.45
N GLU A 289 -25.21 -21.45 -4.79
CA GLU A 289 -24.55 -20.28 -4.26
C GLU A 289 -23.08 -20.24 -4.70
N ALA A 290 -22.49 -19.05 -4.72
CA ALA A 290 -21.04 -18.94 -4.91
C ALA A 290 -20.34 -19.34 -3.61
N SER A 291 -19.08 -19.81 -3.66
CA SER A 291 -18.36 -20.08 -2.42
C SER A 291 -18.28 -18.85 -1.53
N GLU A 292 -18.72 -19.00 -0.30
CA GLU A 292 -18.83 -17.93 0.67
C GLU A 292 -17.74 -18.01 1.74
N THR A 293 -17.61 -16.97 2.56
CA THR A 293 -16.54 -16.88 3.56
C THR A 293 -17.09 -16.57 4.94
N VAL A 294 -16.52 -17.22 5.94
CA VAL A 294 -16.67 -16.90 7.37
C VAL A 294 -15.34 -16.40 7.88
N THR A 295 -15.31 -15.18 8.40
CA THR A 295 -14.12 -14.55 8.97
C THR A 295 -14.36 -14.24 10.44
N LEU A 296 -13.54 -14.82 11.31
CA LEU A 296 -13.52 -14.50 12.73
C LEU A 296 -12.39 -13.54 13.03
N THR A 297 -12.71 -12.40 13.64
CA THR A 297 -11.73 -11.41 14.12
C THR A 297 -11.75 -11.37 15.65
N LEU A 298 -10.61 -11.60 16.29
CA LEU A 298 -10.47 -11.51 17.74
C LEU A 298 -10.78 -10.10 18.24
N ALA A 299 -11.61 -10.00 19.28
CA ALA A 299 -11.93 -8.76 19.94
C ALA A 299 -10.82 -8.37 20.94
N SER A 300 -10.56 -7.08 21.11
CA SER A 300 -9.67 -6.58 22.16
C SER A 300 -10.30 -6.79 23.55
N SER A 301 -9.47 -7.11 24.55
CA SER A 301 -9.90 -7.23 25.94
C SER A 301 -8.81 -6.77 26.90
N VAL A 302 -9.19 -6.29 28.08
CA VAL A 302 -8.23 -6.05 29.18
C VAL A 302 -7.71 -7.36 29.80
N ALA A 303 -8.34 -8.51 29.50
CA ALA A 303 -7.96 -9.81 30.06
C ALA A 303 -6.83 -10.53 29.28
N TYR A 304 -6.48 -10.07 28.08
CA TYR A 304 -5.43 -10.66 27.25
C TYR A 304 -4.88 -9.65 26.24
N THR A 305 -3.70 -9.91 25.72
CA THR A 305 -3.12 -9.18 24.58
C THR A 305 -3.40 -9.93 23.29
N LEU A 306 -3.56 -9.24 22.16
CA LEU A 306 -3.67 -9.88 20.86
C LEU A 306 -2.27 -10.14 20.27
N GLY A 307 -2.06 -11.32 19.69
CA GLY A 307 -0.83 -11.68 18.99
C GLY A 307 -0.87 -11.30 17.51
N ALA A 308 0.09 -11.80 16.73
CA ALA A 308 0.26 -11.41 15.33
C ALA A 308 -0.94 -11.77 14.43
N ALA A 309 -1.59 -12.90 14.67
CA ALA A 309 -2.76 -13.35 13.92
C ALA A 309 -4.04 -13.04 14.71
N THR A 310 -4.76 -12.01 14.29
CA THR A 310 -5.98 -11.53 14.95
C THR A 310 -7.26 -11.86 14.19
N PHE A 311 -7.17 -12.41 12.99
CA PHE A 311 -8.32 -12.92 12.25
C PHE A 311 -7.94 -14.18 11.48
N GLY A 312 -8.94 -14.97 11.09
CA GLY A 312 -8.81 -16.06 10.14
C GLY A 312 -10.06 -16.16 9.28
N THR A 313 -9.92 -16.75 8.11
CA THR A 313 -11.04 -16.97 7.17
C THR A 313 -11.17 -18.46 6.84
N VAL A 314 -12.41 -18.95 6.87
CA VAL A 314 -12.84 -20.25 6.37
C VAL A 314 -13.71 -20.00 5.14
N THR A 315 -13.47 -20.72 4.06
CA THR A 315 -14.33 -20.71 2.87
C THR A 315 -15.31 -21.87 2.93
N ILE A 316 -16.60 -21.59 2.71
CA ILE A 316 -17.66 -22.58 2.58
C ILE A 316 -17.87 -22.82 1.09
N ALA A 317 -17.65 -24.06 0.65
CA ALA A 317 -17.98 -24.50 -0.70
C ALA A 317 -19.37 -25.11 -0.73
N ASP A 318 -20.24 -24.48 -1.53
CA ASP A 318 -21.53 -25.04 -1.93
C ASP A 318 -21.31 -26.41 -2.61
N ASN A 319 -22.04 -27.43 -2.15
CA ASN A 319 -22.06 -28.78 -2.75
C ASN A 319 -23.22 -28.95 -3.73
N ASP A 320 -24.16 -28.01 -3.75
CA ASP A 320 -25.13 -27.91 -4.79
C ASP A 320 -24.44 -27.44 -6.07
N THR A 321 -24.88 -28.04 -7.15
CA THR A 321 -24.43 -27.65 -8.46
C THR A 321 -25.60 -26.95 -9.09
N ALA A 322 -25.38 -25.74 -9.59
CA ALA A 322 -26.18 -25.28 -10.73
C ALA A 322 -26.22 -26.46 -11.68
N VAL A 323 -27.43 -26.90 -12.05
CA VAL A 323 -27.58 -27.83 -13.16
C VAL A 323 -26.72 -27.23 -14.27
N PRO A 324 -25.57 -27.84 -14.61
CA PRO A 324 -24.59 -27.14 -15.41
C PRO A 324 -25.26 -26.91 -16.76
N PRO A 325 -25.23 -25.70 -17.33
CA PRO A 325 -25.32 -25.63 -18.78
C PRO A 325 -24.18 -26.53 -19.29
N PRO A 326 -24.47 -27.43 -20.24
CA PRO A 326 -23.49 -28.37 -20.75
C PRO A 326 -22.24 -27.61 -21.25
N PRO A 327 -21.06 -28.27 -21.35
CA PRO A 327 -19.92 -27.68 -22.06
C PRO A 327 -20.39 -27.12 -23.41
N PRO A 328 -19.83 -26.00 -23.92
CA PRO A 328 -20.28 -25.41 -25.19
C PRO A 328 -20.37 -26.55 -26.19
N PRO A 329 -21.57 -26.90 -26.65
CA PRO A 329 -21.74 -28.09 -27.43
C PRO A 329 -20.86 -27.91 -28.67
N PRO A 330 -20.12 -28.94 -29.14
CA PRO A 330 -19.80 -28.96 -30.56
C PRO A 330 -21.10 -28.68 -31.31
N PRO A 331 -21.08 -27.92 -32.43
CA PRO A 331 -22.30 -27.54 -33.13
C PRO A 331 -23.27 -28.73 -33.17
N PRO A 332 -24.54 -28.56 -32.76
CA PRO A 332 -25.52 -29.64 -32.60
C PRO A 332 -25.32 -30.75 -33.63
N ALA A 333 -25.31 -32.03 -33.23
CA ALA A 333 -24.96 -33.15 -34.11
C ALA A 333 -25.68 -33.06 -35.48
N GLY A 334 -24.95 -32.70 -36.54
CA GLY A 334 -25.51 -32.36 -37.85
C GLY A 334 -25.27 -30.92 -38.32
N GLN A 335 -24.64 -30.07 -37.51
CA GLN A 335 -24.21 -28.72 -37.84
C GLN A 335 -22.69 -28.64 -37.98
N THR A 336 -22.20 -27.85 -38.93
CA THR A 336 -20.77 -27.50 -39.07
C THR A 336 -20.61 -26.05 -39.49
N PRO A 337 -19.50 -25.36 -39.15
CA PRO A 337 -19.25 -24.01 -39.63
C PRO A 337 -19.35 -23.95 -41.16
N PHE A 338 -19.94 -22.89 -41.70
CA PHE A 338 -20.01 -22.71 -43.15
C PHE A 338 -18.62 -22.81 -43.79
N GLY A 339 -18.44 -23.72 -44.76
CA GLY A 339 -17.15 -23.95 -45.40
C GLY A 339 -16.11 -24.66 -44.51
N GLY A 340 -16.52 -25.20 -43.37
CA GLY A 340 -15.72 -26.02 -42.46
C GLY A 340 -14.79 -25.26 -41.52
N VAL A 341 -14.85 -23.93 -41.48
CA VAL A 341 -13.98 -23.08 -40.64
C VAL A 341 -14.82 -22.04 -39.90
N ALA A 342 -14.61 -21.89 -38.59
CA ALA A 342 -15.27 -20.88 -37.78
C ALA A 342 -14.85 -19.45 -38.21
N TRP A 343 -15.81 -18.52 -38.23
CA TRP A 343 -15.54 -17.13 -38.59
C TRP A 343 -14.64 -16.44 -37.57
N ALA A 344 -13.55 -15.83 -38.01
CA ALA A 344 -12.66 -15.09 -37.13
C ALA A 344 -13.32 -13.79 -36.64
N VAL A 345 -13.29 -13.56 -35.32
CA VAL A 345 -13.77 -12.34 -34.67
C VAL A 345 -12.61 -11.67 -33.91
N PRO A 346 -12.35 -10.36 -34.08
CA PRO A 346 -13.12 -9.38 -34.87
C PRO A 346 -13.21 -9.66 -36.39
N GLY A 347 -14.38 -9.44 -36.99
CA GLY A 347 -14.60 -9.74 -38.41
C GLY A 347 -16.01 -9.45 -38.95
N LYS A 348 -16.18 -9.60 -40.27
CA LYS A 348 -17.46 -9.52 -41.00
C LYS A 348 -17.90 -10.93 -41.39
N ILE A 349 -19.19 -11.23 -41.23
CA ILE A 349 -19.85 -12.49 -41.57
C ILE A 349 -20.99 -12.16 -42.54
N GLU A 350 -20.94 -12.68 -43.76
CA GLU A 350 -22.06 -12.53 -44.72
C GLU A 350 -23.25 -13.38 -44.25
N ALA A 351 -24.47 -12.86 -44.33
CA ALA A 351 -25.65 -13.48 -43.73
C ALA A 351 -26.05 -14.78 -44.44
N GLU A 352 -25.80 -14.89 -45.74
CA GLU A 352 -26.01 -16.11 -46.53
C GLU A 352 -25.05 -17.26 -46.16
N ASN A 353 -24.02 -16.98 -45.36
CA ASN A 353 -23.01 -17.92 -44.90
C ASN A 353 -23.26 -18.41 -43.45
N PHE A 354 -24.52 -18.59 -43.08
CA PHE A 354 -24.90 -19.32 -41.88
C PHE A 354 -24.41 -20.78 -41.95
N ASP A 355 -24.28 -21.40 -40.78
CA ASP A 355 -23.70 -22.74 -40.63
C ASP A 355 -24.37 -23.80 -41.52
N ASP A 356 -23.61 -24.83 -41.90
CA ASP A 356 -24.14 -25.97 -42.64
C ASP A 356 -24.93 -26.88 -41.69
N GLY A 357 -26.25 -26.93 -41.86
CA GLY A 357 -27.17 -27.78 -41.10
C GLY A 357 -28.58 -27.76 -41.71
N GLY A 358 -29.47 -28.61 -41.20
CA GLY A 358 -30.87 -28.64 -41.62
C GLY A 358 -31.75 -27.60 -40.90
N GLU A 359 -33.01 -27.54 -41.31
CA GLU A 359 -34.08 -26.78 -40.65
C GLU A 359 -34.21 -27.18 -39.17
N GLY A 360 -34.25 -26.19 -38.28
CA GLY A 360 -34.23 -26.38 -36.82
C GLY A 360 -32.87 -26.75 -36.23
N VAL A 361 -31.80 -26.77 -37.05
CA VAL A 361 -30.42 -27.09 -36.63
C VAL A 361 -29.50 -25.89 -36.83
N ALA A 362 -29.30 -25.40 -38.06
CA ALA A 362 -28.44 -24.23 -38.34
C ALA A 362 -29.23 -22.95 -38.69
N PHE A 363 -30.51 -23.11 -38.99
CA PHE A 363 -31.46 -22.02 -39.24
C PHE A 363 -32.88 -22.50 -38.92
N HIS A 364 -33.80 -21.56 -38.75
CA HIS A 364 -35.23 -21.80 -38.80
C HIS A 364 -35.86 -20.77 -39.75
N ASP A 365 -36.48 -21.28 -40.81
CA ASP A 365 -37.25 -20.50 -41.77
C ASP A 365 -38.72 -20.92 -41.69
N ALA A 366 -39.63 -19.95 -41.69
CA ALA A 366 -41.06 -20.23 -41.57
C ALA A 366 -41.62 -20.88 -42.84
N ASP A 367 -40.94 -20.69 -43.97
CA ASP A 367 -41.24 -21.30 -45.25
C ASP A 367 -40.37 -22.54 -45.50
N THR A 368 -40.77 -23.37 -46.47
CA THR A 368 -40.07 -24.63 -46.81
C THR A 368 -39.33 -24.54 -48.15
N VAL A 369 -39.30 -23.37 -48.76
CA VAL A 369 -38.75 -23.11 -50.10
C VAL A 369 -38.04 -21.78 -50.09
N ASN A 370 -36.79 -21.74 -50.56
CA ASN A 370 -36.08 -20.50 -50.83
C ASN A 370 -36.74 -19.75 -52.00
N GLY A 371 -37.57 -18.77 -51.66
CA GLY A 371 -38.33 -17.89 -52.55
C GLY A 371 -37.46 -16.90 -53.35
N GLY A 372 -36.20 -16.69 -52.96
CA GLY A 372 -35.20 -15.97 -53.75
C GLY A 372 -34.46 -16.84 -54.76
N GLY A 373 -34.36 -18.15 -54.50
CA GLY A 373 -33.84 -19.19 -55.39
C GLY A 373 -32.34 -19.11 -55.68
N ALA A 374 -31.55 -18.41 -54.87
CA ALA A 374 -30.14 -18.17 -55.10
C ALA A 374 -29.20 -18.73 -54.00
N TYR A 375 -27.91 -18.87 -54.34
CA TYR A 375 -26.78 -19.29 -53.49
C TYR A 375 -26.84 -20.70 -52.86
N ARG A 376 -27.89 -21.01 -52.08
CA ARG A 376 -28.08 -22.31 -51.40
C ARG A 376 -29.42 -22.94 -51.75
N THR A 377 -29.50 -24.26 -51.63
CA THR A 377 -30.73 -25.03 -51.84
C THR A 377 -31.53 -25.27 -50.55
N THR A 378 -31.22 -24.53 -49.48
CA THR A 378 -31.92 -24.56 -48.19
C THR A 378 -33.29 -23.87 -48.31
N ALA A 379 -34.10 -23.89 -47.23
CA ALA A 379 -35.37 -23.16 -47.21
C ALA A 379 -35.19 -21.64 -47.07
N VAL A 380 -34.07 -21.20 -46.44
CA VAL A 380 -33.72 -19.78 -46.27
C VAL A 380 -33.86 -18.99 -47.57
N ASP A 381 -34.68 -17.95 -47.54
CA ASP A 381 -34.90 -17.02 -48.64
C ASP A 381 -33.62 -16.23 -48.97
N ILE A 382 -32.90 -16.61 -50.03
CA ILE A 382 -31.65 -15.96 -50.44
C ILE A 382 -31.81 -15.37 -51.85
N GLU A 383 -31.56 -14.07 -51.97
CA GLU A 383 -31.65 -13.32 -53.23
C GLU A 383 -30.37 -12.50 -53.49
N ALA A 384 -30.21 -11.98 -54.71
CA ALA A 384 -29.09 -11.12 -55.04
C ALA A 384 -29.27 -9.73 -54.41
N THR A 385 -28.24 -9.25 -53.70
CA THR A 385 -28.28 -7.93 -53.04
C THR A 385 -27.85 -6.82 -53.98
N THR A 386 -28.46 -5.64 -53.83
CA THR A 386 -28.01 -4.40 -54.47
C THR A 386 -27.19 -3.52 -53.54
N ASP A 387 -26.89 -3.98 -52.32
CA ASP A 387 -26.01 -3.26 -51.38
C ASP A 387 -24.59 -3.11 -51.94
N THR A 388 -23.84 -2.20 -51.33
CA THR A 388 -22.46 -1.93 -51.70
C THR A 388 -21.59 -3.17 -51.50
N GLY A 389 -21.02 -3.68 -52.59
CA GLY A 389 -20.22 -4.92 -52.61
C GLY A 389 -20.84 -6.05 -53.44
N GLY A 390 -22.13 -5.98 -53.77
CA GLY A 390 -22.86 -7.08 -54.41
C GLY A 390 -22.92 -8.32 -53.51
N GLY A 391 -23.20 -9.50 -54.08
CA GLY A 391 -23.32 -10.76 -53.34
C GLY A 391 -24.78 -11.18 -53.18
N PHE A 392 -25.11 -11.82 -52.05
CA PHE A 392 -26.46 -12.23 -51.73
C PHE A 392 -26.92 -11.62 -50.40
N ASN A 393 -28.22 -11.67 -50.12
CA ASN A 393 -28.76 -11.35 -48.81
C ASN A 393 -29.86 -12.35 -48.46
N ILE A 394 -30.18 -12.45 -47.17
CA ILE A 394 -31.38 -13.13 -46.71
C ILE A 394 -32.56 -12.17 -46.91
N GLY A 395 -33.65 -12.66 -47.50
CA GLY A 395 -34.84 -11.90 -47.86
C GLY A 395 -36.04 -12.26 -46.99
N ARG A 396 -37.02 -11.35 -46.88
CA ARG A 396 -38.37 -11.59 -46.34
C ARG A 396 -38.42 -12.26 -44.95
N ILE A 397 -37.47 -11.93 -44.09
CA ILE A 397 -37.37 -12.51 -42.75
C ILE A 397 -38.64 -12.17 -41.96
N VAL A 398 -39.31 -13.15 -41.34
CA VAL A 398 -40.48 -12.94 -40.48
C VAL A 398 -40.17 -13.17 -38.99
N ALA A 399 -41.09 -12.75 -38.11
CA ALA A 399 -40.95 -12.98 -36.68
C ALA A 399 -41.01 -14.47 -36.35
N GLY A 400 -40.05 -14.95 -35.56
CA GLY A 400 -39.86 -16.34 -35.18
C GLY A 400 -38.65 -17.01 -35.84
N GLU A 401 -38.14 -16.46 -36.95
CA GLU A 401 -37.01 -17.03 -37.69
C GLU A 401 -35.65 -16.76 -37.03
N TRP A 402 -34.65 -17.58 -37.35
CA TRP A 402 -33.29 -17.42 -36.82
C TRP A 402 -32.21 -18.07 -37.70
N LEU A 403 -30.98 -17.58 -37.58
CA LEU A 403 -29.78 -18.07 -38.28
C LEU A 403 -28.63 -18.27 -37.28
N GLU A 404 -27.84 -19.34 -37.43
CA GLU A 404 -26.66 -19.61 -36.61
C GLU A 404 -25.33 -19.52 -37.36
N TYR A 405 -24.31 -19.04 -36.64
CA TYR A 405 -22.95 -18.86 -37.15
C TYR A 405 -21.94 -19.33 -36.12
N THR A 406 -21.07 -20.26 -36.50
CA THR A 406 -19.94 -20.65 -35.66
C THR A 406 -18.79 -19.66 -35.82
N VAL A 407 -18.38 -19.02 -34.73
CA VAL A 407 -17.32 -17.99 -34.69
C VAL A 407 -16.17 -18.40 -33.79
N ASN A 408 -15.00 -17.82 -33.99
CA ASN A 408 -13.84 -17.94 -33.11
C ASN A 408 -13.37 -16.54 -32.65
N ILE A 409 -13.60 -16.23 -31.38
CA ILE A 409 -13.25 -14.98 -30.72
C ILE A 409 -11.77 -15.02 -30.34
N ALA A 410 -10.95 -14.16 -30.97
CA ALA A 410 -9.50 -14.18 -30.81
C ALA A 410 -9.03 -13.70 -29.42
N THR A 411 -9.78 -12.82 -28.75
CA THR A 411 -9.44 -12.29 -27.42
C THR A 411 -10.73 -11.96 -26.67
N ALA A 412 -10.84 -12.35 -25.40
CA ALA A 412 -12.01 -12.00 -24.58
C ALA A 412 -12.10 -10.47 -24.43
N GLY A 413 -13.29 -9.90 -24.56
CA GLY A 413 -13.45 -8.44 -24.51
C GLY A 413 -14.83 -7.97 -24.93
N SER A 414 -14.98 -6.65 -25.02
CA SER A 414 -16.22 -6.01 -25.49
C SER A 414 -16.17 -5.82 -27.00
N TYR A 415 -17.27 -6.15 -27.66
CA TYR A 415 -17.43 -6.11 -29.10
C TYR A 415 -18.70 -5.34 -29.47
N ASP A 416 -18.61 -4.56 -30.54
CA ASP A 416 -19.78 -3.93 -31.14
C ASP A 416 -20.30 -4.83 -32.26
N LEU A 417 -21.58 -5.20 -32.17
CA LEU A 417 -22.30 -5.91 -33.23
C LEU A 417 -22.89 -4.91 -34.22
N GLY A 418 -22.53 -5.02 -35.49
CA GLY A 418 -23.19 -4.32 -36.59
C GLY A 418 -24.03 -5.28 -37.43
N ILE A 419 -25.32 -4.98 -37.61
CA ILE A 419 -26.27 -5.74 -38.42
C ILE A 419 -26.64 -4.88 -39.65
N ARG A 420 -26.32 -5.34 -40.86
CA ARG A 420 -26.68 -4.66 -42.11
C ARG A 420 -28.03 -5.14 -42.62
N PHE A 421 -29.03 -4.27 -42.53
CA PHE A 421 -30.45 -4.60 -42.62
C PHE A 421 -31.22 -3.66 -43.57
N ALA A 422 -32.28 -4.14 -44.21
CA ALA A 422 -33.17 -3.36 -45.08
C ALA A 422 -34.64 -3.80 -44.95
N THR A 423 -35.60 -2.88 -44.95
CA THR A 423 -37.03 -3.19 -44.94
C THR A 423 -37.86 -2.02 -45.50
N ALA A 424 -39.02 -2.33 -46.09
CA ALA A 424 -39.92 -1.32 -46.67
C ALA A 424 -40.90 -0.69 -45.65
N SER A 425 -41.17 -1.35 -44.51
CA SER A 425 -42.09 -0.90 -43.45
C SER A 425 -41.37 -0.74 -42.09
N GLY A 426 -42.08 -0.65 -40.96
CA GLY A 426 -41.55 -0.30 -39.63
C GLY A 426 -40.57 -1.29 -38.97
N GLY A 427 -40.10 -2.32 -39.68
CA GLY A 427 -39.13 -3.30 -39.20
C GLY A 427 -39.63 -4.14 -38.02
N GLY A 428 -38.77 -4.39 -37.03
CA GLY A 428 -39.05 -5.30 -35.92
C GLY A 428 -38.00 -5.30 -34.82
N THR A 429 -37.95 -6.36 -34.03
CA THR A 429 -36.92 -6.58 -33.01
C THR A 429 -36.23 -7.92 -33.25
N ALA A 430 -34.96 -7.99 -32.85
CA ALA A 430 -34.17 -9.21 -32.83
C ALA A 430 -33.36 -9.29 -31.54
N HIS A 431 -32.79 -10.45 -31.23
CA HIS A 431 -31.78 -10.58 -30.20
C HIS A 431 -30.69 -11.55 -30.64
N LEU A 432 -29.54 -11.46 -29.98
CA LEU A 432 -28.41 -12.35 -30.19
C LEU A 432 -28.38 -13.39 -29.06
N GLU A 433 -28.18 -14.66 -29.39
CA GLU A 433 -27.80 -15.69 -28.43
C GLU A 433 -26.34 -16.11 -28.67
N VAL A 434 -25.60 -16.31 -27.58
CA VAL A 434 -24.24 -16.88 -27.60
C VAL A 434 -24.32 -18.23 -26.89
N ASP A 435 -23.98 -19.30 -27.61
CA ASP A 435 -24.08 -20.68 -27.13
C ASP A 435 -25.47 -21.01 -26.54
N GLY A 436 -26.53 -20.49 -27.17
CA GLY A 436 -27.93 -20.67 -26.75
C GLY A 436 -28.39 -19.78 -25.60
N VAL A 437 -27.59 -18.81 -25.17
CA VAL A 437 -27.93 -17.84 -24.13
C VAL A 437 -28.12 -16.45 -24.72
N ALA A 438 -29.33 -15.90 -24.59
CA ALA A 438 -29.64 -14.53 -25.02
C ALA A 438 -28.72 -13.50 -24.35
N THR A 439 -28.01 -12.73 -25.15
CA THR A 439 -26.96 -11.78 -24.74
C THR A 439 -27.18 -10.42 -25.41
N GLY A 440 -26.94 -9.33 -24.68
CA GLY A 440 -27.04 -7.97 -25.22
C GLY A 440 -28.45 -7.37 -25.29
N GLY A 441 -29.48 -8.12 -24.87
CA GLY A 441 -30.87 -7.65 -24.85
C GLY A 441 -31.46 -7.44 -26.25
N SER A 442 -32.67 -6.87 -26.32
CA SER A 442 -33.37 -6.65 -27.59
C SER A 442 -32.67 -5.60 -28.47
N ILE A 443 -32.66 -5.86 -29.77
CA ILE A 443 -32.09 -5.06 -30.85
C ILE A 443 -33.26 -4.57 -31.72
N THR A 444 -33.47 -3.26 -31.77
CA THR A 444 -34.49 -2.67 -32.63
C THR A 444 -33.99 -2.53 -34.06
N LEU A 445 -34.74 -3.09 -35.01
CA LEU A 445 -34.48 -3.01 -36.45
C LEU A 445 -35.47 -2.02 -37.08
N PRO A 446 -35.04 -0.79 -37.41
CA PRO A 446 -35.95 0.26 -37.87
C PRO A 446 -36.32 0.12 -39.35
N GLY A 447 -37.39 0.80 -39.75
CA GLY A 447 -37.77 0.91 -41.16
C GLY A 447 -36.74 1.67 -41.99
N THR A 448 -36.23 1.06 -43.06
CA THR A 448 -35.17 1.67 -43.90
C THR A 448 -35.71 2.32 -45.19
N GLY A 449 -37.00 2.14 -45.50
CA GLY A 449 -37.68 2.77 -46.63
C GLY A 449 -37.63 1.99 -47.95
N GLY A 450 -37.15 0.73 -47.93
CA GLY A 450 -37.21 -0.16 -49.08
C GLY A 450 -36.48 -1.49 -48.85
N TRP A 451 -36.93 -2.56 -49.52
CA TRP A 451 -36.40 -3.94 -49.39
C TRP A 451 -34.92 -4.10 -49.75
N GLN A 452 -34.36 -3.13 -50.44
CA GLN A 452 -32.96 -3.10 -50.86
C GLN A 452 -32.31 -1.74 -50.51
N THR A 453 -32.92 -1.01 -49.57
CA THR A 453 -32.40 0.23 -49.01
C THR A 453 -31.73 -0.09 -47.67
N TRP A 454 -30.41 -0.14 -47.65
CA TRP A 454 -29.66 -0.77 -46.56
C TRP A 454 -29.17 0.21 -45.49
N GLN A 455 -29.36 -0.14 -44.21
CA GLN A 455 -28.83 0.57 -43.03
C GLN A 455 -28.08 -0.40 -42.10
N THR A 456 -27.13 0.11 -41.31
CA THR A 456 -26.42 -0.70 -40.31
C THR A 456 -26.91 -0.34 -38.92
N VAL A 457 -27.52 -1.30 -38.24
CA VAL A 457 -27.91 -1.20 -36.83
C VAL A 457 -26.74 -1.65 -35.98
N SER A 458 -26.32 -0.83 -35.02
CA SER A 458 -25.17 -1.14 -34.16
C SER A 458 -25.63 -1.39 -32.73
N LYS A 459 -25.16 -2.48 -32.13
CA LYS A 459 -25.32 -2.82 -30.71
C LYS A 459 -23.94 -2.89 -30.06
N PRO A 460 -23.50 -1.83 -29.38
CA PRO A 460 -22.20 -1.83 -28.72
C PRO A 460 -22.20 -2.64 -27.43
N GLY A 461 -21.02 -3.04 -26.97
CA GLY A 461 -20.84 -3.53 -25.61
C GLY A 461 -21.13 -5.01 -25.36
N LEU A 462 -21.09 -5.85 -26.39
CA LEU A 462 -21.24 -7.30 -26.22
C LEU A 462 -19.98 -7.90 -25.63
N ASN A 463 -20.06 -8.41 -24.40
CA ASN A 463 -18.94 -9.10 -23.77
C ASN A 463 -18.86 -10.54 -24.27
N LEU A 464 -17.79 -10.86 -25.00
CA LEU A 464 -17.54 -12.19 -25.54
C LEU A 464 -16.27 -12.77 -24.91
N THR A 465 -16.32 -14.04 -24.54
CA THR A 465 -15.14 -14.78 -24.06
C THR A 465 -14.28 -15.23 -25.24
N ALA A 466 -13.00 -15.53 -25.00
CA ALA A 466 -12.11 -16.05 -26.04
C ALA A 466 -12.43 -17.53 -26.30
N GLY A 467 -12.43 -17.93 -27.57
CA GLY A 467 -12.72 -19.30 -27.97
C GLY A 467 -13.76 -19.39 -29.09
N GLN A 468 -14.18 -20.62 -29.37
CA GLN A 468 -15.19 -20.91 -30.39
C GLN A 468 -16.59 -20.87 -29.77
N HIS A 469 -17.52 -20.18 -30.43
CA HIS A 469 -18.89 -19.99 -29.99
C HIS A 469 -19.88 -20.17 -31.15
N VAL A 470 -21.12 -20.54 -30.86
CA VAL A 470 -22.24 -20.48 -31.82
C VAL A 470 -23.06 -19.23 -31.53
N LEU A 471 -23.17 -18.36 -32.53
CA LEU A 471 -23.99 -17.15 -32.45
C LEU A 471 -25.32 -17.42 -33.17
N ARG A 472 -26.44 -17.23 -32.48
CA ARG A 472 -27.77 -17.19 -33.10
C ARG A 472 -28.26 -15.76 -33.18
N LEU A 473 -28.64 -15.31 -34.37
CA LEU A 473 -29.45 -14.10 -34.52
C LEU A 473 -30.90 -14.51 -34.70
N ALA A 474 -31.74 -14.20 -33.71
CA ALA A 474 -33.15 -14.55 -33.69
C ALA A 474 -34.01 -13.29 -33.86
N PHE A 475 -35.07 -13.39 -34.66
CA PHE A 475 -35.95 -12.28 -35.00
C PHE A 475 -37.28 -12.41 -34.26
N ASP A 476 -37.56 -11.50 -33.34
CA ASP A 476 -38.53 -11.70 -32.26
C ASP A 476 -39.95 -11.24 -32.59
N ALA A 477 -40.07 -10.05 -33.15
CA ALA A 477 -41.36 -9.41 -33.37
C ALA A 477 -41.29 -8.47 -34.55
N SER A 478 -42.39 -8.35 -35.31
CA SER A 478 -42.51 -7.39 -36.41
C SER A 478 -43.46 -6.26 -36.05
N ALA A 479 -43.20 -5.07 -36.58
CA ALA A 479 -44.11 -3.94 -36.53
C ALA A 479 -45.26 -4.05 -37.56
N GLY A 480 -45.32 -5.14 -38.33
CA GLY A 480 -46.36 -5.49 -39.31
C GLY A 480 -45.78 -6.02 -40.63
N GLY A 481 -46.12 -7.28 -40.99
CA GLY A 481 -45.56 -7.99 -42.14
C GLY A 481 -44.19 -8.61 -41.84
N ASP A 482 -43.39 -8.87 -42.87
CA ASP A 482 -42.00 -9.35 -42.71
C ASP A 482 -41.14 -8.27 -42.03
N ILE A 483 -40.20 -8.72 -41.20
CA ILE A 483 -39.24 -7.89 -40.47
C ILE A 483 -38.32 -7.19 -41.48
N GLY A 484 -37.66 -7.93 -42.38
CA GLY A 484 -36.82 -7.32 -43.41
C GLY A 484 -35.82 -8.28 -44.07
N ASN A 485 -34.82 -7.69 -44.73
CA ASN A 485 -33.71 -8.37 -45.39
C ASN A 485 -32.41 -8.16 -44.59
N LEU A 486 -31.56 -9.18 -44.52
CA LEU A 486 -30.26 -9.16 -43.81
C LEU A 486 -29.11 -9.44 -44.78
N ASN A 487 -28.12 -8.55 -44.83
CA ASN A 487 -26.95 -8.70 -45.71
C ASN A 487 -25.74 -9.29 -44.97
N TRP A 488 -25.35 -8.70 -43.84
CA TRP A 488 -24.19 -9.18 -43.08
C TRP A 488 -24.21 -8.76 -41.62
N LEU A 489 -23.38 -9.44 -40.83
CA LEU A 489 -23.06 -9.15 -39.44
C LEU A 489 -21.59 -8.73 -39.33
N THR A 490 -21.27 -7.88 -38.36
CA THR A 490 -19.89 -7.56 -37.98
C THR A 490 -19.76 -7.62 -36.48
N LEU A 491 -18.65 -8.16 -35.99
CA LEU A 491 -18.23 -8.05 -34.60
C LEU A 491 -16.88 -7.36 -34.61
N THR A 492 -16.86 -6.11 -34.15
CA THR A 492 -15.63 -5.31 -34.06
C THR A 492 -15.25 -5.16 -32.61
N ALA A 493 -13.99 -5.44 -32.25
CA ALA A 493 -13.51 -5.12 -30.90
C ALA A 493 -13.72 -3.63 -30.66
N SER A 494 -14.43 -3.28 -29.59
CA SER A 494 -14.76 -1.90 -29.30
C SER A 494 -13.45 -1.17 -28.97
N PRO A 495 -13.01 -0.17 -29.77
CA PRO A 495 -11.81 0.57 -29.44
C PRO A 495 -12.08 1.41 -28.19
N THR A 496 -11.12 1.46 -27.27
CA THR A 496 -11.10 2.48 -26.21
C THR A 496 -10.78 3.85 -26.83
N VAL A 497 -11.78 4.43 -27.51
CA VAL A 497 -11.75 5.81 -28.00
C VAL A 497 -12.19 6.70 -26.84
N PRO A 498 -11.47 7.80 -26.52
CA PRO A 498 -11.97 8.78 -25.57
C PRO A 498 -13.28 9.37 -26.14
N PRO A 499 -14.37 9.44 -25.35
CA PRO A 499 -15.58 10.10 -25.82
C PRO A 499 -15.26 11.57 -26.15
N PRO A 500 -15.99 12.19 -27.10
CA PRO A 500 -15.92 13.63 -27.30
C PRO A 500 -16.20 14.35 -25.97
N PRO A 501 -15.66 15.56 -25.75
CA PRO A 501 -15.91 16.30 -24.52
C PRO A 501 -17.43 16.40 -24.30
N PRO A 502 -17.92 16.11 -23.08
CA PRO A 502 -19.34 16.16 -22.78
C PRO A 502 -19.87 17.56 -23.04
N PRO A 503 -21.17 17.69 -23.42
CA PRO A 503 -21.79 18.99 -23.57
C PRO A 503 -21.60 19.80 -22.28
N PRO A 504 -21.25 21.10 -22.35
CA PRO A 504 -21.29 21.94 -21.17
C PRO A 504 -22.70 21.87 -20.54
N PRO A 505 -22.83 22.06 -19.21
CA PRO A 505 -24.13 22.13 -18.55
C PRO A 505 -25.07 23.09 -19.30
N PRO A 506 -26.38 22.82 -19.34
CA PRO A 506 -27.37 23.76 -19.86
C PRO A 506 -27.04 25.20 -19.43
N ALA A 507 -27.11 26.15 -20.37
CA ALA A 507 -26.74 27.53 -20.10
C ALA A 507 -27.56 28.09 -18.92
N GLY A 508 -26.90 28.28 -17.77
CA GLY A 508 -27.54 28.72 -16.52
C GLY A 508 -27.41 27.78 -15.32
N GLN A 509 -26.86 26.58 -15.49
CA GLN A 509 -26.52 25.65 -14.41
C GLN A 509 -25.05 25.81 -13.99
N LEU A 510 -24.80 25.90 -12.68
CA LEU A 510 -23.45 26.00 -12.10
C LEU A 510 -23.29 24.95 -10.98
N PRO A 511 -22.10 24.37 -10.78
CA PRO A 511 -21.88 23.44 -9.69
C PRO A 511 -22.21 24.07 -8.33
N PHE A 512 -22.81 23.29 -7.43
CA PHE A 512 -23.00 23.71 -6.05
C PHE A 512 -21.67 24.15 -5.41
N GLY A 513 -21.63 25.33 -4.79
CA GLY A 513 -20.39 25.88 -4.21
C GLY A 513 -19.31 26.27 -5.23
N GLY A 514 -19.61 26.25 -6.54
CA GLY A 514 -18.72 26.71 -7.61
C GLY A 514 -17.68 25.70 -8.10
N ALA A 515 -17.71 24.45 -7.60
CA ALA A 515 -16.81 23.38 -8.03
C ALA A 515 -17.56 22.05 -8.23
N ALA A 516 -17.18 21.28 -9.24
CA ALA A 516 -17.75 19.96 -9.49
C ALA A 516 -17.37 18.95 -8.40
N TRP A 517 -18.28 18.05 -8.05
CA TRP A 517 -18.03 16.98 -7.07
C TRP A 517 -17.06 15.94 -7.62
N ALA A 518 -15.97 15.65 -6.89
CA ALA A 518 -15.01 14.62 -7.31
C ALA A 518 -15.56 13.21 -7.06
N LEU A 519 -15.56 12.34 -8.08
CA LEU A 519 -15.91 10.91 -7.97
C LEU A 519 -14.67 10.02 -8.18
N PRO A 520 -14.44 8.95 -7.40
CA PRO A 520 -15.28 8.44 -6.30
C PRO A 520 -15.40 9.43 -5.13
N GLY A 521 -16.60 9.55 -4.56
CA GLY A 521 -16.93 10.56 -3.56
C GLY A 521 -18.38 10.49 -3.10
N LYS A 522 -18.69 11.22 -2.02
CA LYS A 522 -20.04 11.35 -1.44
C LYS A 522 -20.59 12.74 -1.76
N ILE A 523 -21.84 12.82 -2.18
CA ILE A 523 -22.59 14.03 -2.49
C ILE A 523 -23.81 14.03 -1.56
N GLU A 524 -23.98 15.08 -0.76
CA GLU A 524 -25.22 15.29 -0.02
C GLU A 524 -26.31 15.75 -1.00
N VAL A 525 -27.49 15.16 -0.95
CA VAL A 525 -28.56 15.33 -1.95
C VAL A 525 -29.12 16.77 -1.92
N GLU A 526 -29.08 17.44 -0.77
CA GLU A 526 -29.44 18.85 -0.63
C GLU A 526 -28.48 19.82 -1.35
N ASN A 527 -27.31 19.33 -1.79
CA ASN A 527 -26.27 20.10 -2.49
C ASN A 527 -26.32 19.94 -4.02
N PHE A 528 -27.53 19.90 -4.58
CA PHE A 528 -27.75 19.95 -6.03
C PHE A 528 -27.22 21.26 -6.64
N ASP A 529 -26.98 21.27 -7.95
CA ASP A 529 -26.39 22.41 -8.65
C ASP A 529 -27.17 23.73 -8.46
N GLU A 530 -26.50 24.86 -8.66
CA GLU A 530 -27.15 26.17 -8.74
C GLU A 530 -27.81 26.33 -10.11
N GLY A 531 -29.13 26.44 -10.12
CA GLY A 531 -29.95 26.66 -11.31
C GLY A 531 -31.42 26.76 -10.90
N GLY A 532 -32.24 27.39 -11.75
CA GLY A 532 -33.68 27.47 -11.49
C GLY A 532 -34.40 26.14 -11.73
N GLU A 533 -35.70 26.13 -11.42
CA GLU A 533 -36.65 25.09 -11.76
C GLU A 533 -36.56 24.71 -13.26
N GLY A 534 -36.45 23.42 -13.56
CA GLY A 534 -36.24 22.86 -14.89
C GLY A 534 -34.81 23.01 -15.44
N ILE A 535 -33.86 23.50 -14.62
CA ILE A 535 -32.43 23.63 -14.98
C ILE A 535 -31.55 22.77 -14.07
N ALA A 536 -31.57 22.98 -12.74
CA ALA A 536 -30.76 22.18 -11.80
C ALA A 536 -31.59 21.19 -10.97
N TYR A 537 -32.90 21.40 -10.92
CA TYR A 537 -33.87 20.53 -10.27
C TYR A 537 -35.23 20.67 -10.94
N HIS A 538 -36.12 19.70 -10.74
CA HIS A 538 -37.55 19.81 -11.01
C HIS A 538 -38.31 19.35 -9.79
N ASP A 539 -39.08 20.27 -9.22
CA ASP A 539 -39.98 20.02 -8.11
C ASP A 539 -41.43 20.16 -8.60
N THR A 540 -42.29 19.20 -8.24
CA THR A 540 -43.69 19.23 -8.67
C THR A 540 -44.53 20.18 -7.84
N ASP A 541 -44.00 20.63 -6.70
CA ASP A 541 -44.51 21.74 -5.94
C ASP A 541 -43.56 22.95 -5.98
N THR A 542 -44.10 24.13 -5.68
CA THR A 542 -43.33 25.38 -5.76
C THR A 542 -42.93 25.90 -4.38
N THR A 543 -43.11 25.12 -3.31
CA THR A 543 -43.01 25.61 -1.94
C THR A 543 -42.19 24.65 -1.10
N ASN A 544 -40.95 25.01 -0.78
CA ASN A 544 -40.17 24.28 0.22
C ASN A 544 -40.91 24.34 1.58
N VAL A 545 -41.64 23.28 1.89
CA VAL A 545 -42.59 23.12 3.00
C VAL A 545 -41.88 23.21 4.35
N SER A 546 -40.61 22.82 4.40
CA SER A 546 -39.77 22.81 5.59
C SER A 546 -38.86 24.04 5.71
N GLY A 547 -38.55 24.70 4.60
CA GLY A 547 -37.88 26.00 4.51
C GLY A 547 -36.43 26.04 5.03
N ALA A 548 -35.75 24.89 5.10
CA ALA A 548 -34.39 24.80 5.62
C ALA A 548 -33.33 24.76 4.50
N TYR A 549 -32.10 25.15 4.84
CA TYR A 549 -30.89 25.13 4.01
C TYR A 549 -30.86 26.00 2.74
N ARG A 550 -31.87 25.91 1.85
CA ARG A 550 -31.97 26.67 0.59
C ARG A 550 -33.32 27.34 0.39
N ALA A 551 -33.33 28.44 -0.36
CA ALA A 551 -34.54 29.19 -0.72
C ALA A 551 -35.17 28.71 -2.05
N SER A 552 -34.86 27.49 -2.48
CA SER A 552 -35.39 26.81 -3.68
C SER A 552 -36.81 26.28 -3.46
N GLY A 553 -37.41 25.73 -4.54
CA GLY A 553 -38.65 24.95 -4.47
C GLY A 553 -38.46 23.63 -3.70
N VAL A 554 -37.29 22.99 -3.88
CA VAL A 554 -36.91 21.70 -3.24
C VAL A 554 -37.15 21.68 -1.73
N ASP A 555 -37.93 20.69 -1.30
CA ASP A 555 -38.17 20.37 0.11
C ASP A 555 -36.90 19.87 0.80
N VAL A 556 -36.30 20.71 1.66
CA VAL A 556 -35.07 20.35 2.40
C VAL A 556 -35.30 20.46 3.89
N GLU A 557 -35.21 19.33 4.60
CA GLU A 557 -35.48 19.23 6.03
C GLU A 557 -34.27 18.78 6.85
N ALA A 558 -34.30 18.97 8.18
CA ALA A 558 -33.21 18.59 9.07
C ALA A 558 -33.28 17.10 9.45
N ILE A 559 -32.12 16.43 9.42
CA ILE A 559 -31.98 15.04 9.85
C ILE A 559 -31.82 14.96 11.38
N THR A 560 -32.42 13.95 12.01
CA THR A 560 -32.37 13.76 13.47
C THR A 560 -31.69 12.47 13.94
N ASP A 561 -31.32 11.56 13.03
CA ASP A 561 -30.82 10.22 13.38
C ASP A 561 -29.28 10.12 13.51
N ALA A 562 -28.51 11.02 12.88
CA ALA A 562 -27.05 10.92 12.77
C ALA A 562 -26.23 12.18 13.17
N GLY A 563 -26.85 13.26 13.66
CA GLY A 563 -26.17 14.53 13.98
C GLY A 563 -26.79 15.71 13.23
N PRO A 564 -26.20 16.93 13.29
CA PRO A 564 -26.72 18.06 12.50
C PRO A 564 -26.45 17.82 11.00
N GLY A 565 -27.50 17.78 10.18
CA GLY A 565 -27.45 17.60 8.73
C GLY A 565 -28.83 17.85 8.09
N TYR A 566 -28.89 17.84 6.76
CA TYR A 566 -30.12 18.06 5.99
C TYR A 566 -30.36 16.89 5.02
N ALA A 567 -31.61 16.70 4.59
CA ALA A 567 -32.00 15.75 3.55
C ALA A 567 -33.02 16.43 2.63
N VAL A 568 -33.11 15.97 1.38
CA VAL A 568 -34.27 16.27 0.55
C VAL A 568 -35.44 15.42 1.04
N GLY A 569 -36.47 16.07 1.56
CA GLY A 569 -37.70 15.43 2.03
C GLY A 569 -38.76 15.40 0.94
N HIS A 570 -39.85 14.66 1.18
CA HIS A 570 -41.07 14.69 0.36
C HIS A 570 -40.90 14.36 -1.14
N ALA A 571 -39.76 13.76 -1.54
CA ALA A 571 -39.45 13.48 -2.93
C ALA A 571 -40.54 12.64 -3.60
N SER A 572 -41.14 13.15 -4.67
CA SER A 572 -42.34 12.62 -5.32
C SER A 572 -42.10 12.17 -6.76
N VAL A 573 -43.03 11.39 -7.29
CA VAL A 573 -42.94 10.85 -8.66
C VAL A 573 -42.90 11.97 -9.69
N GLY A 574 -41.87 11.95 -10.53
CA GLY A 574 -41.64 12.93 -11.59
C GLY A 574 -40.59 13.99 -11.24
N GLU A 575 -40.16 14.08 -9.99
CA GLU A 575 -39.14 15.04 -9.54
C GLU A 575 -37.72 14.57 -9.87
N TRP A 576 -36.78 15.52 -9.92
CA TRP A 576 -35.36 15.21 -10.11
C TRP A 576 -34.41 16.31 -9.63
N LEU A 577 -33.16 15.93 -9.35
CA LEU A 577 -32.07 16.81 -8.89
C LEU A 577 -30.79 16.51 -9.68
N GLU A 578 -30.06 17.55 -10.11
CA GLU A 578 -28.81 17.41 -10.86
C GLU A 578 -27.56 17.91 -10.12
N TYR A 579 -26.43 17.28 -10.42
CA TYR A 579 -25.13 17.54 -9.83
C TYR A 579 -24.05 17.54 -10.91
N THR A 580 -23.22 18.57 -10.94
CA THR A 580 -22.02 18.58 -11.78
C THR A 580 -20.92 17.82 -11.04
N VAL A 581 -20.42 16.75 -11.65
CA VAL A 581 -19.38 15.88 -11.07
C VAL A 581 -18.16 15.78 -11.98
N ASN A 582 -17.03 15.40 -11.42
CA ASN A 582 -15.82 15.05 -12.15
C ASN A 582 -15.36 13.65 -11.74
N VAL A 583 -15.52 12.69 -12.64
CA VAL A 583 -15.09 11.30 -12.45
C VAL A 583 -13.60 11.19 -12.73
N ALA A 584 -12.83 10.83 -11.71
CA ALA A 584 -11.38 10.80 -11.78
C ALA A 584 -10.83 9.69 -12.69
N THR A 585 -11.52 8.56 -12.84
CA THR A 585 -11.06 7.41 -13.63
C THR A 585 -12.25 6.63 -14.19
N SER A 586 -12.21 6.25 -15.47
CA SER A 586 -13.25 5.38 -16.03
C SER A 586 -13.20 4.03 -15.34
N GLY A 587 -14.34 3.49 -14.93
CA GLY A 587 -14.37 2.23 -14.20
C GLY A 587 -15.76 1.84 -13.75
N THR A 588 -15.84 0.74 -13.04
CA THR A 588 -17.05 0.29 -12.38
C THR A 588 -17.13 0.93 -11.00
N TYR A 589 -18.33 1.37 -10.64
CA TYR A 589 -18.64 2.02 -9.38
C TYR A 589 -19.82 1.32 -8.70
N ASP A 590 -19.75 1.22 -7.39
CA ASP A 590 -20.90 1.01 -6.54
C ASP A 590 -21.50 2.35 -6.19
N VAL A 591 -22.79 2.49 -6.46
CA VAL A 591 -23.58 3.66 -6.11
C VAL A 591 -24.41 3.31 -4.89
N SER A 592 -24.12 3.97 -3.77
CA SER A 592 -24.86 3.85 -2.53
C SER A 592 -25.70 5.09 -2.29
N VAL A 593 -27.00 4.95 -2.05
CA VAL A 593 -27.91 6.05 -1.74
C VAL A 593 -28.50 5.83 -0.36
N ARG A 594 -28.38 6.82 0.52
CA ARG A 594 -29.00 6.79 1.85
C ARG A 594 -30.36 7.48 1.79
N ALA A 595 -31.42 6.72 2.09
CA ALA A 595 -32.79 7.21 2.02
C ALA A 595 -33.68 6.59 3.11
N SER A 596 -34.85 7.17 3.36
CA SER A 596 -35.83 6.69 4.34
C SER A 596 -37.26 6.77 3.82
N ALA A 597 -38.13 5.88 4.30
CA ALA A 597 -39.56 5.88 3.99
C ALA A 597 -40.36 5.30 5.17
N ASP A 598 -41.52 5.89 5.46
CA ASP A 598 -42.42 5.41 6.51
C ASP A 598 -43.31 4.24 6.03
N ALA A 599 -44.02 3.61 6.97
CA ALA A 599 -44.90 2.48 6.69
C ALA A 599 -45.98 2.82 5.65
N GLY A 600 -45.93 2.13 4.51
CA GLY A 600 -46.86 2.34 3.38
C GLY A 600 -46.34 3.27 2.27
N TYR A 601 -45.20 3.92 2.49
CA TYR A 601 -44.49 4.74 1.48
C TYR A 601 -43.32 3.94 0.87
N GLY A 602 -42.45 4.60 0.10
CA GLY A 602 -41.42 3.95 -0.71
C GLY A 602 -41.79 3.92 -2.19
N GLY A 603 -40.88 3.42 -3.01
CA GLY A 603 -41.05 3.47 -4.46
C GLY A 603 -39.79 3.09 -5.20
N THR A 604 -39.63 3.61 -6.41
CA THR A 604 -38.42 3.44 -7.22
C THR A 604 -37.85 4.78 -7.66
N PHE A 605 -36.53 4.85 -7.73
CA PHE A 605 -35.76 5.96 -8.27
C PHE A 605 -34.61 5.42 -9.11
N HIS A 606 -33.95 6.26 -9.90
CA HIS A 606 -32.74 5.87 -10.61
C HIS A 606 -31.74 7.02 -10.72
N ILE A 607 -30.53 6.70 -11.19
CA ILE A 607 -29.49 7.68 -11.47
C ILE A 607 -29.19 7.72 -12.96
N GLU A 608 -29.16 8.93 -13.51
CA GLU A 608 -28.70 9.20 -14.86
C GLU A 608 -27.31 9.85 -14.85
N VAL A 609 -26.50 9.56 -15.87
CA VAL A 609 -25.24 10.26 -16.15
C VAL A 609 -25.32 10.78 -17.57
N ASP A 610 -25.18 12.09 -17.74
CA ASP A 610 -25.34 12.80 -19.01
C ASP A 610 -26.67 12.45 -19.73
N GLY A 611 -27.74 12.26 -18.93
CA GLY A 611 -29.08 11.90 -19.40
C GLY A 611 -29.29 10.43 -19.76
N ALA A 612 -28.30 9.56 -19.52
CA ALA A 612 -28.45 8.11 -19.67
C ALA A 612 -28.69 7.45 -18.31
N ASN A 613 -29.78 6.69 -18.15
CA ASN A 613 -30.04 5.91 -16.94
C ASN A 613 -28.99 4.79 -16.79
N VAL A 614 -28.14 4.88 -15.75
CA VAL A 614 -27.00 3.97 -15.53
C VAL A 614 -27.23 2.93 -14.43
N THR A 615 -28.23 3.11 -13.56
CA THR A 615 -28.52 2.18 -12.46
C THR A 615 -29.68 1.24 -12.76
N GLY A 616 -30.57 1.59 -13.70
CA GLY A 616 -31.93 1.08 -13.73
C GLY A 616 -32.72 1.48 -12.48
N ALA A 617 -33.94 0.97 -12.34
CA ALA A 617 -34.78 1.25 -11.18
C ALA A 617 -34.18 0.66 -9.89
N MET A 618 -34.02 1.52 -8.88
CA MET A 618 -33.58 1.21 -7.52
C MET A 618 -34.78 1.31 -6.58
N ALA A 619 -35.07 0.25 -5.82
CA ALA A 619 -36.23 0.19 -4.94
C ALA A 619 -35.92 0.75 -3.54
N LEU A 620 -36.77 1.65 -3.06
CA LEU A 620 -36.81 2.10 -1.67
C LEU A 620 -38.01 1.41 -0.97
N SER A 621 -37.71 0.48 -0.08
CA SER A 621 -38.72 -0.14 0.80
C SER A 621 -38.92 0.68 2.08
N PRO A 622 -40.07 0.58 2.77
CA PRO A 622 -40.28 1.19 4.07
C PRO A 622 -39.14 0.85 5.05
N THR A 623 -38.50 1.87 5.60
CA THR A 623 -37.33 1.74 6.48
C THR A 623 -37.69 1.81 7.97
N GLY A 624 -38.97 1.99 8.28
CA GLY A 624 -39.48 2.07 9.66
C GLY A 624 -39.71 3.50 10.16
N GLY A 625 -39.69 4.51 9.28
CA GLY A 625 -40.06 5.90 9.56
C GLY A 625 -39.30 6.92 8.71
N TRP A 626 -39.85 8.13 8.57
CA TRP A 626 -39.29 9.26 7.79
C TRP A 626 -37.90 9.75 8.24
N GLN A 627 -37.43 9.29 9.40
CA GLN A 627 -36.13 9.66 9.95
C GLN A 627 -35.29 8.40 10.27
N THR A 628 -35.71 7.23 9.76
CA THR A 628 -35.00 5.97 9.91
C THR A 628 -34.38 5.63 8.57
N TYR A 629 -33.11 5.96 8.35
CA TYR A 629 -32.50 5.81 7.02
C TYR A 629 -31.88 4.43 6.81
N ALA A 630 -31.96 3.95 5.57
CA ALA A 630 -31.27 2.76 5.07
C ALA A 630 -30.42 3.13 3.84
N THR A 631 -29.44 2.29 3.51
CA THR A 631 -28.59 2.49 2.33
C THR A 631 -28.97 1.48 1.26
N ILE A 632 -29.33 1.98 0.07
CA ILE A 632 -29.63 1.21 -1.13
C ILE A 632 -28.36 1.20 -1.99
N ILE A 633 -27.89 0.02 -2.37
CA ILE A 633 -26.64 -0.14 -3.13
C ILE A 633 -26.94 -0.72 -4.50
N LYS A 634 -26.46 -0.05 -5.55
CA LYS A 634 -26.36 -0.58 -6.91
C LYS A 634 -24.90 -0.80 -7.24
N THR A 635 -24.53 -2.06 -7.47
CA THR A 635 -23.18 -2.42 -7.90
C THR A 635 -23.08 -2.44 -9.42
N GLY A 636 -21.85 -2.34 -9.95
CA GLY A 636 -21.62 -2.57 -11.37
C GLY A 636 -21.86 -1.36 -12.29
N VAL A 637 -21.97 -0.14 -11.75
CA VAL A 637 -22.30 1.06 -12.55
C VAL A 637 -21.06 1.57 -13.27
N ALA A 638 -21.04 1.47 -14.60
CA ALA A 638 -19.91 1.94 -15.39
C ALA A 638 -19.95 3.46 -15.55
N LEU A 639 -18.89 4.14 -15.11
CA LEU A 639 -18.69 5.59 -15.32
C LEU A 639 -17.44 5.81 -16.17
N THR A 640 -17.47 6.85 -17.01
CA THR A 640 -16.30 7.32 -17.75
C THR A 640 -15.58 8.41 -16.96
N ALA A 641 -14.26 8.56 -17.13
CA ALA A 641 -13.52 9.69 -16.60
C ALA A 641 -13.91 10.99 -17.32
N GLY A 642 -14.00 12.08 -16.56
CA GLY A 642 -14.32 13.40 -17.09
C GLY A 642 -15.39 14.12 -16.27
N SER A 643 -15.77 15.31 -16.76
CA SER A 643 -16.87 16.07 -16.19
C SER A 643 -18.19 15.48 -16.66
N HIS A 644 -19.14 15.28 -15.76
CA HIS A 644 -20.45 14.70 -16.06
C HIS A 644 -21.55 15.45 -15.31
N VAL A 645 -22.79 15.34 -15.79
CA VAL A 645 -23.98 15.72 -15.02
C VAL A 645 -24.64 14.44 -14.52
N VAL A 646 -24.76 14.32 -13.20
CA VAL A 646 -25.47 13.23 -12.53
C VAL A 646 -26.86 13.71 -12.17
N ARG A 647 -27.90 12.93 -12.48
CA ARG A 647 -29.29 13.20 -12.06
C ARG A 647 -29.79 12.09 -11.16
N ILE A 648 -30.41 12.42 -10.04
CA ILE A 648 -31.32 11.51 -9.31
C ILE A 648 -32.74 11.81 -9.79
N ALA A 649 -33.44 10.78 -10.28
CA ALA A 649 -34.81 10.89 -10.79
C ALA A 649 -35.75 9.93 -10.05
N PHE A 650 -36.94 10.43 -9.71
CA PHE A 650 -37.92 9.76 -8.86
C PHE A 650 -39.07 9.19 -9.70
N ASP A 651 -39.20 7.85 -9.78
CA ASP A 651 -39.92 7.19 -10.89
C ASP A 651 -41.35 6.76 -10.57
N ALA A 652 -41.55 6.10 -9.42
CA ALA A 652 -42.82 5.49 -9.07
C ALA A 652 -42.94 5.36 -7.56
N THR A 653 -44.16 5.38 -7.06
CA THR A 653 -44.45 5.27 -5.62
C THR A 653 -45.28 4.01 -5.34
N ASN A 654 -45.08 3.43 -4.17
CA ASN A 654 -45.80 2.23 -3.70
C ASN A 654 -47.24 2.56 -3.26
N SER A 655 -47.53 3.82 -2.90
CA SER A 655 -48.87 4.35 -2.62
C SER A 655 -48.89 5.81 -3.06
N GLY A 656 -50.01 6.35 -3.57
CA GLY A 656 -50.05 7.61 -4.34
C GLY A 656 -49.64 8.93 -3.64
N GLY A 657 -48.38 9.04 -3.20
CA GLY A 657 -47.71 10.17 -2.56
C GLY A 657 -46.18 9.98 -2.60
N ASP A 658 -45.45 10.57 -1.64
CA ASP A 658 -43.99 10.67 -1.62
C ASP A 658 -43.27 9.31 -1.64
N ILE A 659 -42.12 9.26 -2.30
CA ILE A 659 -41.22 8.10 -2.37
C ILE A 659 -40.43 7.97 -1.06
N GLY A 660 -39.87 9.07 -0.54
CA GLY A 660 -39.04 9.04 0.66
C GLY A 660 -38.16 10.27 0.84
N ASN A 661 -37.38 10.27 1.92
CA ASN A 661 -36.36 11.31 2.17
C ASN A 661 -34.97 10.80 1.77
N PHE A 662 -34.17 11.64 1.12
CA PHE A 662 -32.87 11.30 0.54
C PHE A 662 -31.76 12.18 1.13
N ASP A 663 -30.76 11.55 1.74
CA ASP A 663 -29.67 12.22 2.47
C ASP A 663 -28.43 12.37 1.58
N TRP A 664 -27.80 11.25 1.18
CA TRP A 664 -26.61 11.32 0.34
C TRP A 664 -26.57 10.22 -0.71
N VAL A 665 -25.81 10.49 -1.77
CA VAL A 665 -25.37 9.53 -2.77
C VAL A 665 -23.84 9.41 -2.75
N GLN A 666 -23.32 8.19 -2.73
CA GLN A 666 -21.90 7.90 -2.69
C GLN A 666 -21.50 6.98 -3.84
N PHE A 667 -20.50 7.40 -4.60
CA PHE A 667 -19.87 6.59 -5.64
C PHE A 667 -18.56 6.03 -5.11
N THR A 668 -18.47 4.71 -5.01
CA THR A 668 -17.26 3.98 -4.61
C THR A 668 -16.76 3.21 -5.81
N SER A 669 -15.49 3.36 -6.20
CA SER A 669 -14.97 2.53 -7.31
C SER A 669 -14.92 1.06 -6.87
N THR A 670 -15.54 0.18 -7.67
CA THR A 670 -15.35 -1.26 -7.54
C THR A 670 -14.15 -1.69 -8.35
N ALA A 671 -13.20 -2.32 -7.68
CA ALA A 671 -12.00 -2.82 -8.30
C ALA A 671 -12.35 -3.90 -9.34
N ASN A 672 -12.21 -3.59 -10.62
CA ASN A 672 -11.66 -4.57 -11.58
C ASN A 672 -10.21 -4.83 -11.12
N PRO A 673 -9.64 -6.05 -11.27
CA PRO A 673 -8.39 -6.41 -10.61
C PRO A 673 -7.37 -5.35 -10.95
N ALA A 674 -6.75 -4.80 -9.90
CA ALA A 674 -5.79 -3.73 -10.04
C ALA A 674 -4.91 -4.03 -11.25
N PRO A 675 -4.68 -3.08 -12.19
CA PRO A 675 -3.55 -3.24 -13.09
C PRO A 675 -2.39 -3.55 -12.16
N THR A 676 -1.80 -4.76 -12.27
CA THR A 676 -0.85 -5.27 -11.28
C THR A 676 0.17 -4.18 -11.04
N SER A 677 0.00 -3.48 -9.93
CA SER A 677 0.91 -2.44 -9.59
C SER A 677 2.19 -3.19 -9.27
N PRO A 678 3.33 -2.88 -9.92
CA PRO A 678 4.61 -3.44 -9.47
C PRO A 678 4.94 -2.96 -8.04
N PHE A 679 4.14 -2.05 -7.50
CA PHE A 679 4.19 -1.57 -6.13
C PHE A 679 3.42 -2.53 -5.20
N ALA A 680 4.16 -3.26 -4.36
CA ALA A 680 3.62 -3.97 -3.22
C ALA A 680 4.27 -3.46 -1.92
N TRP A 681 3.46 -3.24 -0.90
CA TRP A 681 3.96 -3.04 0.45
C TRP A 681 4.35 -4.37 1.07
N ASN A 682 5.56 -4.44 1.60
CA ASN A 682 6.05 -5.59 2.34
C ASN A 682 6.29 -5.17 3.79
N ALA A 683 5.92 -6.02 4.74
CA ALA A 683 6.27 -5.79 6.14
C ALA A 683 7.80 -5.83 6.30
N ILE A 684 8.33 -4.94 7.14
CA ILE A 684 9.73 -5.00 7.58
C ILE A 684 9.79 -5.50 9.03
N ALA A 685 11.01 -5.79 9.52
CA ALA A 685 11.21 -6.12 10.92
C ALA A 685 10.64 -5.00 11.81
N PRO A 686 9.83 -5.33 12.82
CA PRO A 686 9.24 -4.33 13.69
C PRO A 686 10.34 -3.57 14.44
N SER A 687 10.12 -2.28 14.64
CA SER A 687 10.93 -1.47 15.55
C SER A 687 11.01 -2.17 16.91
N PRO A 688 12.16 -2.15 17.61
CA PRO A 688 12.32 -2.83 18.89
C PRO A 688 11.42 -2.32 20.02
N ILE A 689 10.79 -1.16 19.82
CA ILE A 689 9.71 -0.61 20.63
C ILE A 689 8.64 -0.04 19.71
N SER A 690 7.41 0.04 20.19
CA SER A 690 6.40 0.90 19.59
C SER A 690 6.85 2.36 19.65
N ARG A 691 6.51 3.16 18.62
CA ARG A 691 6.78 4.60 18.60
C ARG A 691 5.66 5.36 17.92
N GLY A 692 5.16 6.40 18.57
CA GLY A 692 4.45 7.53 17.98
C GLY A 692 5.24 8.81 18.25
N GLU A 693 5.11 9.82 17.39
CA GLU A 693 5.79 11.13 17.55
C GLU A 693 7.31 11.06 17.74
N GLY A 694 7.91 10.01 17.16
CA GLY A 694 9.35 9.84 17.08
C GLY A 694 9.94 10.68 15.94
N GLN A 695 11.25 10.92 16.01
CA GLN A 695 11.97 11.63 14.95
C GLN A 695 12.66 10.66 13.99
N ALA A 696 12.82 11.10 12.75
CA ALA A 696 13.31 10.29 11.65
C ALA A 696 14.51 10.93 10.95
N ALA A 697 15.46 10.11 10.52
CA ALA A 697 16.49 10.53 9.57
C ALA A 697 16.95 9.37 8.68
N VAL A 698 17.27 9.66 7.41
CA VAL A 698 17.98 8.72 6.55
C VAL A 698 19.41 9.21 6.35
N VAL A 699 20.38 8.40 6.75
CA VAL A 699 21.81 8.69 6.60
C VAL A 699 22.52 7.43 6.13
N ASN A 700 23.36 7.55 5.09
CA ASN A 700 24.15 6.44 4.53
C ASN A 700 23.33 5.17 4.22
N GLY A 701 22.10 5.35 3.70
CA GLY A 701 21.23 4.25 3.31
C GLY A 701 20.60 3.47 4.47
N LYS A 702 20.58 4.03 5.68
CA LYS A 702 19.89 3.47 6.86
C LYS A 702 18.85 4.44 7.40
N LEU A 703 17.79 3.90 8.00
CA LEU A 703 16.72 4.66 8.64
C LEU A 703 16.97 4.73 10.15
N TYR A 704 17.07 5.92 10.69
CA TYR A 704 17.25 6.17 12.12
C TYR A 704 15.92 6.62 12.73
N ALA A 705 15.55 6.02 13.86
CA ALA A 705 14.36 6.35 14.64
C ALA A 705 14.75 6.74 16.07
N PHE A 706 14.38 7.95 16.48
CA PHE A 706 14.77 8.55 17.75
C PHE A 706 13.54 8.85 18.61
N GLY A 707 13.68 8.60 19.92
CA GLY A 707 12.70 8.99 20.93
C GLY A 707 11.26 8.55 20.63
N GLY A 708 10.32 9.46 20.90
CA GLY A 708 8.88 9.28 20.71
C GLY A 708 8.15 8.73 21.94
N PHE A 709 6.84 8.64 21.83
CA PHE A 709 5.97 7.94 22.77
C PHE A 709 5.96 6.45 22.48
N TYR A 710 6.15 5.61 23.50
CA TYR A 710 6.33 4.16 23.29
C TYR A 710 5.17 3.29 23.77
N ASN A 711 4.11 3.88 24.33
CA ASN A 711 2.92 3.18 24.78
C ASN A 711 1.66 4.06 24.69
N ASP A 712 0.52 3.46 25.01
CA ASP A 712 -0.81 4.06 25.08
C ASP A 712 -0.97 5.12 26.19
N LEU A 713 -0.07 5.13 27.17
CA LEU A 713 0.01 6.19 28.19
C LEU A 713 0.79 7.43 27.70
N PHE A 714 1.27 7.42 26.44
CA PHE A 714 2.10 8.48 25.86
C PHE A 714 3.32 8.83 26.72
N LEU A 715 3.98 7.80 27.25
CA LEU A 715 5.27 7.94 27.95
C LEU A 715 6.38 8.14 26.93
N ALA A 716 7.23 9.14 27.15
CA ALA A 716 8.33 9.47 26.26
C ALA A 716 9.58 8.65 26.59
N THR A 717 10.38 8.36 25.57
CA THR A 717 11.64 7.61 25.74
C THR A 717 12.83 8.36 25.15
N THR A 718 14.02 8.10 25.70
CA THR A 718 15.30 8.50 25.10
C THR A 718 15.81 7.46 24.10
N ARG A 719 15.16 6.29 24.01
CA ARG A 719 15.68 5.16 23.25
C ARG A 719 15.80 5.48 21.76
N CYS A 720 16.93 5.13 21.17
CA CYS A 720 17.21 5.31 19.74
C CYS A 720 17.61 4.00 19.07
N ASP A 721 17.12 3.76 17.86
CA ASP A 721 17.44 2.56 17.09
C ASP A 721 17.63 2.92 15.61
N VAL A 722 18.51 2.19 14.91
CA VAL A 722 18.76 2.32 13.48
C VAL A 722 18.38 1.03 12.76
N TYR A 723 17.65 1.17 11.66
CA TYR A 723 17.24 0.09 10.77
C TYR A 723 18.17 0.00 9.56
N ASP A 724 18.67 -1.21 9.31
CA ASP A 724 19.46 -1.55 8.14
C ASP A 724 18.62 -2.35 7.14
N PRO A 725 18.27 -1.76 5.97
CA PRO A 725 17.43 -2.43 4.98
C PRO A 725 18.13 -3.58 4.26
N SER A 726 19.48 -3.68 4.32
CA SER A 726 20.22 -4.72 3.60
C SER A 726 20.02 -6.12 4.19
N ASN A 727 19.68 -6.19 5.48
CA ASN A 727 19.47 -7.43 6.23
C ASN A 727 18.17 -7.44 7.04
N ASN A 728 17.36 -6.37 6.95
CA ASN A 728 16.09 -6.23 7.65
C ASN A 728 16.24 -6.32 9.18
N THR A 729 17.19 -5.58 9.76
CA THR A 729 17.45 -5.61 11.21
C THR A 729 17.51 -4.23 11.85
N TRP A 730 17.14 -4.17 13.13
CA TRP A 730 17.30 -2.98 13.98
C TRP A 730 18.49 -3.14 14.92
N THR A 731 19.25 -2.07 15.08
CA THR A 731 20.37 -2.00 16.03
C THR A 731 20.15 -0.83 16.98
N ARG A 732 20.33 -1.08 18.29
CA ARG A 732 20.28 -0.01 19.29
C ARG A 732 21.49 0.91 19.15
N ILE A 733 21.26 2.21 19.25
CA ILE A 733 22.29 3.26 19.20
C ILE A 733 22.28 4.09 20.50
N ALA A 734 23.13 5.11 20.60
CA ALA A 734 23.20 5.95 21.79
C ALA A 734 21.85 6.65 22.03
N ASP A 735 21.33 6.51 23.26
CA ASP A 735 20.07 7.12 23.66
C ASP A 735 20.16 8.66 23.64
N MET A 736 19.05 9.33 23.36
CA MET A 736 18.94 10.79 23.40
C MET A 736 19.34 11.33 24.79
N PRO A 737 19.93 12.53 24.89
CA PRO A 737 20.26 13.14 26.18
C PRO A 737 19.03 13.39 27.07
N GLU A 738 17.87 13.60 26.47
CA GLU A 738 16.59 13.80 27.15
C GLU A 738 15.42 13.31 26.26
N PRO A 739 14.28 12.90 26.83
CA PRO A 739 13.18 12.28 26.07
C PRO A 739 12.36 13.35 25.34
N VAL A 740 12.77 13.69 24.11
CA VAL A 740 12.13 14.73 23.30
C VAL A 740 11.17 14.12 22.27
N THR A 741 9.99 14.74 22.09
CA THR A 741 9.03 14.44 21.01
C THR A 741 8.78 15.68 20.16
N HIS A 742 8.23 15.54 18.95
CA HIS A 742 7.82 16.68 18.09
C HIS A 742 8.93 17.72 17.78
N ALA A 743 10.19 17.28 17.72
CA ALA A 743 11.31 18.15 17.37
C ALA A 743 11.42 18.30 15.85
N GLY A 744 11.69 19.51 15.37
CA GLY A 744 12.04 19.73 13.98
C GLY A 744 13.37 19.01 13.67
N THR A 745 13.39 18.19 12.61
CA THR A 745 14.53 17.31 12.32
C THR A 745 15.15 17.62 10.96
N VAL A 746 16.47 17.77 10.90
CA VAL A 746 17.23 17.97 9.64
C VAL A 746 18.56 17.21 9.65
N VAL A 747 19.04 16.81 8.48
CA VAL A 747 20.32 16.11 8.30
C VAL A 747 21.35 17.03 7.67
N VAL A 748 22.48 17.23 8.34
CA VAL A 748 23.64 18.00 7.84
C VAL A 748 24.83 17.04 7.71
N GLY A 749 25.13 16.60 6.49
CA GLY A 749 26.16 15.58 6.25
C GLY A 749 25.82 14.26 6.94
N THR A 750 26.60 13.87 7.95
CA THR A 750 26.36 12.68 8.79
C THR A 750 25.79 13.02 10.16
N THR A 751 25.34 14.26 10.39
CA THR A 751 24.82 14.71 11.67
C THR A 751 23.33 15.00 11.57
N VAL A 752 22.54 14.38 12.44
CA VAL A 752 21.10 14.65 12.58
C VAL A 752 20.90 15.72 13.65
N TRP A 753 20.18 16.79 13.32
CA TRP A 753 19.87 17.89 14.22
C TRP A 753 18.40 17.83 14.63
N PHE A 754 18.14 18.03 15.92
CA PHE A 754 16.82 18.08 16.54
C PHE A 754 16.64 19.46 17.15
N VAL A 755 15.60 20.18 16.73
CA VAL A 755 15.40 21.60 17.03
C VAL A 755 14.07 21.78 17.77
N GLY A 756 14.14 22.14 19.06
CA GLY A 756 12.97 22.29 19.93
C GLY A 756 12.30 20.95 20.28
N GLY A 757 10.99 20.98 20.53
CA GLY A 757 10.16 19.81 20.85
C GLY A 757 9.49 19.88 22.22
N PHE A 758 8.77 18.83 22.60
CA PHE A 758 8.22 18.64 23.95
C PHE A 758 9.13 17.70 24.75
N LEU A 759 9.37 18.04 26.02
CA LEU A 759 10.17 17.25 26.95
C LEU A 759 9.29 16.33 27.80
N GLY A 760 9.59 15.04 27.80
CA GLY A 760 8.94 14.06 28.68
C GLY A 760 7.54 13.62 28.23
N ASP A 761 6.84 12.97 29.16
CA ASP A 761 5.54 12.35 28.93
C ASP A 761 4.46 13.38 28.58
N ASN A 762 3.41 12.98 27.85
CA ASN A 762 2.33 13.88 27.50
C ASN A 762 1.43 14.22 28.72
N PRO A 763 1.10 15.51 29.00
CA PRO A 763 1.61 16.71 28.33
C PRO A 763 2.95 17.20 28.90
N GLY A 764 3.99 17.20 28.06
CA GLY A 764 5.32 17.74 28.37
C GLY A 764 5.46 19.24 28.03
N PRO A 765 6.37 19.99 28.69
CA PRO A 765 6.67 21.37 28.33
C PRO A 765 7.48 21.48 27.04
N GLU A 766 7.29 22.56 26.28
CA GLU A 766 8.16 22.91 25.16
C GLU A 766 9.57 23.31 25.61
N ILE A 767 10.57 22.99 24.79
CA ILE A 767 11.98 23.31 25.05
C ILE A 767 12.62 24.15 23.94
N ALA A 768 13.68 24.88 24.29
CA ALA A 768 14.52 25.61 23.36
C ALA A 768 15.80 24.84 22.99
N SER A 769 16.03 23.67 23.61
CA SER A 769 17.24 22.87 23.38
C SER A 769 17.36 22.43 21.92
N VAL A 770 18.59 22.38 21.44
CA VAL A 770 18.94 21.83 20.13
C VAL A 770 19.97 20.73 20.35
N TRP A 771 19.71 19.55 19.81
CA TRP A 771 20.59 18.39 19.94
C TRP A 771 21.12 17.94 18.59
N LYS A 772 22.33 17.41 18.58
CA LYS A 772 23.01 16.88 17.40
C LYS A 772 23.44 15.46 17.66
N TYR A 773 23.09 14.55 16.76
CA TYR A 773 23.55 13.17 16.78
C TYR A 773 24.46 12.89 15.58
N ASP A 774 25.69 12.48 15.85
CA ASP A 774 26.65 12.10 14.81
C ASP A 774 26.56 10.59 14.51
N THR A 775 26.17 10.25 13.29
CA THR A 775 25.91 8.85 12.92
C THR A 775 27.17 8.01 12.75
N LEU A 776 28.35 8.62 12.60
CA LEU A 776 29.63 7.92 12.43
C LEU A 776 30.23 7.51 13.77
N THR A 777 30.16 8.42 14.74
CA THR A 777 30.71 8.23 16.08
C THR A 777 29.69 7.67 17.06
N ASN A 778 28.40 7.69 16.72
CA ASN A 778 27.30 7.30 17.60
C ASN A 778 27.29 8.12 18.90
N THR A 779 27.40 9.45 18.79
CA THR A 779 27.47 10.37 19.94
C THR A 779 26.54 11.57 19.79
N TRP A 780 26.14 12.11 20.95
CA TRP A 780 25.31 13.30 21.05
C TRP A 780 26.12 14.52 21.47
N SER A 781 25.77 15.69 20.95
CA SER A 781 26.32 16.99 21.38
C SER A 781 25.26 18.09 21.29
N ALA A 782 25.41 19.14 22.09
CA ALA A 782 24.48 20.27 22.08
C ALA A 782 24.73 21.20 20.88
N GLY A 783 23.65 21.72 20.30
CA GLY A 783 23.64 22.85 19.38
C GLY A 783 23.24 24.16 20.08
N PRO A 784 23.28 25.31 19.37
CA PRO A 784 22.78 26.57 19.90
C PRO A 784 21.27 26.50 20.16
N SER A 785 20.82 26.89 21.36
CA SER A 785 19.40 26.91 21.72
C SER A 785 18.58 27.88 20.86
N LEU A 786 17.33 27.54 20.61
CA LEU A 786 16.36 28.43 19.96
C LEU A 786 16.17 29.74 20.74
N PRO A 787 15.81 30.86 20.06
CA PRO A 787 15.50 32.12 20.73
C PRO A 787 14.32 32.04 21.73
N ALA A 788 13.39 31.11 21.53
CA ALA A 788 12.30 30.79 22.44
C ALA A 788 11.93 29.29 22.35
N SER A 789 11.36 28.73 23.41
CA SER A 789 10.89 27.34 23.40
C SER A 789 9.74 27.14 22.41
N ARG A 790 9.85 26.12 21.56
CA ARG A 790 8.85 25.76 20.55
C ARG A 790 8.79 24.25 20.38
N ALA A 791 7.58 23.73 20.18
CA ALA A 791 7.35 22.33 19.87
C ALA A 791 6.40 22.17 18.68
N GLY A 792 6.54 21.09 17.91
CA GLY A 792 5.74 20.82 16.72
C GLY A 792 5.96 21.86 15.61
N GLY A 793 7.17 22.43 15.51
CA GLY A 793 7.56 23.29 14.41
C GLY A 793 8.20 22.50 13.26
N GLY A 794 8.18 23.08 12.06
CA GLY A 794 8.86 22.53 10.88
C GLY A 794 10.34 22.94 10.87
N ALA A 795 11.20 22.08 10.32
CA ALA A 795 12.59 22.41 10.07
C ALA A 795 13.02 21.97 8.66
N ALA A 796 13.91 22.72 8.03
CA ALA A 796 14.44 22.43 6.70
C ALA A 796 15.89 22.92 6.55
N LEU A 797 16.71 22.21 5.78
CA LEU A 797 18.08 22.63 5.44
C LEU A 797 18.11 23.17 4.01
N VAL A 798 18.44 24.45 3.83
CA VAL A 798 18.64 25.06 2.51
C VAL A 798 20.06 25.61 2.44
N GLY A 799 20.82 25.15 1.44
CA GLY A 799 22.23 25.50 1.32
C GLY A 799 23.01 25.11 2.58
N SER A 800 23.52 26.11 3.29
CA SER A 800 24.26 25.94 4.56
C SER A 800 23.52 26.52 5.77
N GLU A 801 22.19 26.65 5.70
CA GLU A 801 21.37 27.24 6.76
C GLU A 801 20.25 26.28 7.18
N ILE A 802 20.13 26.03 8.48
CA ILE A 802 18.97 25.35 9.07
C ILE A 802 17.89 26.40 9.29
N HIS A 803 16.71 26.15 8.77
CA HIS A 803 15.50 26.92 9.01
C HIS A 803 14.61 26.18 10.00
N PHE A 804 14.08 26.89 10.99
CA PHE A 804 13.03 26.41 11.89
C PHE A 804 11.88 27.40 11.89
N PHE A 805 10.65 26.93 11.79
CA PHE A 805 9.48 27.79 11.71
C PHE A 805 8.22 27.13 12.28
N GLY A 806 7.26 27.96 12.68
CA GLY A 806 5.99 27.47 13.20
C GLY A 806 6.07 26.97 14.64
N GLY A 807 5.13 26.09 14.98
CA GLY A 807 5.07 25.42 16.29
C GLY A 807 4.25 26.19 17.32
N ARG A 808 4.21 25.65 18.53
CA ARG A 808 3.40 26.17 19.63
C ARG A 808 4.16 26.31 20.94
N SER A 809 3.54 27.03 21.87
CA SER A 809 3.91 27.09 23.29
C SER A 809 2.68 26.84 24.16
N ARG A 810 2.86 26.06 25.24
CA ARG A 810 1.82 25.71 26.24
C ARG A 810 1.87 26.62 27.47
N THR A 811 2.86 27.50 27.60
CA THR A 811 3.06 28.33 28.79
C THR A 811 2.46 29.72 28.66
N LEU A 812 1.33 29.94 29.35
CA LEU A 812 0.91 31.13 30.13
C LEU A 812 -0.62 31.28 30.07
N ALA A 813 -1.34 31.07 31.18
CA ALA A 813 -2.67 31.59 31.59
C ALA A 813 -3.83 31.82 30.56
N LEU A 814 -3.67 31.50 29.27
CA LEU A 814 -4.49 31.94 28.13
C LEU A 814 -4.84 30.79 27.15
N GLY A 815 -4.32 29.58 27.35
CA GLY A 815 -4.53 28.44 26.44
C GLY A 815 -3.41 28.27 25.41
N ASP A 816 -3.53 27.23 24.59
CA ASP A 816 -2.58 26.89 23.53
C ASP A 816 -2.46 28.01 22.49
N MET A 817 -1.25 28.35 22.06
CA MET A 817 -1.01 29.35 21.01
C MET A 817 -0.01 28.88 19.96
N ASP A 818 -0.33 29.20 18.71
CA ASP A 818 0.50 28.95 17.53
C ASP A 818 1.37 30.16 17.20
N TYR A 819 2.59 29.90 16.76
CA TYR A 819 3.56 30.93 16.42
C TYR A 819 3.99 30.80 14.97
N GLY A 820 4.10 31.93 14.27
CA GLY A 820 4.66 31.99 12.93
C GLY A 820 6.16 32.30 12.91
N ASP A 821 6.83 32.30 14.07
CA ASP A 821 8.26 32.61 14.16
C ASP A 821 9.08 31.79 13.16
N HIS A 822 10.08 32.40 12.54
CA HIS A 822 10.99 31.75 11.62
C HIS A 822 12.42 32.16 11.97
N TRP A 823 13.23 31.19 12.37
CA TRP A 823 14.64 31.39 12.72
C TRP A 823 15.57 30.57 11.84
N VAL A 824 16.75 31.11 11.57
CA VAL A 824 17.79 30.44 10.78
C VAL A 824 19.12 30.35 11.51
N LEU A 825 19.86 29.27 11.27
CA LEU A 825 21.19 29.03 11.84
C LEU A 825 22.16 28.55 10.75
N PRO A 826 23.30 29.25 10.53
CA PRO A 826 24.37 28.76 9.66
C PRO A 826 25.04 27.50 10.23
N VAL A 827 25.16 26.43 9.43
CA VAL A 827 25.70 25.14 9.90
C VAL A 827 27.23 25.13 10.08
N ASN A 828 27.94 26.01 9.37
CA ASN A 828 29.40 26.10 9.40
C ASN A 828 29.87 27.16 10.39
N GLY A 829 29.83 26.82 11.69
CA GLY A 829 30.33 27.68 12.77
C GLY A 829 29.35 28.74 13.28
N GLY A 830 28.07 28.67 12.89
CA GLY A 830 27.03 29.52 13.47
C GLY A 830 26.81 29.19 14.95
N THR A 831 26.69 30.24 15.78
CA THR A 831 26.47 30.11 17.23
C THR A 831 25.16 30.76 17.69
N THR A 832 24.44 31.42 16.79
CA THR A 832 23.24 32.22 17.11
C THR A 832 22.20 32.08 16.01
N TRP A 833 20.94 31.93 16.42
CA TRP A 833 19.79 31.93 15.52
C TRP A 833 19.38 33.36 15.14
N GLU A 834 19.05 33.58 13.87
CA GLU A 834 18.59 34.86 13.35
C GLU A 834 17.13 34.80 12.90
N SER A 835 16.34 35.84 13.16
CA SER A 835 14.96 35.91 12.67
C SER A 835 14.90 36.17 11.16
N ARG A 836 13.89 35.56 10.53
CA ARG A 836 13.45 35.79 9.14
C ARG A 836 11.97 36.14 9.13
N ALA A 837 11.41 36.40 7.94
CA ALA A 837 9.99 36.69 7.80
C ALA A 837 9.15 35.56 8.40
N ALA A 838 8.23 35.93 9.29
CA ALA A 838 7.33 35.00 9.95
C ALA A 838 6.42 34.32 8.91
N MET A 839 6.10 33.06 9.18
CA MET A 839 5.15 32.28 8.41
C MET A 839 3.75 32.94 8.50
N PRO A 840 3.03 33.14 7.37
CA PRO A 840 1.79 33.93 7.36
C PRO A 840 0.65 33.37 8.20
N ASN A 841 0.52 32.04 8.29
CA ASN A 841 -0.46 31.36 9.12
C ASN A 841 0.23 30.55 10.22
N PRO A 842 0.36 31.08 11.45
CA PRO A 842 0.91 30.35 12.59
C PRO A 842 0.21 29.01 12.85
N ARG A 843 0.94 27.89 12.75
CA ARG A 843 0.40 26.54 13.00
C ARG A 843 1.47 25.61 13.57
N ASN A 844 1.03 24.50 14.16
CA ASN A 844 1.87 23.52 14.84
C ASN A 844 1.69 22.09 14.26
N HIS A 845 2.48 21.12 14.71
CA HIS A 845 2.53 19.74 14.19
C HIS A 845 2.62 19.65 12.65
N LEU A 846 3.25 20.66 12.05
CA LEU A 846 3.52 20.74 10.62
C LEU A 846 4.88 20.14 10.28
N ALA A 847 5.13 19.94 8.99
CA ALA A 847 6.42 19.50 8.48
C ALA A 847 7.14 20.60 7.70
N GLY A 848 8.47 20.50 7.67
CA GLY A 848 9.33 21.31 6.81
C GLY A 848 10.02 20.47 5.75
N ALA A 849 10.16 21.02 4.53
CA ALA A 849 10.95 20.41 3.47
C ALA A 849 11.76 21.46 2.71
N ALA A 850 12.83 21.03 2.03
CA ALA A 850 13.65 21.89 1.18
C ALA A 850 13.70 21.34 -0.24
N VAL A 851 13.27 22.15 -1.21
CA VAL A 851 13.27 21.77 -2.64
C VAL A 851 13.64 22.98 -3.48
N ASN A 852 14.54 22.80 -4.46
CA ASN A 852 14.95 23.84 -5.40
C ASN A 852 15.40 25.17 -4.73
N GLY A 853 16.02 25.09 -3.55
CA GLY A 853 16.48 26.26 -2.79
C GLY A 853 15.39 27.01 -2.03
N LEU A 854 14.16 26.48 -1.99
CA LEU A 854 13.04 27.02 -1.21
C LEU A 854 12.78 26.13 0.02
N VAL A 855 12.24 26.74 1.07
CA VAL A 855 11.72 26.05 2.25
C VAL A 855 10.21 25.92 2.12
N TYR A 856 9.64 24.76 2.43
CA TYR A 856 8.21 24.50 2.38
C TYR A 856 7.67 24.19 3.77
N ALA A 857 6.58 24.85 4.15
CA ALA A 857 5.80 24.58 5.35
C ALA A 857 4.50 23.87 4.96
N ILE A 858 4.33 22.63 5.42
CA ILE A 858 3.32 21.71 4.88
C ILE A 858 2.39 21.25 6.00
N GLY A 859 1.09 21.39 5.78
CA GLY A 859 0.04 20.97 6.71
C GLY A 859 0.19 21.59 8.09
N GLY A 860 -0.11 20.80 9.12
CA GLY A 860 -0.12 21.19 10.53
C GLY A 860 -1.53 21.24 11.10
N GLN A 861 -1.66 21.83 12.28
CA GLN A 861 -2.93 22.05 12.96
C GLN A 861 -2.91 23.34 13.76
N HIS A 862 -4.11 23.79 14.16
CA HIS A 862 -4.29 24.90 15.07
C HIS A 862 -4.57 24.45 16.50
N LEU A 863 -3.97 25.14 17.48
CA LEU A 863 -4.35 25.07 18.91
C LEU A 863 -4.43 23.65 19.51
N ALA A 864 -3.64 22.68 19.03
CA ALA A 864 -3.74 21.27 19.43
C ALA A 864 -5.04 20.54 19.02
N ASP A 865 -5.87 21.11 18.16
CA ASP A 865 -7.16 20.52 17.78
C ASP A 865 -7.00 19.51 16.63
N GLU A 866 -6.92 18.22 16.98
CA GLU A 866 -6.87 17.12 16.02
C GLU A 866 -8.26 16.76 15.44
N PHE A 867 -9.34 17.25 16.04
CA PHE A 867 -10.70 16.97 15.58
C PHE A 867 -11.14 17.87 14.43
N GLY A 868 -10.85 19.17 14.51
CA GLY A 868 -11.24 20.15 13.48
C GLY A 868 -10.12 21.08 13.03
N GLY A 869 -8.96 21.05 13.69
CA GLY A 869 -7.91 22.05 13.53
C GLY A 869 -6.82 21.69 12.52
N ASN A 870 -6.82 20.49 11.90
CA ASN A 870 -5.81 20.13 10.90
C ASN A 870 -5.90 21.05 9.67
N GLN A 871 -4.77 21.34 9.04
CA GLN A 871 -4.66 22.31 7.95
C GLN A 871 -4.30 21.64 6.62
N VAL A 872 -4.79 22.24 5.53
CA VAL A 872 -4.45 21.84 4.15
C VAL A 872 -3.25 22.60 3.58
N GLU A 873 -2.77 23.63 4.29
CA GLU A 873 -1.89 24.62 3.69
C GLU A 873 -0.52 24.07 3.26
N LEU A 874 -0.06 24.63 2.14
CA LEU A 874 1.31 24.65 1.70
C LEU A 874 1.79 26.09 1.50
N ASP A 875 2.90 26.46 2.14
CA ASP A 875 3.60 27.72 1.92
C ASP A 875 5.05 27.47 1.55
N ALA A 876 5.60 28.26 0.62
CA ALA A 876 7.02 28.26 0.29
C ALA A 876 7.69 29.58 0.69
N TYR A 877 8.78 29.48 1.43
CA TYR A 877 9.68 30.59 1.74
C TYR A 877 10.86 30.61 0.79
N ASN A 878 11.14 31.81 0.25
CA ASN A 878 12.32 32.07 -0.54
C ASN A 878 13.38 32.81 0.31
N PRO A 879 14.51 32.16 0.63
CA PRO A 879 15.59 32.77 1.42
C PRO A 879 16.23 34.00 0.76
N THR A 880 16.20 34.08 -0.58
CA THR A 880 16.82 35.19 -1.32
C THR A 880 16.01 36.48 -1.16
N THR A 881 14.67 36.37 -1.14
CA THR A 881 13.77 37.52 -1.03
C THR A 881 13.26 37.72 0.39
N ASN A 882 13.47 36.75 1.28
CA ASN A 882 12.92 36.72 2.63
C ASN A 882 11.39 36.86 2.66
N THR A 883 10.69 36.11 1.81
CA THR A 883 9.23 36.16 1.67
C THR A 883 8.61 34.77 1.58
N TRP A 884 7.42 34.62 2.16
CA TRP A 884 6.56 33.44 2.00
C TRP A 884 5.58 33.62 0.82
N THR A 885 5.23 32.52 0.16
CA THR A 885 4.26 32.45 -0.93
C THR A 885 3.35 31.25 -0.71
N ARG A 886 2.04 31.49 -0.79
CA ARG A 886 1.02 30.45 -0.68
C ARG A 886 0.97 29.60 -1.94
N LEU A 887 0.88 28.29 -1.77
CA LEU A 887 0.85 27.30 -2.86
C LEU A 887 -0.43 26.45 -2.80
N ALA A 888 -0.57 25.51 -3.74
CA ALA A 888 -1.74 24.65 -3.83
C ALA A 888 -1.93 23.79 -2.57
N ASP A 889 -3.18 23.68 -2.14
CA ASP A 889 -3.57 22.97 -0.93
C ASP A 889 -3.54 21.46 -1.08
N LEU A 890 -3.20 20.79 0.03
CA LEU A 890 -3.48 19.37 0.19
C LEU A 890 -4.99 19.15 0.00
N SER A 891 -5.34 18.09 -0.71
CA SER A 891 -6.75 17.72 -0.92
C SER A 891 -7.48 17.32 0.36
N VAL A 892 -6.72 16.97 1.42
CA VAL A 892 -7.24 16.62 2.74
C VAL A 892 -6.31 17.21 3.79
N ALA A 893 -6.89 17.82 4.83
CA ALA A 893 -6.13 18.39 5.94
C ALA A 893 -5.24 17.35 6.62
N ARG A 894 -4.03 17.75 7.04
CA ARG A 894 -3.03 16.87 7.65
C ARG A 894 -2.28 17.58 8.77
N GLY A 895 -2.36 17.08 9.99
CA GLY A 895 -1.45 17.38 11.10
C GLY A 895 -0.56 16.19 11.43
N HIS A 896 0.34 16.33 12.41
CA HIS A 896 1.14 15.22 12.95
C HIS A 896 2.08 14.54 11.92
N ILE A 897 2.60 15.32 10.97
CA ILE A 897 3.39 14.84 9.82
C ILE A 897 4.89 15.17 9.89
N SER A 898 5.38 15.63 11.04
CA SER A 898 6.75 16.18 11.19
C SER A 898 7.87 15.22 10.75
N SER A 899 7.67 13.91 10.94
CA SER A 899 8.62 12.84 10.59
C SER A 899 8.18 11.99 9.39
N SER A 900 7.15 12.42 8.66
CA SER A 900 6.55 11.67 7.54
C SER A 900 6.44 12.46 6.25
N VAL A 901 7.23 13.54 6.14
CA VAL A 901 7.41 14.30 4.90
C VAL A 901 8.80 14.07 4.34
N LEU A 902 8.89 13.74 3.05
CA LEU A 902 10.14 13.39 2.36
C LEU A 902 10.25 14.13 1.04
N VAL A 903 11.48 14.29 0.55
CA VAL A 903 11.74 14.84 -0.79
C VAL A 903 12.26 13.73 -1.71
N ARG A 904 11.65 13.60 -2.88
CA ARG A 904 12.03 12.65 -3.92
C ARG A 904 12.09 13.37 -5.26
N ASN A 905 13.24 13.36 -5.94
CA ASN A 905 13.40 13.90 -7.28
C ASN A 905 12.83 15.33 -7.46
N GLY A 906 13.02 16.19 -6.45
CA GLY A 906 12.50 17.55 -6.46
C GLY A 906 10.98 17.67 -6.24
N ARG A 907 10.32 16.62 -5.75
CA ARG A 907 8.91 16.57 -5.33
C ARG A 907 8.82 16.31 -3.83
N ILE A 908 7.70 16.70 -3.23
CA ILE A 908 7.46 16.57 -1.78
C ILE A 908 6.41 15.47 -1.56
N LEU A 909 6.71 14.50 -0.71
CA LEU A 909 5.79 13.46 -0.30
C LEU A 909 5.29 13.74 1.11
N VAL A 910 3.99 13.59 1.34
CA VAL A 910 3.32 13.63 2.66
C VAL A 910 2.71 12.25 2.90
N ILE A 911 3.14 11.56 3.96
CA ILE A 911 2.83 10.15 4.19
C ILE A 911 2.06 10.01 5.51
N GLY A 912 0.87 9.43 5.46
CA GLY A 912 0.01 9.28 6.62
C GLY A 912 -0.39 10.64 7.21
N GLY A 913 -0.32 10.78 8.53
CA GLY A 913 -0.75 11.97 9.25
C GLY A 913 -2.08 11.79 9.96
N THR A 914 -2.42 12.74 10.83
CA THR A 914 -3.74 12.85 11.45
C THR A 914 -4.66 13.69 10.56
N VAL A 915 -5.89 13.22 10.37
CA VAL A 915 -6.97 13.98 9.73
C VAL A 915 -8.04 14.34 10.75
N ASN A 916 -8.93 15.26 10.37
CA ASN A 916 -10.05 15.68 11.21
C ASN A 916 -10.87 14.48 11.72
N GLY A 917 -11.34 14.59 12.97
CA GLY A 917 -11.90 13.48 13.74
C GLY A 917 -10.86 12.66 14.51
N ASP A 918 -9.61 13.13 14.59
CA ASP A 918 -8.51 12.42 15.23
C ASP A 918 -8.23 11.02 14.61
N LEU A 919 -8.23 10.97 13.27
CA LEU A 919 -8.17 9.71 12.51
C LEU A 919 -6.80 9.53 11.83
N PRO A 920 -6.24 8.29 11.83
CA PRO A 920 -5.03 7.98 11.08
C PRO A 920 -5.29 7.97 9.58
N SER A 921 -4.42 8.61 8.79
CA SER A 921 -4.47 8.52 7.32
C SER A 921 -3.58 7.41 6.77
N SER A 922 -4.04 6.72 5.73
CA SER A 922 -3.20 5.83 4.90
C SER A 922 -2.69 6.51 3.63
N ASP A 923 -3.10 7.74 3.34
CA ASP A 923 -2.77 8.38 2.07
C ASP A 923 -1.29 8.75 1.99
N ILE A 924 -0.79 8.76 0.75
CA ILE A 924 0.48 9.37 0.39
C ILE A 924 0.19 10.41 -0.69
N ALA A 925 0.45 11.67 -0.39
CA ALA A 925 0.29 12.77 -1.34
C ALA A 925 1.67 13.22 -1.85
N GLU A 926 1.80 13.46 -3.15
CA GLU A 926 3.01 13.98 -3.78
C GLU A 926 2.72 15.33 -4.42
N TYR A 927 3.48 16.35 -4.02
CA TYR A 927 3.45 17.70 -4.58
C TYR A 927 4.56 17.89 -5.61
N ASP A 928 4.18 18.45 -6.75
CA ASP A 928 5.09 18.86 -7.82
C ASP A 928 5.26 20.39 -7.84
N PRO A 929 6.41 20.92 -7.39
CA PRO A 929 6.66 22.36 -7.45
C PRO A 929 6.66 22.96 -8.85
N ALA A 930 6.90 22.17 -9.90
CA ALA A 930 6.93 22.68 -11.27
C ALA A 930 5.53 22.97 -11.82
N THR A 931 4.53 22.22 -11.36
CA THR A 931 3.13 22.37 -11.78
C THR A 931 2.23 22.99 -10.71
N ASN A 932 2.75 23.13 -9.47
CA ASN A 932 2.00 23.55 -8.30
C ASN A 932 0.74 22.70 -8.09
N ALA A 933 0.89 21.38 -8.17
CA ALA A 933 -0.23 20.44 -8.08
C ALA A 933 0.14 19.24 -7.19
N TRP A 934 -0.89 18.67 -6.55
CA TRP A 934 -0.80 17.44 -5.79
C TRP A 934 -1.31 16.25 -6.59
N SER A 935 -0.71 15.09 -6.36
CA SER A 935 -1.17 13.80 -6.83
C SER A 935 -1.19 12.79 -5.67
N LYS A 936 -1.98 11.74 -5.78
CA LYS A 936 -2.04 10.67 -4.77
C LYS A 936 -1.24 9.45 -5.25
N LEU A 937 -0.37 8.95 -4.38
CA LEU A 937 0.37 7.71 -4.58
C LEU A 937 -0.35 6.52 -3.90
N GLN A 938 0.18 5.31 -4.07
CA GLN A 938 -0.36 4.11 -3.43
C GLN A 938 -0.41 4.30 -1.90
N SER A 939 -1.61 4.17 -1.33
CA SER A 939 -1.83 4.27 0.11
C SER A 939 -1.08 3.20 0.89
N LEU A 940 -0.71 3.52 2.13
CA LEU A 940 -0.18 2.58 3.12
C LEU A 940 -1.16 1.41 3.34
N PRO A 941 -0.67 0.21 3.74
CA PRO A 941 -1.56 -0.92 4.05
C PRO A 941 -2.54 -0.63 5.19
N GLN A 942 -2.18 0.28 6.09
CA GLN A 942 -3.01 0.76 7.18
C GLN A 942 -2.64 2.23 7.47
N GLY A 943 -3.62 3.02 7.92
CA GLY A 943 -3.39 4.40 8.31
C GLY A 943 -2.45 4.55 9.51
N ARG A 944 -1.67 5.64 9.51
CA ARG A 944 -0.74 6.03 10.60
C ARG A 944 -0.81 7.53 10.85
N LYS A 945 -0.98 7.93 12.12
CA LYS A 945 -0.96 9.36 12.52
C LYS A 945 0.45 9.95 12.48
N THR A 946 1.38 9.36 13.22
CA THR A 946 2.68 9.95 13.55
C THR A 946 3.88 9.10 13.12
N PRO A 947 3.86 8.47 11.92
CA PRO A 947 4.89 7.51 11.56
C PRO A 947 6.25 8.17 11.35
N VAL A 948 7.32 7.40 11.56
CA VAL A 948 8.66 7.71 11.08
C VAL A 948 8.79 7.19 9.66
N ALA A 949 9.11 8.05 8.70
CA ALA A 949 9.32 7.66 7.30
C ALA A 949 10.73 7.96 6.80
N GLY A 950 11.18 7.21 5.80
CA GLY A 950 12.45 7.47 5.12
C GLY A 950 12.53 6.87 3.72
N LEU A 951 13.18 7.59 2.81
CA LEU A 951 13.42 7.14 1.44
C LEU A 951 14.85 6.65 1.30
N ILE A 952 15.04 5.37 0.94
CA ILE A 952 16.35 4.76 0.70
C ILE A 952 16.35 4.16 -0.71
N GLY A 953 17.03 4.81 -1.64
CA GLY A 953 16.94 4.47 -3.07
C GLY A 953 15.54 4.79 -3.60
N ASP A 954 14.89 3.80 -4.23
CA ASP A 954 13.51 3.89 -4.71
C ASP A 954 12.47 3.32 -3.73
N LYS A 955 12.91 2.93 -2.52
CA LYS A 955 12.06 2.33 -1.50
C LYS A 955 11.69 3.32 -0.41
N LEU A 956 10.40 3.44 -0.15
CA LEU A 956 9.86 4.15 0.99
C LEU A 956 9.68 3.19 2.17
N PHE A 957 10.26 3.55 3.30
CA PHE A 957 10.10 2.88 4.58
C PHE A 957 9.20 3.73 5.47
N VAL A 958 8.21 3.11 6.10
CA VAL A 958 7.28 3.74 7.04
C VAL A 958 7.18 2.86 8.28
N VAL A 959 7.54 3.38 9.44
CA VAL A 959 7.70 2.61 10.68
C VAL A 959 7.00 3.32 11.83
N GLY A 960 6.35 2.52 12.68
CA GLY A 960 5.68 3.02 13.86
C GLY A 960 4.49 3.90 13.50
N GLY A 961 4.31 4.98 14.24
CA GLY A 961 3.12 5.81 14.28
C GLY A 961 2.00 5.20 15.12
N ASP A 962 0.89 5.91 15.18
CA ASP A 962 -0.26 5.53 16.00
C ASP A 962 -1.41 4.95 15.18
N SER A 963 -2.06 3.90 15.69
CA SER A 963 -3.31 3.35 15.14
C SER A 963 -4.10 2.50 16.16
N PRO A 964 -4.83 3.10 17.12
CA PRO A 964 -4.82 4.50 17.55
C PRO A 964 -3.68 4.82 18.53
N ASN A 965 -2.95 3.80 18.99
CA ASN A 965 -1.83 3.90 19.92
C ASN A 965 -0.50 3.60 19.20
N PRO A 966 0.67 3.95 19.79
CA PRO A 966 1.98 3.64 19.23
C PRO A 966 2.14 2.18 18.84
N VAL A 967 2.57 1.93 17.60
CA VAL A 967 2.88 0.59 17.10
C VAL A 967 4.37 0.43 16.77
N ALA A 968 4.83 -0.82 16.70
CA ALA A 968 6.20 -1.17 16.31
C ALA A 968 6.34 -1.55 14.83
N GLY A 969 5.24 -1.91 14.17
CA GLY A 969 5.25 -2.41 12.80
C GLY A 969 5.66 -1.36 11.77
N GLY A 970 6.12 -1.82 10.62
CA GLY A 970 6.45 -0.95 9.51
C GLY A 970 6.37 -1.66 8.17
N TRP A 971 6.39 -0.89 7.10
CA TRP A 971 6.35 -1.38 5.73
C TRP A 971 7.41 -0.74 4.86
N VAL A 972 7.79 -1.47 3.82
CA VAL A 972 8.58 -0.99 2.71
C VAL A 972 7.79 -1.11 1.41
N GLY A 973 7.71 -0.03 0.65
CA GLY A 973 7.03 0.05 -0.64
C GLY A 973 7.96 0.65 -1.69
N GLN A 974 7.88 0.19 -2.93
CA GLN A 974 8.77 0.63 -4.01
C GLN A 974 8.15 1.77 -4.80
N ILE A 975 8.45 3.03 -4.47
CA ILE A 975 7.73 4.23 -4.99
C ILE A 975 7.95 4.53 -6.47
N SER A 976 8.85 3.84 -7.19
CA SER A 976 8.92 3.94 -8.65
C SER A 976 8.87 2.63 -9.40
N LYS A 977 8.14 2.66 -10.52
CA LYS A 977 8.51 1.93 -11.72
C LYS A 977 9.66 2.69 -12.40
N THR A 978 10.87 2.56 -11.85
CA THR A 978 12.08 3.19 -12.41
C THR A 978 12.34 2.73 -13.85
N TRP A 979 11.82 1.55 -14.20
CA TRP A 979 11.92 0.94 -15.52
C TRP A 979 10.55 0.59 -16.10
N SER A 980 10.29 1.07 -17.31
CA SER A 980 9.17 0.60 -18.14
C SER A 980 9.67 -0.01 -19.44
N THR A 981 8.82 -0.78 -20.11
CA THR A 981 9.09 -1.34 -21.43
C THR A 981 8.34 -0.54 -22.49
N GLY A 982 9.00 -0.26 -23.60
CA GLY A 982 8.38 0.30 -24.80
C GLY A 982 8.13 -0.77 -25.86
N THR A 983 7.50 -0.37 -26.96
CA THR A 983 7.30 -1.22 -28.13
C THR A 983 8.64 -1.82 -28.59
N PRO A 984 8.75 -3.16 -28.73
CA PRO A 984 9.97 -3.80 -29.22
C PRO A 984 10.40 -3.30 -30.59
N LEU A 985 11.72 -3.32 -30.84
CA LEU A 985 12.30 -2.92 -32.12
C LEU A 985 11.78 -3.86 -33.24
N PRO A 986 11.53 -3.35 -34.46
CA PRO A 986 11.17 -4.18 -35.61
C PRO A 986 12.27 -5.18 -36.01
N VAL A 987 13.52 -4.90 -35.64
CA VAL A 987 14.69 -5.73 -35.91
C VAL A 987 15.56 -5.77 -34.65
N ALA A 988 16.04 -6.95 -34.27
CA ALA A 988 16.98 -7.08 -33.15
C ALA A 988 18.33 -6.44 -33.52
N LEU A 989 18.87 -5.61 -32.63
CA LEU A 989 20.14 -4.91 -32.83
C LEU A 989 21.08 -5.17 -31.64
N GLY A 990 22.36 -5.38 -31.93
CA GLY A 990 23.48 -5.31 -30.99
C GLY A 990 24.33 -4.07 -31.31
N GLU A 991 25.29 -3.72 -30.45
CA GLU A 991 26.23 -2.60 -30.66
C GLU A 991 25.57 -1.35 -31.24
N VAL A 992 24.55 -0.90 -30.52
CA VAL A 992 23.61 0.12 -30.96
C VAL A 992 24.30 1.49 -30.95
N ALA A 993 23.91 2.36 -31.87
CA ALA A 993 24.29 3.76 -31.88
C ALA A 993 23.11 4.60 -32.36
N GLY A 994 22.95 5.81 -31.83
CA GLY A 994 21.81 6.65 -32.21
C GLY A 994 21.79 8.04 -31.61
N GLY A 995 20.66 8.72 -31.80
CA GLY A 995 20.44 10.08 -31.30
C GLY A 995 18.98 10.49 -31.35
N VAL A 996 18.61 11.49 -30.53
CA VAL A 996 17.26 12.05 -30.51
C VAL A 996 17.20 13.31 -31.35
N ILE A 997 16.29 13.36 -32.31
CA ILE A 997 16.05 14.52 -33.17
C ILE A 997 14.55 14.77 -33.22
N ALA A 998 14.11 15.97 -32.80
CA ALA A 998 12.72 16.41 -32.84
C ALA A 998 11.72 15.38 -32.25
N GLY A 999 12.02 14.85 -31.06
CA GLY A 999 11.15 13.88 -30.36
C GLY A 999 11.14 12.47 -30.95
N LYS A 1000 12.02 12.17 -31.91
CA LYS A 1000 12.21 10.82 -32.47
C LYS A 1000 13.61 10.31 -32.15
N MET A 1001 13.71 9.05 -31.77
CA MET A 1001 15.00 8.37 -31.60
C MET A 1001 15.39 7.72 -32.91
N TYR A 1002 16.55 8.07 -33.47
CA TYR A 1002 17.10 7.42 -34.65
C TYR A 1002 18.21 6.47 -34.21
N ILE A 1003 18.10 5.19 -34.55
CA ILE A 1003 19.05 4.16 -34.13
C ILE A 1003 19.50 3.28 -35.30
N VAL A 1004 20.72 2.77 -35.18
CA VAL A 1004 21.37 1.77 -36.05
C VAL A 1004 22.11 0.76 -35.16
N GLY A 1005 22.47 -0.40 -35.69
CA GLY A 1005 23.19 -1.41 -34.92
C GLY A 1005 23.78 -2.54 -35.77
N GLU A 1006 24.47 -3.46 -35.10
CA GLU A 1006 25.18 -4.59 -35.69
C GLU A 1006 24.33 -5.44 -36.63
N GLY A 1007 24.94 -5.89 -37.73
CA GLY A 1007 24.34 -6.85 -38.68
C GLY A 1007 23.24 -6.30 -39.57
N SER A 1008 22.84 -5.03 -39.38
CA SER A 1008 21.73 -4.41 -40.10
C SER A 1008 22.11 -3.11 -40.80
N SER A 1009 21.69 -2.96 -42.05
CA SER A 1009 21.78 -1.70 -42.80
C SER A 1009 20.61 -0.75 -42.47
N ALA A 1010 19.62 -1.20 -41.70
CA ALA A 1010 18.41 -0.44 -41.41
C ALA A 1010 18.72 0.80 -40.55
N THR A 1011 18.04 1.89 -40.89
CA THR A 1011 17.86 3.04 -40.00
C THR A 1011 16.47 2.92 -39.39
N LEU A 1012 16.37 2.88 -38.07
CA LEU A 1012 15.09 2.82 -37.37
C LEU A 1012 14.81 4.16 -36.69
N ALA A 1013 13.56 4.59 -36.70
CA ALA A 1013 13.10 5.72 -35.91
C ALA A 1013 11.98 5.34 -34.95
N TYR A 1014 12.09 5.70 -33.69
CA TYR A 1014 11.01 5.56 -32.70
C TYR A 1014 10.38 6.92 -32.41
N ASN A 1015 9.08 7.04 -32.61
CA ASN A 1015 8.33 8.23 -32.22
C ASN A 1015 7.97 8.13 -30.74
N ILE A 1016 8.59 8.99 -29.92
CA ILE A 1016 8.47 8.93 -28.46
C ILE A 1016 7.03 9.25 -28.00
N SER A 1017 6.32 10.15 -28.69
CA SER A 1017 4.98 10.56 -28.27
C SER A 1017 3.91 9.52 -28.61
N THR A 1018 4.10 8.75 -29.68
CA THR A 1018 3.12 7.74 -30.14
C THR A 1018 3.51 6.32 -29.78
N GLY A 1019 4.75 6.10 -29.32
CA GLY A 1019 5.28 4.78 -29.01
C GLY A 1019 5.49 3.88 -30.23
N ALA A 1020 5.60 4.44 -31.44
CA ALA A 1020 5.60 3.68 -32.69
C ALA A 1020 6.96 3.70 -33.41
N TRP A 1021 7.32 2.58 -34.04
CA TRP A 1021 8.52 2.46 -34.86
C TRP A 1021 8.27 2.76 -36.34
N GLN A 1022 9.27 3.34 -36.98
CA GLN A 1022 9.37 3.55 -38.41
C GLN A 1022 10.67 2.89 -38.92
N SER A 1023 10.54 1.97 -39.88
CA SER A 1023 11.66 1.17 -40.41
C SER A 1023 11.92 1.38 -41.92
N ASN A 1024 11.05 2.10 -42.63
CA ASN A 1024 11.16 2.39 -44.06
C ASN A 1024 12.07 3.60 -44.35
N LEU A 1025 13.19 3.72 -43.65
CA LEU A 1025 14.14 4.82 -43.79
C LEU A 1025 15.35 4.42 -44.66
N ALA A 1026 16.08 5.41 -45.15
CA ALA A 1026 17.27 5.17 -45.96
C ALA A 1026 18.30 4.34 -45.19
N VAL A 1027 18.85 3.34 -45.87
CA VAL A 1027 19.87 2.46 -45.31
C VAL A 1027 21.22 3.17 -45.24
N ARG A 1028 22.01 2.87 -44.20
CA ARG A 1028 23.33 3.47 -44.01
C ARG A 1028 24.36 2.92 -45.03
N PRO A 1029 25.28 3.76 -45.55
CA PRO A 1029 26.23 3.36 -46.59
C PRO A 1029 27.31 2.39 -46.11
N PHE A 1030 27.74 2.47 -44.83
CA PHE A 1030 28.74 1.56 -44.25
C PHE A 1030 28.17 0.85 -43.01
N VAL A 1031 27.97 -0.46 -43.14
CA VAL A 1031 27.12 -1.30 -42.25
C VAL A 1031 27.88 -1.91 -41.05
N GLY A 1032 29.10 -1.44 -40.74
CA GLY A 1032 29.88 -1.97 -39.61
C GLY A 1032 29.17 -1.91 -38.25
N ASN A 1033 29.81 -2.42 -37.20
CA ASN A 1033 29.32 -2.40 -35.81
C ASN A 1033 30.15 -1.44 -34.94
N HIS A 1034 29.79 -1.28 -33.66
CA HIS A 1034 30.51 -0.44 -32.67
C HIS A 1034 30.77 1.01 -33.11
N HIS A 1035 29.78 1.63 -33.73
CA HIS A 1035 29.85 3.05 -34.07
C HIS A 1035 29.64 3.91 -32.83
N VAL A 1036 30.21 5.11 -32.84
CA VAL A 1036 29.70 6.18 -31.98
C VAL A 1036 28.72 7.05 -32.76
N ALA A 1037 27.78 7.68 -32.06
CA ALA A 1037 26.81 8.54 -32.69
C ALA A 1037 26.55 9.82 -31.88
N GLU A 1038 26.44 10.94 -32.59
CA GLU A 1038 26.16 12.25 -32.02
C GLU A 1038 25.20 13.06 -32.88
N VAL A 1039 24.42 13.94 -32.26
CA VAL A 1039 23.47 14.82 -32.95
C VAL A 1039 23.98 16.25 -32.97
N VAL A 1040 24.15 16.82 -34.17
CA VAL A 1040 24.51 18.23 -34.34
C VAL A 1040 23.58 18.85 -35.38
N SER A 1041 22.95 19.97 -35.02
CA SER A 1041 22.05 20.73 -35.91
C SER A 1041 20.97 19.87 -36.59
N GLY A 1042 20.34 18.97 -35.80
CA GLY A 1042 19.24 18.12 -36.28
C GLY A 1042 19.64 16.98 -37.23
N ARG A 1043 20.93 16.64 -37.30
CA ARG A 1043 21.46 15.51 -38.08
C ARG A 1043 22.18 14.52 -37.18
N LEU A 1044 22.08 13.24 -37.51
CA LEU A 1044 22.78 12.16 -36.82
C LEU A 1044 24.12 11.91 -37.51
N TYR A 1045 25.22 12.09 -36.78
CA TYR A 1045 26.58 11.78 -37.21
C TYR A 1045 26.97 10.45 -36.60
N LEU A 1046 27.19 9.46 -37.46
CA LEU A 1046 27.63 8.12 -37.11
C LEU A 1046 29.11 7.99 -37.50
N ILE A 1047 29.99 7.75 -36.54
CA ILE A 1047 31.44 7.88 -36.72
C ILE A 1047 32.14 6.56 -36.34
N GLY A 1048 33.11 6.19 -37.16
CA GLY A 1048 33.95 5.03 -36.95
C GLY A 1048 33.20 3.73 -37.20
N GLY A 1049 33.48 2.74 -36.37
CA GLY A 1049 32.93 1.39 -36.45
C GLY A 1049 33.98 0.35 -36.82
N LEU A 1050 33.61 -0.93 -36.72
CA LEU A 1050 34.43 -2.07 -37.08
C LEU A 1050 33.73 -2.88 -38.18
N GLY A 1051 34.51 -3.35 -39.16
CA GLY A 1051 34.02 -4.09 -40.32
C GLY A 1051 33.23 -3.24 -41.30
N GLY A 1052 32.80 -3.86 -42.41
CA GLY A 1052 31.94 -3.22 -43.41
C GLY A 1052 32.54 -1.97 -44.08
N SER A 1053 33.88 -1.82 -44.05
CA SER A 1053 34.61 -0.63 -44.51
C SER A 1053 34.20 0.67 -43.79
N SER A 1054 33.67 0.54 -42.57
CA SER A 1054 33.22 1.67 -41.76
C SER A 1054 34.31 2.34 -40.94
N GLU A 1055 35.47 1.69 -40.81
CA GLU A 1055 36.58 2.16 -40.00
C GLU A 1055 36.97 3.60 -40.38
N GLY A 1056 36.89 4.51 -39.39
CA GLY A 1056 37.19 5.93 -39.56
C GLY A 1056 36.22 6.71 -40.47
N LYS A 1057 35.10 6.13 -40.91
CA LYS A 1057 34.10 6.85 -41.72
C LYS A 1057 33.25 7.78 -40.87
N VAL A 1058 32.79 8.87 -41.48
CA VAL A 1058 31.75 9.75 -40.94
C VAL A 1058 30.54 9.66 -41.85
N GLN A 1059 29.45 9.10 -41.34
CA GLN A 1059 28.18 8.93 -42.05
C GLN A 1059 27.16 9.89 -41.43
N ILE A 1060 26.46 10.67 -42.25
CA ILE A 1060 25.59 11.75 -41.77
C ILE A 1060 24.18 11.49 -42.28
N TYR A 1061 23.26 11.19 -41.37
CA TYR A 1061 21.84 11.02 -41.68
C TYR A 1061 21.07 12.31 -41.48
N ASN A 1062 20.35 12.72 -42.52
CA ASN A 1062 19.42 13.85 -42.48
C ASN A 1062 17.98 13.33 -42.40
N PRO A 1063 17.29 13.45 -41.26
CA PRO A 1063 15.92 12.97 -41.11
C PRO A 1063 14.90 13.78 -41.92
N LEU A 1064 15.20 15.03 -42.29
CA LEU A 1064 14.30 15.86 -43.09
C LEU A 1064 14.21 15.39 -44.54
N THR A 1065 15.32 14.92 -45.09
CA THR A 1065 15.40 14.42 -46.47
C THR A 1065 15.38 12.90 -46.56
N ASN A 1066 15.46 12.19 -45.43
CA ASN A 1066 15.62 10.73 -45.35
C ASN A 1066 16.80 10.25 -46.22
N THR A 1067 17.98 10.84 -46.03
CA THR A 1067 19.18 10.51 -46.83
C THR A 1067 20.44 10.43 -45.98
N TRP A 1068 21.35 9.54 -46.36
CA TRP A 1068 22.71 9.49 -45.84
C TRP A 1068 23.70 10.23 -46.75
N SER A 1069 24.70 10.88 -46.15
CA SER A 1069 25.85 11.49 -46.81
C SER A 1069 27.14 11.15 -46.05
N THR A 1070 28.31 11.56 -46.55
CA THR A 1070 29.60 11.29 -45.89
C THR A 1070 30.35 12.57 -45.57
N GLY A 1071 31.11 12.54 -44.46
CA GLY A 1071 32.05 13.59 -44.07
C GLY A 1071 33.51 13.14 -44.25
N ALA A 1072 34.44 14.01 -43.86
CA ALA A 1072 35.87 13.71 -43.86
C ALA A 1072 36.18 12.57 -42.89
N ASN A 1073 37.03 11.64 -43.31
CA ASN A 1073 37.39 10.48 -42.49
C ASN A 1073 38.16 10.90 -41.23
N MET A 1074 37.90 10.20 -40.14
CA MET A 1074 38.60 10.36 -38.86
C MET A 1074 40.10 10.09 -39.03
N PRO A 1075 40.99 10.89 -38.41
CA PRO A 1075 42.44 10.76 -38.58
C PRO A 1075 43.03 9.46 -38.02
N PHE A 1076 42.27 8.74 -37.20
CA PHE A 1076 42.59 7.41 -36.71
C PHE A 1076 41.35 6.53 -36.88
N ALA A 1077 41.45 5.48 -37.69
CA ALA A 1077 40.29 4.69 -38.13
C ALA A 1077 39.82 3.70 -37.06
N ALA A 1078 39.32 4.22 -35.93
CA ALA A 1078 38.88 3.43 -34.78
C ALA A 1078 37.37 3.14 -34.78
N GLY A 1079 37.00 2.00 -34.19
CA GLY A 1079 35.63 1.69 -33.73
C GLY A 1079 35.58 1.46 -32.22
N SER A 1080 34.39 1.28 -31.64
CA SER A 1080 34.20 1.15 -30.18
C SER A 1080 34.78 2.32 -29.37
N SER A 1081 34.83 3.50 -29.98
CA SER A 1081 35.36 4.73 -29.39
C SER A 1081 34.37 5.33 -28.37
N SER A 1082 34.80 6.37 -27.67
CA SER A 1082 33.96 7.25 -26.86
C SER A 1082 33.70 8.56 -27.59
N SER A 1083 32.52 9.17 -27.39
CA SER A 1083 32.17 10.44 -28.05
C SER A 1083 31.36 11.39 -27.18
N ALA A 1084 31.40 12.67 -27.54
CA ALA A 1084 30.48 13.69 -27.04
C ALA A 1084 30.39 14.91 -27.98
N VAL A 1085 29.30 15.65 -27.90
CA VAL A 1085 29.17 16.98 -28.54
C VAL A 1085 29.47 18.07 -27.53
N ILE A 1086 30.46 18.90 -27.80
CA ILE A 1086 30.79 20.06 -26.95
C ILE A 1086 30.88 21.29 -27.86
N ASN A 1087 30.12 22.34 -27.57
CA ASN A 1087 30.06 23.56 -28.38
C ASN A 1087 29.82 23.33 -29.88
N GLY A 1088 29.02 22.31 -30.23
CA GLY A 1088 28.69 21.96 -31.62
C GLY A 1088 29.77 21.20 -32.38
N GLU A 1089 30.91 20.89 -31.75
CA GLU A 1089 31.95 20.01 -32.29
C GLU A 1089 31.82 18.60 -31.71
N ILE A 1090 32.18 17.58 -32.49
CA ILE A 1090 32.09 16.17 -32.08
C ILE A 1090 33.47 15.69 -31.67
N PHE A 1091 33.64 15.31 -30.41
CA PHE A 1091 34.87 14.75 -29.87
C PHE A 1091 34.79 13.23 -29.97
N VAL A 1092 35.88 12.59 -30.40
CA VAL A 1092 36.03 11.14 -30.43
C VAL A 1092 37.35 10.77 -29.75
N ALA A 1093 37.30 9.83 -28.82
CA ALA A 1093 38.43 9.42 -28.00
C ALA A 1093 38.53 7.89 -27.91
N GLY A 1094 39.74 7.35 -28.05
CA GLY A 1094 40.01 5.93 -27.89
C GLY A 1094 39.36 5.04 -28.94
N GLY A 1095 39.15 3.77 -28.59
CA GLY A 1095 38.61 2.74 -29.48
C GLY A 1095 39.66 1.76 -30.00
N ILE A 1096 39.25 0.92 -30.94
CA ILE A 1096 40.04 -0.20 -31.50
C ILE A 1096 40.52 0.17 -32.90
N ILE A 1097 41.83 0.01 -33.14
CA ILE A 1097 42.45 0.04 -34.46
C ILE A 1097 43.05 -1.34 -34.72
N GLY A 1098 42.50 -2.09 -35.68
CA GLY A 1098 42.85 -3.49 -35.89
C GLY A 1098 42.50 -4.34 -34.67
N SER A 1099 43.49 -4.78 -33.90
CA SER A 1099 43.33 -5.59 -32.68
C SER A 1099 43.87 -4.90 -31.42
N SER A 1100 44.18 -3.60 -31.48
CA SER A 1100 44.77 -2.85 -30.37
C SER A 1100 43.94 -1.62 -30.02
N THR A 1101 43.95 -1.26 -28.74
CA THR A 1101 43.32 -0.02 -28.26
C THR A 1101 44.20 1.18 -28.57
N THR A 1102 43.59 2.25 -29.06
CA THR A 1102 44.25 3.56 -29.20
C THR A 1102 43.91 4.47 -28.02
N ASN A 1103 44.79 5.42 -27.73
CA ASN A 1103 44.54 6.53 -26.81
C ASN A 1103 44.39 7.87 -27.56
N GLN A 1104 44.28 7.83 -28.89
CA GLN A 1104 44.16 9.04 -29.69
C GLN A 1104 42.80 9.72 -29.51
N VAL A 1105 42.80 11.04 -29.67
CA VAL A 1105 41.64 11.90 -29.48
C VAL A 1105 41.62 12.93 -30.61
N ALA A 1106 40.46 13.14 -31.22
CA ALA A 1106 40.27 14.20 -32.20
C ALA A 1106 38.89 14.82 -32.04
N LYS A 1107 38.77 16.08 -32.48
CA LYS A 1107 37.46 16.72 -32.66
C LYS A 1107 37.18 16.94 -34.15
N TYR A 1108 35.93 16.73 -34.51
CA TYR A 1108 35.37 16.99 -35.83
C TYR A 1108 34.50 18.24 -35.78
N ASN A 1109 34.75 19.15 -36.71
CA ASN A 1109 33.94 20.34 -36.87
C ASN A 1109 32.95 20.11 -38.03
N PRO A 1110 31.63 19.97 -37.75
CA PRO A 1110 30.65 19.64 -38.79
C PRO A 1110 30.42 20.76 -39.80
N GLN A 1111 30.78 22.00 -39.49
CA GLN A 1111 30.61 23.14 -40.39
C GLN A 1111 31.72 23.19 -41.45
N THR A 1112 32.96 22.89 -41.05
CA THR A 1112 34.13 22.92 -41.94
C THR A 1112 34.47 21.56 -42.53
N ASN A 1113 33.81 20.48 -42.05
CA ASN A 1113 34.09 19.11 -42.46
C ASN A 1113 35.56 18.73 -42.24
N ALA A 1114 36.13 19.15 -41.11
CA ALA A 1114 37.56 18.99 -40.80
C ALA A 1114 37.79 18.42 -39.40
N TRP A 1115 38.90 17.68 -39.25
CA TRP A 1115 39.34 17.07 -38.00
C TRP A 1115 40.55 17.82 -37.41
N THR A 1116 40.62 17.88 -36.09
CA THR A 1116 41.78 18.38 -35.34
C THR A 1116 42.18 17.35 -34.28
N LEU A 1117 43.45 16.93 -34.26
CA LEU A 1117 43.99 16.05 -33.21
C LEU A 1117 44.16 16.82 -31.89
N LEU A 1118 43.91 16.13 -30.77
CA LEU A 1118 43.92 16.67 -29.42
C LEU A 1118 44.88 15.87 -28.52
N ALA A 1119 45.02 16.30 -27.26
CA ALA A 1119 45.81 15.57 -26.27
C ALA A 1119 45.29 14.13 -26.09
N ALA A 1120 46.21 13.17 -26.14
CA ALA A 1120 45.90 11.75 -26.00
C ALA A 1120 45.37 11.41 -24.60
N MET A 1121 44.53 10.39 -24.52
CA MET A 1121 44.01 9.87 -23.25
C MET A 1121 45.15 9.35 -22.36
N PRO A 1122 45.09 9.56 -21.03
CA PRO A 1122 46.04 8.98 -20.09
C PRO A 1122 46.08 7.45 -20.18
N GLN A 1123 44.91 6.82 -20.31
CA GLN A 1123 44.76 5.40 -20.58
C GLN A 1123 43.83 5.20 -21.78
N GLY A 1124 44.33 4.54 -22.83
CA GLY A 1124 43.53 4.16 -23.98
C GLY A 1124 42.48 3.13 -23.57
N VAL A 1125 41.22 3.37 -23.93
CA VAL A 1125 40.12 2.44 -23.65
C VAL A 1125 39.24 2.28 -24.88
N ASN A 1126 38.61 1.11 -24.98
CA ASN A 1126 37.54 0.82 -25.93
C ASN A 1126 36.29 0.31 -25.19
N HIS A 1127 35.13 0.36 -25.84
CA HIS A 1127 33.83 -0.03 -25.28
C HIS A 1127 33.54 0.63 -23.91
N ALA A 1128 33.94 1.89 -23.76
CA ALA A 1128 33.80 2.68 -22.55
C ALA A 1128 32.56 3.58 -22.63
N ALA A 1129 31.90 3.77 -21.50
CA ALA A 1129 30.77 4.69 -21.42
C ALA A 1129 31.28 6.12 -21.55
N SER A 1130 30.58 6.94 -22.33
CA SER A 1130 30.97 8.35 -22.48
C SER A 1130 29.78 9.29 -22.61
N ALA A 1131 29.98 10.53 -22.16
CA ALA A 1131 28.99 11.59 -22.17
C ALA A 1131 29.66 12.96 -21.93
N THR A 1132 28.85 14.02 -21.90
CA THR A 1132 29.29 15.38 -21.57
C THR A 1132 28.34 16.06 -20.59
N ASP A 1133 28.89 16.94 -19.76
CA ASP A 1133 28.12 17.90 -18.95
C ASP A 1133 27.76 19.18 -19.75
N GLY A 1134 28.07 19.19 -21.05
CA GLY A 1134 27.96 20.35 -21.94
C GLY A 1134 29.29 21.09 -22.13
N THR A 1135 30.29 20.87 -21.26
CA THR A 1135 31.57 21.58 -21.28
C THR A 1135 32.79 20.67 -21.40
N ARG A 1136 32.70 19.45 -20.85
CA ARG A 1136 33.80 18.48 -20.77
C ARG A 1136 33.36 17.11 -21.28
N LEU A 1137 34.33 16.30 -21.72
CA LEU A 1137 34.09 14.90 -22.11
C LEU A 1137 34.44 13.99 -20.94
N TYR A 1138 33.52 13.10 -20.59
CA TYR A 1138 33.68 12.09 -19.55
C TYR A 1138 33.73 10.71 -20.17
N VAL A 1139 34.67 9.87 -19.73
CA VAL A 1139 34.85 8.49 -20.15
C VAL A 1139 34.95 7.58 -18.92
N PHE A 1140 34.08 6.58 -18.83
CA PHE A 1140 33.96 5.68 -17.69
C PHE A 1140 34.17 4.22 -18.10
N GLY A 1141 35.01 3.51 -17.34
CA GLY A 1141 35.30 2.09 -17.55
C GLY A 1141 36.00 1.82 -18.88
N GLY A 1142 35.49 0.83 -19.61
CA GLY A 1142 36.06 0.33 -20.85
C GLY A 1142 37.02 -0.84 -20.64
N ARG A 1143 37.70 -1.25 -21.70
CA ARG A 1143 38.70 -2.32 -21.70
C ARG A 1143 39.86 -2.01 -22.64
N ASP A 1144 40.88 -2.88 -22.59
CA ASP A 1144 42.01 -2.89 -23.53
C ASP A 1144 41.96 -4.15 -24.43
N GLY A 1145 42.76 -4.19 -25.49
CA GLY A 1145 42.82 -5.23 -26.51
C GLY A 1145 41.89 -5.00 -27.70
N GLY A 1146 41.62 -6.08 -28.45
CA GLY A 1146 40.74 -6.07 -29.62
C GLY A 1146 39.26 -6.28 -29.27
N ASN A 1147 38.46 -6.65 -30.29
CA ASN A 1147 37.03 -6.90 -30.13
C ASN A 1147 36.74 -8.30 -29.55
N ILE A 1148 37.14 -8.52 -28.29
CA ILE A 1148 36.92 -9.77 -27.55
C ILE A 1148 36.49 -9.43 -26.13
N PRO A 1149 35.45 -10.11 -25.57
CA PRO A 1149 35.07 -9.95 -24.17
C PRO A 1149 36.22 -10.15 -23.20
N SER A 1150 36.51 -9.12 -22.39
CA SER A 1150 37.54 -9.14 -21.34
C SER A 1150 37.03 -8.40 -20.09
N ASN A 1151 37.74 -8.55 -18.97
CA ASN A 1151 37.43 -7.77 -17.77
C ASN A 1151 37.79 -6.30 -18.02
N GLY A 1152 36.83 -5.41 -17.76
CA GLY A 1152 37.03 -3.97 -17.95
C GLY A 1152 37.76 -3.29 -16.79
N PHE A 1153 37.99 -1.99 -16.96
CA PHE A 1153 38.62 -1.12 -15.98
C PHE A 1153 37.58 -0.33 -15.16
N ASN A 1154 38.03 0.28 -14.07
CA ASN A 1154 37.27 1.21 -13.24
C ASN A 1154 37.68 2.69 -13.47
N TYR A 1155 38.27 2.98 -14.62
CA TYR A 1155 38.75 4.34 -14.90
C TYR A 1155 37.59 5.33 -15.02
N THR A 1156 37.83 6.54 -14.55
CA THR A 1156 37.02 7.73 -14.78
C THR A 1156 37.97 8.77 -15.32
N GLN A 1157 37.85 9.11 -16.60
CA GLN A 1157 38.75 10.01 -17.31
C GLN A 1157 37.94 11.20 -17.84
N VAL A 1158 38.38 12.42 -17.55
CA VAL A 1158 37.72 13.66 -17.91
C VAL A 1158 38.66 14.50 -18.76
N TYR A 1159 38.21 14.87 -19.95
CA TYR A 1159 38.91 15.78 -20.84
C TYR A 1159 38.30 17.17 -20.76
N ASP A 1160 39.15 18.16 -20.57
CA ASP A 1160 38.80 19.57 -20.60
C ASP A 1160 39.24 20.20 -21.94
N PRO A 1161 38.29 20.53 -22.84
CA PRO A 1161 38.59 21.17 -24.11
C PRO A 1161 39.18 22.58 -23.97
N ALA A 1162 38.95 23.29 -22.86
CA ALA A 1162 39.45 24.64 -22.68
C ALA A 1162 40.97 24.66 -22.48
N THR A 1163 41.49 23.63 -21.81
CA THR A 1163 42.92 23.49 -21.52
C THR A 1163 43.63 22.45 -22.39
N ASN A 1164 42.87 21.63 -23.13
CA ASN A 1164 43.37 20.46 -23.87
C ASN A 1164 44.13 19.50 -22.94
N THR A 1165 43.56 19.20 -21.77
CA THR A 1165 44.16 18.33 -20.76
C THR A 1165 43.18 17.26 -20.25
N TRP A 1166 43.73 16.20 -19.65
CA TRP A 1166 42.99 15.10 -19.07
C TRP A 1166 43.23 14.97 -17.56
N THR A 1167 42.19 14.56 -16.84
CA THR A 1167 42.24 14.14 -15.43
C THR A 1167 41.67 12.72 -15.32
N SER A 1168 42.27 11.83 -14.51
CA SER A 1168 41.79 10.45 -14.37
C SER A 1168 41.66 9.98 -12.91
N SER A 1169 40.92 8.90 -12.67
CA SER A 1169 40.96 8.14 -11.41
C SER A 1169 42.19 7.21 -11.38
N GLY A 1170 42.85 7.07 -10.22
CA GLY A 1170 44.12 6.35 -10.03
C GLY A 1170 44.72 6.60 -8.64
N SER A 1171 45.78 5.88 -8.25
CA SER A 1171 46.41 6.06 -6.93
C SER A 1171 46.94 7.50 -6.77
N GLY A 1172 46.32 8.29 -5.88
CA GLY A 1172 46.64 9.71 -5.66
C GLY A 1172 45.97 10.71 -6.62
N ALA A 1173 45.04 10.26 -7.47
CA ALA A 1173 44.38 11.11 -8.46
C ALA A 1173 43.04 11.68 -7.95
N PRO A 1174 42.57 12.84 -8.47
CA PRO A 1174 41.48 13.61 -7.85
C PRO A 1174 40.06 13.07 -8.16
N LEU A 1175 39.90 12.07 -9.03
CA LEU A 1175 38.58 11.55 -9.43
C LEU A 1175 38.26 10.21 -8.78
N ALA A 1176 37.03 10.03 -8.33
CA ALA A 1176 36.55 8.77 -7.78
C ALA A 1176 36.43 7.71 -8.90
N PRO A 1177 36.98 6.49 -8.72
CA PRO A 1177 36.90 5.43 -9.72
C PRO A 1177 35.49 4.85 -9.84
N LEU A 1178 35.15 4.33 -11.02
CA LEU A 1178 33.89 3.64 -11.28
C LEU A 1178 33.75 2.45 -10.31
N PRO A 1179 32.67 2.34 -9.52
CA PRO A 1179 32.57 1.32 -8.47
C PRO A 1179 32.63 -0.14 -8.97
N GLN A 1180 32.29 -0.38 -10.23
CA GLN A 1180 32.40 -1.67 -10.89
C GLN A 1180 33.19 -1.57 -12.17
N ALA A 1181 34.36 -2.22 -12.17
CA ALA A 1181 35.18 -2.33 -13.36
C ALA A 1181 34.45 -3.12 -14.47
N ARG A 1182 34.24 -2.50 -15.63
CA ARG A 1182 33.50 -3.11 -16.76
C ARG A 1182 33.73 -2.38 -18.09
N GLY A 1183 33.58 -3.12 -19.18
CA GLY A 1183 33.54 -2.61 -20.55
C GLY A 1183 32.23 -3.00 -21.23
N GLY A 1184 32.08 -2.72 -22.52
CA GLY A 1184 30.83 -2.98 -23.26
C GLY A 1184 29.68 -2.04 -22.87
N THR A 1185 30.01 -0.96 -22.16
CA THR A 1185 29.06 0.06 -21.70
C THR A 1185 29.05 1.15 -22.77
N GLY A 1186 28.03 1.21 -23.64
CA GLY A 1186 28.06 2.12 -24.81
C GLY A 1186 28.00 3.61 -24.44
N LYS A 1187 26.83 4.26 -24.43
CA LYS A 1187 26.71 5.69 -24.07
C LYS A 1187 26.31 5.88 -22.59
N ALA A 1188 26.82 6.91 -21.93
CA ALA A 1188 26.29 7.36 -20.64
C ALA A 1188 25.25 8.48 -20.85
N VAL A 1189 24.31 8.63 -19.91
CA VAL A 1189 23.34 9.73 -19.90
C VAL A 1189 23.77 10.79 -18.90
N PHE A 1190 23.75 12.06 -19.29
CA PHE A 1190 23.87 13.17 -18.35
C PHE A 1190 22.49 13.80 -18.13
N ALA A 1191 21.99 13.75 -16.89
CA ALA A 1191 20.70 14.30 -16.51
C ALA A 1191 20.74 14.71 -15.04
N ASN A 1192 19.99 15.76 -14.67
CA ASN A 1192 19.89 16.23 -13.28
C ASN A 1192 21.24 16.50 -12.60
N GLY A 1193 22.24 16.92 -13.39
CA GLY A 1193 23.59 17.18 -12.92
C GLY A 1193 24.45 15.93 -12.68
N GLU A 1194 23.98 14.72 -13.03
CA GLU A 1194 24.68 13.45 -12.79
C GLU A 1194 24.83 12.61 -14.08
N PHE A 1195 25.81 11.71 -14.09
CA PHE A 1195 26.05 10.76 -15.18
C PHE A 1195 25.59 9.35 -14.84
N TYR A 1196 24.85 8.70 -15.73
CA TYR A 1196 24.32 7.35 -15.55
C TYR A 1196 25.06 6.38 -16.47
N VAL A 1197 25.77 5.42 -15.88
CA VAL A 1197 26.55 4.38 -16.58
C VAL A 1197 25.82 3.04 -16.43
N MET A 1198 25.29 2.53 -17.54
CA MET A 1198 24.39 1.38 -17.56
C MET A 1198 25.00 0.17 -18.26
N GLY A 1199 24.65 -1.03 -17.76
CA GLY A 1199 24.96 -2.30 -18.42
C GLY A 1199 26.45 -2.63 -18.45
N GLY A 1200 26.85 -3.38 -19.47
CA GLY A 1200 28.23 -3.80 -19.76
C GLY A 1200 28.41 -5.31 -19.80
N GLU A 1201 29.59 -5.74 -20.20
CA GLU A 1201 30.01 -7.15 -20.24
C GLU A 1201 31.37 -7.39 -19.57
N THR A 1202 31.67 -8.65 -19.32
CA THR A 1202 32.92 -9.07 -18.68
C THR A 1202 33.31 -10.49 -19.10
N SER A 1203 34.54 -10.92 -18.78
CA SER A 1203 34.94 -12.32 -18.93
C SER A 1203 34.70 -13.14 -17.66
N THR A 1204 35.02 -12.56 -16.49
CA THR A 1204 34.96 -13.19 -15.15
C THR A 1204 34.66 -12.18 -14.03
N GLY A 1205 34.28 -10.93 -14.34
CA GLY A 1205 34.07 -9.89 -13.35
C GLY A 1205 32.93 -10.20 -12.39
N ALA A 1206 33.13 -9.95 -11.09
CA ALA A 1206 32.13 -10.17 -10.07
C ALA A 1206 30.86 -9.34 -10.33
N GLY A 1207 29.69 -9.89 -9.98
CA GLY A 1207 28.39 -9.24 -10.12
C GLY A 1207 27.75 -9.34 -11.51
N ALA A 1208 28.36 -10.05 -12.47
CA ALA A 1208 27.76 -10.33 -13.77
C ALA A 1208 26.79 -11.51 -13.72
N THR A 1209 25.87 -11.59 -14.68
CA THR A 1209 24.97 -12.74 -14.86
C THR A 1209 25.73 -13.97 -15.36
N ALA A 1210 25.06 -15.13 -15.42
CA ALA A 1210 25.60 -16.34 -16.06
C ALA A 1210 26.01 -16.12 -17.54
N ASN A 1211 25.36 -15.17 -18.22
CA ASN A 1211 25.66 -14.77 -19.59
C ASN A 1211 26.76 -13.69 -19.67
N LYS A 1212 27.42 -13.38 -18.55
CA LYS A 1212 28.56 -12.46 -18.42
C LYS A 1212 28.26 -11.00 -18.81
N VAL A 1213 27.01 -10.57 -18.63
CA VAL A 1213 26.56 -9.20 -18.80
C VAL A 1213 26.09 -8.62 -17.46
N TYR A 1214 26.01 -7.29 -17.36
CA TYR A 1214 25.56 -6.58 -16.16
C TYR A 1214 24.17 -5.95 -16.36
N SER A 1215 23.33 -6.01 -15.32
CA SER A 1215 22.13 -5.17 -15.19
C SER A 1215 22.41 -3.89 -14.40
N ARG A 1216 23.67 -3.59 -14.10
CA ARG A 1216 24.04 -2.55 -13.14
C ARG A 1216 23.89 -1.14 -13.70
N VAL A 1217 23.48 -0.20 -12.84
CA VAL A 1217 23.49 1.25 -13.09
C VAL A 1217 24.33 1.92 -12.00
N ASP A 1218 25.41 2.61 -12.39
CA ASP A 1218 26.19 3.46 -11.49
C ASP A 1218 26.02 4.93 -11.88
N ILE A 1219 25.84 5.80 -10.89
CA ILE A 1219 25.52 7.21 -11.08
C ILE A 1219 26.65 8.04 -10.48
N TYR A 1220 27.27 8.89 -11.29
CA TYR A 1220 28.38 9.76 -10.91
C TYR A 1220 27.94 11.21 -10.81
N ASN A 1221 28.20 11.82 -9.66
CA ASN A 1221 28.00 13.24 -9.46
C ASN A 1221 29.34 13.98 -9.69
N PRO A 1222 29.46 14.78 -10.77
CA PRO A 1222 30.68 15.51 -11.09
C PRO A 1222 30.96 16.72 -10.17
N LEU A 1223 29.96 17.21 -9.42
CA LEU A 1223 30.12 18.32 -8.47
C LEU A 1223 30.74 17.83 -7.16
N THR A 1224 30.24 16.72 -6.64
CA THR A 1224 30.73 16.12 -5.38
C THR A 1224 31.84 15.10 -5.60
N ASN A 1225 32.07 14.67 -6.84
CA ASN A 1225 33.00 13.60 -7.20
C ASN A 1225 32.71 12.28 -6.45
N THR A 1226 31.43 11.91 -6.37
CA THR A 1226 30.97 10.70 -5.69
C THR A 1226 30.14 9.82 -6.61
N TRP A 1227 30.11 8.53 -6.28
CA TRP A 1227 29.29 7.53 -6.96
C TRP A 1227 28.18 7.03 -6.05
N ARG A 1228 27.02 6.73 -6.65
CA ARG A 1228 25.93 5.98 -6.02
C ARG A 1228 25.39 4.93 -6.98
N VAL A 1229 24.77 3.88 -6.44
CA VAL A 1229 24.15 2.81 -7.24
C VAL A 1229 22.72 3.22 -7.59
N GLY A 1230 22.31 3.03 -8.85
CA GLY A 1230 20.94 3.24 -9.33
C GLY A 1230 20.14 1.93 -9.42
N SER A 1231 18.84 2.01 -9.75
CA SER A 1231 18.01 0.81 -9.92
C SER A 1231 18.50 -0.02 -11.11
N PRO A 1232 18.72 -1.34 -10.94
CA PRO A 1232 19.28 -2.18 -11.98
C PRO A 1232 18.34 -2.32 -13.19
N MET A 1233 18.91 -2.46 -14.38
CA MET A 1233 18.22 -2.79 -15.63
C MET A 1233 17.38 -4.06 -15.48
N PRO A 1234 16.13 -4.10 -16.00
CA PRO A 1234 15.31 -5.31 -16.03
C PRO A 1234 16.02 -6.45 -16.75
N THR A 1235 16.69 -6.13 -17.87
CA THR A 1235 17.48 -7.08 -18.63
C THR A 1235 18.94 -6.66 -18.63
N ALA A 1236 19.83 -7.51 -18.13
CA ALA A 1236 21.27 -7.29 -18.25
C ALA A 1236 21.71 -7.27 -19.72
N ARG A 1237 22.38 -6.20 -20.16
CA ARG A 1237 22.80 -6.04 -21.56
C ARG A 1237 24.14 -5.30 -21.69
N HIS A 1238 24.81 -5.55 -22.82
CA HIS A 1238 25.97 -4.78 -23.30
C HIS A 1238 25.69 -4.23 -24.72
N GLY A 1239 26.60 -3.42 -25.24
CA GLY A 1239 26.44 -2.85 -26.59
C GLY A 1239 25.21 -1.94 -26.70
N ILE A 1240 24.79 -1.35 -25.58
CA ILE A 1240 23.62 -0.47 -25.47
C ILE A 1240 23.98 0.99 -25.70
N PHE A 1241 23.03 1.77 -26.21
CA PHE A 1241 23.21 3.21 -26.42
C PHE A 1241 22.02 3.99 -25.83
N PRO A 1242 22.02 4.21 -24.50
CA PRO A 1242 20.97 4.99 -23.85
C PRO A 1242 20.82 6.38 -24.47
N LEU A 1243 19.59 6.75 -24.84
CA LEU A 1243 19.24 8.05 -25.39
C LEU A 1243 18.38 8.83 -24.41
N TYR A 1244 18.79 10.05 -24.05
CA TYR A 1244 18.04 10.90 -23.14
C TYR A 1244 17.00 11.76 -23.86
N PHE A 1245 15.78 11.78 -23.34
CA PHE A 1245 14.73 12.71 -23.75
C PHE A 1245 13.72 12.92 -22.63
N ALA A 1246 13.38 14.18 -22.34
CA ALA A 1246 12.32 14.58 -21.42
C ALA A 1246 12.35 13.85 -20.05
N GLY A 1247 13.53 13.79 -19.42
CA GLY A 1247 13.69 13.14 -18.10
C GLY A 1247 13.70 11.61 -18.15
N ARG A 1248 13.85 10.98 -19.32
CA ARG A 1248 13.93 9.52 -19.46
C ARG A 1248 15.13 9.10 -20.27
N ALA A 1249 15.71 7.95 -19.95
CA ALA A 1249 16.72 7.28 -20.78
C ALA A 1249 16.12 6.06 -21.48
N TYR A 1250 16.21 6.03 -22.81
CA TYR A 1250 15.66 4.97 -23.64
C TYR A 1250 16.78 4.03 -24.10
N LEU A 1251 16.64 2.75 -23.83
CA LEU A 1251 17.61 1.71 -24.12
C LEU A 1251 17.01 0.73 -25.12
N ALA A 1252 17.27 0.99 -26.40
CA ALA A 1252 16.85 0.16 -27.52
C ALA A 1252 17.95 -0.85 -27.89
N GLY A 1253 17.60 -2.13 -28.02
CA GLY A 1253 18.49 -3.22 -28.42
C GLY A 1253 19.59 -3.55 -27.39
N GLY A 1254 20.74 -3.99 -27.90
CA GLY A 1254 21.88 -4.47 -27.12
C GLY A 1254 21.86 -5.99 -26.92
N GLY A 1255 23.02 -6.56 -26.60
CA GLY A 1255 23.20 -8.00 -26.45
C GLY A 1255 22.97 -8.48 -25.01
N THR A 1256 22.22 -9.57 -24.84
CA THR A 1256 21.89 -10.20 -23.54
C THR A 1256 22.92 -11.24 -23.08
N GLN A 1257 23.96 -11.44 -23.87
CA GLN A 1257 25.10 -12.31 -23.60
C GLN A 1257 26.39 -11.63 -24.05
N ALA A 1258 27.48 -11.80 -23.31
CA ALA A 1258 28.77 -11.22 -23.67
C ALA A 1258 29.26 -11.73 -25.04
N GLY A 1259 29.89 -10.86 -25.82
CA GLY A 1259 30.24 -11.10 -27.22
C GLY A 1259 29.04 -10.90 -28.16
N ALA A 1260 29.09 -11.48 -29.35
CA ALA A 1260 28.08 -11.25 -30.39
C ALA A 1260 26.67 -11.68 -29.93
N SER A 1261 25.81 -10.70 -29.64
CA SER A 1261 24.45 -10.90 -29.16
C SER A 1261 23.59 -9.67 -29.47
N THR A 1262 22.30 -9.89 -29.71
CA THR A 1262 21.35 -8.83 -30.09
C THR A 1262 20.02 -9.02 -29.36
N SER A 1263 19.23 -7.95 -29.24
CA SER A 1263 17.85 -8.04 -28.78
C SER A 1263 16.97 -7.01 -29.48
N ASN A 1264 15.64 -7.22 -29.43
CA ASN A 1264 14.65 -6.26 -29.90
C ASN A 1264 14.01 -5.47 -28.74
N LEU A 1265 14.65 -5.43 -27.57
CA LEU A 1265 14.08 -4.83 -26.37
C LEU A 1265 14.14 -3.30 -26.41
N LEU A 1266 13.09 -2.65 -25.92
CA LEU A 1266 13.10 -1.23 -25.57
C LEU A 1266 12.75 -1.10 -24.09
N GLU A 1267 13.71 -0.67 -23.28
CA GLU A 1267 13.52 -0.38 -21.86
C GLU A 1267 13.77 1.10 -21.60
N ILE A 1268 13.00 1.68 -20.69
CA ILE A 1268 12.95 3.12 -20.45
C ILE A 1268 13.19 3.34 -18.96
N TYR A 1269 14.29 4.02 -18.64
CA TYR A 1269 14.62 4.46 -17.29
C TYR A 1269 13.95 5.82 -17.03
N ASP A 1270 13.09 5.92 -16.03
CA ASP A 1270 12.58 7.21 -15.57
C ASP A 1270 13.60 7.87 -14.64
N LEU A 1271 14.11 9.04 -15.04
CA LEU A 1271 15.12 9.80 -14.31
C LEU A 1271 14.47 10.88 -13.43
N ASN A 1272 13.14 10.99 -13.47
CA ASN A 1272 12.34 11.93 -12.68
C ASN A 1272 11.74 11.31 -11.43
#